data_AF-A0A1Y1S727-F1
#
_entry.id   AF-A0A1Y1S727-F1
#
_cell.length_a   1.000
_cell.length_b   1.000
_cell.length_c   1.000
_cell.angle_alpha   90.00
_cell.angle_beta   90.00
_cell.angle_gamma   90.00
#
_symmetry.space_group_name_H-M   'P 1'
#
loop_
_entity.id
_entity.type
_entity.pdbx_description
1 polymer ?
#
loop_
_entity_poly.entity_id
_entity_poly.type
_entity_poly.pdbx_seq_one_letter_code
_entity_poly.pdbx_strand_id
1 'polypeptide(L)'
;MINNIKFLWYTKEEVVRLSEKEVKVAASLDKFGHPVPDGMYDLAMGPCDSDQVCKTCSLDCLQCPGHFGHIPIQPVINPLCYEMLFLILRASCSNCFKLKVSQNEKLNFYLELEQCETNLRTTKAETFQEFEEILVGGERRNGHCEEEHHSVALTWLRKASTRGRCPLCNGTNKKYKKGANMRILCDDPMDGLVTVGNRDVMKDVNATYANDKVIFDKLLKIGDDEKGGIGFLFLEVLPVTPNKFRPIKKRDGFVFENATNAQLNSILTASLLSERDEKYSAELQSLVSLYFDSARDQKQQGIKQLLEKKEGLFRQNIMGKRVNYSARSVISPDPWIGTGEIGVPLVFANQLTFPERVNSTNLKKMQELVTGGPCAYPGANFVLEKTDSQQKLLSLKVLSKSRRRQIAARFATSRCEFTVYRHLVTGDRVLVNRQPSLHKMSMMGHRVRVLKNEKTLRMHYVNCKPYNADFDGDEMNIHFPQSHAAQAEIEEVCLTDFNFLVPSTNEPIRGLTQDHLVVAAVMTSKNEIYDRDEYHHIVHSALYEEVDGPLVFVDPFLTVSDGESRRVFYSGLNVVSTVLVNVTKGLPTSLTHRFKSKITGETVIFRESEMLTGLLDKNTLGTAVNSLIHVCGKLFGYKICNRLLTIFGRMVNGYMALRGFTLGHDDLLLDEEGEKRLQNELLVRNRRSRVESENKSNIQVLLRETNGALSGLQGLLASSMQKSFLGNNILAMVQSGAKGSMVNVSQISICLGQQELEGKRVPAQASGKSLACFEADEYFTSPAAGGFVYERFLTGLSPGSFYFHCMAGREGLIDTAVKTANSGYLQRCLVKHLEGTTICYDGTVRNHRRIVQFEYDGDADPGASVGVLAAQSIGEPSTQMTLNTFHLAGVAGKNMTLGIPRLREIVMVASKNIKTPIIKMAVDEKMGMKLEQVFRRVTASDCVGQLWAEEQFVKERNAVADGFVKRVVVTFRILDEEGAVVHAIDNLFVSKLNRMIKVKSTSCGIEMNEQDEQVHETKKEENSDDESTDVDDTTVDGETETNKTPLSESGDSDSSESEHSHGSSNLIHLRMTKSGLYSLEINFQPTMTQNILPLAEAVLSKIVIREIPGFAGGKMDTTRPNHPGPATFYLDGSNFTTLFNITLISNNPDVFYNSYSNDIHSICGHFGIEAARNVIVAEIESVFDVYGIRIETRHLDLVADYLTRDGLYQAFNRQSFDMDDSILQRMSFESCFERVKDASLFRLSDNMNNPSANICVGNMIHNGTGCFDLLYDLDI
;
A
#
# COMPACT_ATOMS: atom_id res chain seq x y z
N MET A 1 -26.52 9.13 -18.57
CA MET A 1 -25.63 9.16 -17.40
C MET A 1 -26.47 8.93 -16.17
N ILE A 2 -25.93 8.22 -15.18
CA ILE A 2 -26.64 7.91 -13.93
C ILE A 2 -26.11 8.88 -12.88
N ASN A 3 -26.99 9.70 -12.29
CA ASN A 3 -26.55 10.75 -11.36
C ASN A 3 -26.62 10.33 -9.89
N ASN A 4 -27.47 9.37 -9.53
CA ASN A 4 -27.61 8.88 -8.17
C ASN A 4 -28.02 7.39 -8.19
N ILE A 5 -27.48 6.61 -7.26
CA ILE A 5 -27.88 5.22 -7.01
C ILE A 5 -28.37 5.10 -5.57
N LYS A 6 -29.56 4.53 -5.39
CA LYS A 6 -30.13 4.24 -4.08
C LYS A 6 -30.13 2.73 -3.82
N PHE A 7 -29.68 2.31 -2.65
CA PHE A 7 -29.64 0.90 -2.27
C PHE A 7 -30.96 0.52 -1.58
N LEU A 8 -31.64 -0.51 -2.09
CA LEU A 8 -32.97 -0.94 -1.61
C LEU A 8 -33.07 -2.46 -1.61
N TRP A 9 -33.99 -3.00 -0.80
CA TRP A 9 -34.37 -4.40 -0.81
C TRP A 9 -35.57 -4.63 -1.71
N TYR A 10 -35.55 -5.71 -2.50
CA TYR A 10 -36.73 -6.12 -3.25
C TYR A 10 -37.80 -6.68 -2.32
N THR A 11 -39.03 -6.19 -2.46
CA THR A 11 -40.20 -6.79 -1.84
C THR A 11 -40.64 -8.04 -2.61
N LYS A 12 -41.40 -8.93 -1.96
CA LYS A 12 -41.98 -10.11 -2.61
C LYS A 12 -42.79 -9.75 -3.87
N GLU A 13 -43.63 -8.73 -3.76
CA GLU A 13 -44.50 -8.30 -4.86
C GLU A 13 -43.68 -7.79 -6.06
N GLU A 14 -42.56 -7.12 -5.80
CA GLU A 14 -41.65 -6.65 -6.84
C GLU A 14 -40.91 -7.80 -7.51
N VAL A 15 -40.39 -8.77 -6.75
CA VAL A 15 -39.71 -9.94 -7.34
C VAL A 15 -40.65 -10.72 -8.25
N VAL A 16 -41.90 -10.94 -7.81
CA VAL A 16 -42.91 -11.64 -8.63
C VAL A 16 -43.29 -10.82 -9.87
N ARG A 17 -43.35 -9.49 -9.76
CA ARG A 17 -43.62 -8.59 -10.90
C ARG A 17 -42.49 -8.54 -11.91
N LEU A 18 -41.23 -8.59 -11.45
CA LEU A 18 -40.04 -8.63 -12.30
C LEU A 18 -39.80 -10.00 -12.93
N SER A 19 -40.35 -11.05 -12.32
CA SER A 19 -40.16 -12.40 -12.77
C SER A 19 -41.15 -12.77 -13.86
N GLU A 20 -40.62 -13.27 -14.98
CA GLU A 20 -41.41 -13.76 -16.11
C GLU A 20 -41.80 -15.24 -15.94
N LYS A 21 -41.14 -15.95 -15.03
CA LYS A 21 -41.31 -17.40 -14.87
C LYS A 21 -41.11 -17.90 -13.44
N GLU A 22 -42.09 -18.67 -12.96
CA GLU A 22 -41.99 -19.46 -11.74
C GLU A 22 -41.32 -20.82 -12.04
N VAL A 23 -40.26 -21.16 -11.29
CA VAL A 23 -39.53 -22.44 -11.47
C VAL A 23 -40.15 -23.50 -10.54
N LYS A 24 -40.66 -24.58 -11.13
CA LYS A 24 -41.34 -25.68 -10.40
C LYS A 24 -40.59 -26.99 -10.44
N VAL A 25 -39.76 -27.19 -11.47
CA VAL A 25 -39.07 -28.46 -11.73
C VAL A 25 -37.59 -28.30 -11.44
N ALA A 26 -37.04 -29.21 -10.62
CA ALA A 26 -35.61 -29.21 -10.28
C ALA A 26 -34.70 -29.76 -11.39
N ALA A 27 -35.24 -30.47 -12.38
CA ALA A 27 -34.47 -30.91 -13.54
C ALA A 27 -34.20 -29.73 -14.49
N SER A 28 -32.92 -29.41 -14.73
CA SER A 28 -32.53 -28.31 -15.61
C SER A 28 -32.55 -28.70 -17.09
N LEU A 29 -32.02 -29.89 -17.41
CA LEU A 29 -31.84 -30.40 -18.78
C LEU A 29 -32.46 -31.80 -18.93
N ASP A 30 -32.94 -32.11 -20.13
CA ASP A 30 -33.40 -33.46 -20.48
C ASP A 30 -32.21 -34.37 -20.88
N LYS A 31 -32.49 -35.65 -21.17
CA LYS A 31 -31.47 -36.62 -21.59
C LYS A 31 -30.79 -36.26 -22.93
N PHE A 32 -31.38 -35.37 -23.71
CA PHE A 32 -30.87 -34.89 -24.99
C PHE A 32 -30.14 -33.55 -24.87
N GLY A 33 -30.05 -32.98 -23.66
CA GLY A 33 -29.40 -31.70 -23.40
C GLY A 33 -30.26 -30.48 -23.73
N HIS A 34 -31.57 -30.64 -23.94
CA HIS A 34 -32.49 -29.53 -24.11
C HIS A 34 -32.99 -28.99 -22.77
N PRO A 35 -33.30 -27.69 -22.68
CA PRO A 35 -33.89 -27.12 -21.48
C PRO A 35 -35.29 -27.68 -21.19
N VAL A 36 -35.51 -28.11 -19.94
CA VAL A 36 -36.81 -28.62 -19.47
C VAL A 36 -37.78 -27.45 -19.24
N PRO A 37 -39.05 -27.53 -19.69
CA PRO A 37 -40.08 -26.54 -19.35
C PRO A 37 -40.27 -26.42 -17.83
N ASP A 38 -40.46 -25.20 -17.32
CA ASP A 38 -40.58 -24.91 -15.89
C ASP A 38 -39.34 -25.25 -15.03
N GLY A 39 -38.21 -25.56 -15.67
CA GLY A 39 -36.92 -25.84 -15.04
C GLY A 39 -35.98 -24.62 -14.98
N MET A 40 -34.78 -24.82 -14.41
CA MET A 40 -33.78 -23.76 -14.19
C MET A 40 -33.24 -23.09 -15.47
N TYR A 41 -33.41 -23.73 -16.63
CA TYR A 41 -32.97 -23.25 -17.94
C TYR A 41 -34.13 -22.93 -18.89
N ASP A 42 -35.35 -22.73 -18.38
CA ASP A 42 -36.49 -22.39 -19.25
C ASP A 42 -36.17 -21.19 -20.17
N LEU A 43 -36.52 -21.31 -21.45
CA LEU A 43 -36.30 -20.31 -22.50
C LEU A 43 -37.04 -18.98 -22.27
N ALA A 44 -38.03 -18.96 -21.36
CA ALA A 44 -38.64 -17.72 -20.87
C ALA A 44 -37.64 -16.85 -20.09
N MET A 45 -36.65 -17.46 -19.43
CA MET A 45 -35.56 -16.73 -18.75
C MET A 45 -34.41 -16.33 -19.70
N GLY A 46 -34.51 -16.71 -20.98
CA GLY A 46 -33.54 -16.43 -22.03
C GLY A 46 -32.99 -17.70 -22.70
N PRO A 47 -32.44 -17.59 -23.93
CA PRO A 47 -31.83 -18.72 -24.62
C PRO A 47 -30.48 -19.11 -24.00
N CYS A 48 -30.17 -20.40 -23.98
CA CYS A 48 -28.89 -20.92 -23.46
C CYS A 48 -27.83 -21.11 -24.56
N ASP A 49 -28.27 -21.33 -25.80
CA ASP A 49 -27.42 -21.52 -26.98
C ASP A 49 -27.82 -20.56 -28.11
N SER A 50 -26.94 -20.36 -29.09
CA SER A 50 -27.14 -19.46 -30.24
C SER A 50 -28.34 -19.82 -31.11
N ASP A 51 -28.68 -21.10 -31.16
CA ASP A 51 -29.71 -21.65 -32.05
C ASP A 51 -31.12 -21.49 -31.45
N GLN A 52 -31.20 -20.99 -30.22
CA GLN A 52 -32.43 -20.81 -29.47
C GLN A 52 -32.82 -19.33 -29.44
N VAL A 53 -34.13 -19.08 -29.44
CA VAL A 53 -34.71 -17.75 -29.27
C VAL A 53 -35.41 -17.65 -27.91
N CYS A 54 -35.38 -16.47 -27.32
CA CYS A 54 -36.09 -16.22 -26.07
C CYS A 54 -37.60 -16.31 -26.27
N LYS A 55 -38.32 -17.01 -25.39
CA LYS A 55 -39.80 -17.04 -25.44
C LYS A 55 -40.45 -15.71 -25.05
N THR A 56 -39.75 -14.89 -24.26
CA THR A 56 -40.27 -13.62 -23.71
C THR A 56 -40.03 -12.45 -24.66
N CYS A 57 -38.78 -12.21 -25.05
CA CYS A 57 -38.43 -11.08 -25.93
C CYS A 57 -38.27 -11.44 -27.42
N SER A 58 -38.30 -12.74 -27.79
CA SER A 58 -38.07 -13.22 -29.17
C SER A 58 -36.72 -12.83 -29.78
N LEU A 59 -35.77 -12.36 -28.97
CA LEU A 59 -34.40 -12.04 -29.38
C LEU A 59 -33.49 -13.27 -29.31
N ASP A 60 -32.39 -13.21 -30.04
CA ASP A 60 -31.32 -14.20 -30.02
C ASP A 60 -30.48 -14.13 -28.73
N CYS A 61 -29.55 -15.07 -28.55
CA CYS A 61 -28.70 -15.16 -27.36
C CYS A 61 -27.81 -13.93 -27.12
N LEU A 62 -27.42 -13.22 -28.19
CA LEU A 62 -26.55 -12.06 -28.09
C LEU A 62 -27.31 -10.78 -27.69
N GLN A 63 -28.46 -10.55 -28.31
CA GLN A 63 -29.27 -9.34 -28.10
C GLN A 63 -30.20 -9.47 -26.90
N CYS A 64 -30.62 -10.69 -26.53
CA CYS A 64 -31.46 -10.90 -25.36
C CYS A 64 -30.75 -10.40 -24.08
N PRO A 65 -31.39 -9.54 -23.27
CA PRO A 65 -30.85 -9.13 -21.98
C PRO A 65 -30.92 -10.25 -20.93
N GLY A 66 -31.82 -11.22 -21.12
CA GLY A 66 -32.20 -12.23 -20.13
C GLY A 66 -33.32 -11.74 -19.23
N HIS A 67 -34.12 -12.68 -18.70
CA HIS A 67 -35.28 -12.38 -17.85
C HIS A 67 -35.22 -13.16 -16.53
N PHE A 68 -35.70 -12.55 -15.44
CA PHE A 68 -35.66 -13.15 -14.11
C PHE A 68 -36.72 -14.25 -13.95
N GLY A 69 -36.33 -15.31 -13.26
CA GLY A 69 -37.24 -16.31 -12.69
C GLY A 69 -37.44 -16.07 -11.19
N HIS A 70 -38.33 -16.85 -10.57
CA HIS A 70 -38.41 -16.89 -9.11
C HIS A 70 -38.78 -18.29 -8.59
N ILE A 71 -38.37 -18.56 -7.36
CA ILE A 71 -38.71 -19.78 -6.60
C ILE A 71 -39.51 -19.36 -5.36
N PRO A 72 -40.75 -19.83 -5.20
CA PRO A 72 -41.49 -19.64 -3.96
C PRO A 72 -40.84 -20.48 -2.83
N ILE A 73 -40.61 -19.85 -1.69
CA ILE A 73 -40.07 -20.50 -0.49
C ILE A 73 -40.94 -20.20 0.73
N GLN A 74 -40.93 -21.08 1.72
CA GLN A 74 -41.47 -20.72 3.02
C GLN A 74 -40.67 -19.57 3.64
N PRO A 75 -41.25 -18.76 4.56
CA PRO A 75 -40.55 -17.64 5.18
C PRO A 75 -39.26 -18.09 5.86
N VAL A 76 -38.13 -17.67 5.29
CA VAL A 76 -36.77 -17.93 5.75
C VAL A 76 -36.18 -16.61 6.23
N ILE A 77 -35.39 -16.63 7.29
CA ILE A 77 -34.72 -15.41 7.77
C ILE A 77 -33.68 -15.00 6.73
N ASN A 78 -33.70 -13.73 6.31
CA ASN A 78 -32.71 -13.19 5.39
C ASN A 78 -31.31 -13.29 6.03
N PRO A 79 -30.38 -14.08 5.47
CA PRO A 79 -29.01 -14.24 5.97
C PRO A 79 -28.29 -12.90 6.17
N LEU A 80 -28.60 -11.92 5.33
CA LEU A 80 -27.94 -10.62 5.30
C LEU A 80 -28.40 -9.69 6.42
N CYS A 81 -29.65 -9.86 6.88
CA CYS A 81 -30.22 -9.01 7.91
C CYS A 81 -30.28 -9.69 9.29
N TYR A 82 -29.70 -10.89 9.43
CA TYR A 82 -29.82 -11.72 10.62
C TYR A 82 -29.37 -11.01 11.91
N GLU A 83 -28.23 -10.32 11.88
CA GLU A 83 -27.70 -9.58 13.04
C GLU A 83 -28.67 -8.50 13.51
N MET A 84 -29.24 -7.75 12.56
CA MET A 84 -30.20 -6.69 12.84
C MET A 84 -31.53 -7.26 13.34
N LEU A 85 -32.05 -8.31 12.69
CA LEU A 85 -33.26 -9.02 13.12
C LEU A 85 -33.10 -9.54 14.56
N PHE A 86 -31.95 -10.12 14.87
CA PHE A 86 -31.65 -10.65 16.20
C PHE A 86 -31.59 -9.54 17.26
N LEU A 87 -31.00 -8.39 16.95
CA LEU A 87 -31.00 -7.21 17.82
C LEU A 87 -32.42 -6.67 18.04
N ILE A 88 -33.23 -6.55 16.98
CA ILE A 88 -34.64 -6.11 17.07
C ILE A 88 -35.44 -7.08 17.94
N LEU A 89 -35.32 -8.39 17.70
CA LEU A 89 -36.02 -9.42 18.47
C LEU A 89 -35.66 -9.33 19.95
N ARG A 90 -34.36 -9.18 20.28
CA ARG A 90 -33.93 -8.98 21.66
C ARG A 90 -34.36 -7.65 22.24
N ALA A 91 -34.49 -6.59 21.44
CA ALA A 91 -34.95 -5.27 21.88
C ALA A 91 -36.47 -5.22 22.09
N SER A 92 -37.23 -6.13 21.48
CA SER A 92 -38.68 -6.26 21.63
C SER A 92 -39.09 -6.94 22.94
N CYS A 93 -40.31 -6.67 23.40
CA CYS A 93 -40.92 -7.33 24.54
C CYS A 93 -41.90 -8.42 24.08
N SER A 94 -41.77 -9.65 24.61
CA SER A 94 -42.61 -10.80 24.26
C SER A 94 -44.05 -10.70 24.76
N ASN A 95 -44.35 -9.78 25.69
CA ASN A 95 -45.71 -9.58 26.22
C ASN A 95 -46.45 -8.42 25.55
N CYS A 96 -45.83 -7.25 25.47
CA CYS A 96 -46.48 -6.03 24.96
C CYS A 96 -46.13 -5.69 23.51
N PHE A 97 -45.22 -6.44 22.88
CA PHE A 97 -44.75 -6.22 21.51
C PHE A 97 -44.36 -4.75 21.25
N LYS A 98 -43.66 -4.12 22.21
CA LYS A 98 -43.06 -2.78 22.09
C LYS A 98 -41.57 -2.87 22.38
N LEU A 99 -40.80 -1.89 21.89
CA LEU A 99 -39.37 -1.76 22.22
C LEU A 99 -39.18 -1.55 23.74
N LYS A 100 -38.13 -2.17 24.32
CA LYS A 100 -37.78 -2.08 25.76
C LYS A 100 -37.15 -0.73 26.14
N VAL A 101 -37.75 0.35 25.70
CA VAL A 101 -37.28 1.73 25.85
C VAL A 101 -38.38 2.54 26.54
N SER A 102 -38.00 3.44 27.45
CA SER A 102 -38.98 4.32 28.12
C SER A 102 -39.54 5.36 27.15
N GLN A 103 -40.65 6.01 27.50
CA GLN A 103 -41.28 6.98 26.60
C GLN A 103 -40.38 8.22 26.35
N ASN A 104 -39.68 8.70 27.37
CA ASN A 104 -38.72 9.81 27.24
C ASN A 104 -37.50 9.41 26.41
N GLU A 105 -37.00 8.19 26.59
CA GLU A 105 -35.90 7.67 25.78
C GLU A 105 -36.29 7.50 24.31
N LYS A 106 -37.54 7.16 24.01
CA LYS A 106 -38.06 7.10 22.64
C LYS A 106 -38.07 8.48 21.97
N LEU A 107 -38.44 9.53 22.70
CA LEU A 107 -38.41 10.92 22.20
C LEU A 107 -36.97 11.37 21.93
N ASN A 108 -36.06 11.13 22.87
CA ASN A 108 -34.64 11.45 22.70
C ASN A 108 -34.02 10.67 21.54
N PHE A 109 -34.38 9.38 21.40
CA PHE A 109 -33.92 8.58 20.28
C PHE A 109 -34.40 9.15 18.93
N TYR A 110 -35.65 9.59 18.85
CA TYR A 110 -36.15 10.25 17.64
C TYR A 110 -35.41 11.56 17.34
N LEU A 111 -35.15 12.39 18.36
CA LEU A 111 -34.38 13.64 18.20
C LEU A 111 -32.95 13.39 17.74
N GLU A 112 -32.27 12.38 18.29
CA GLU A 112 -30.93 11.99 17.87
C GLU A 112 -30.90 11.52 16.40
N LEU A 113 -31.91 10.77 15.95
CA LEU A 113 -32.03 10.39 14.54
C LEU A 113 -32.38 11.59 13.63
N GLU A 114 -33.26 12.50 14.08
CA GLU A 114 -33.61 13.73 13.35
C GLU A 114 -32.41 14.66 13.20
N GLN A 115 -31.57 14.73 14.24
CA GLN A 115 -30.32 15.48 14.24
C GLN A 115 -29.38 14.98 13.14
N CYS A 116 -29.29 13.66 12.92
CA CYS A 116 -28.46 13.10 11.86
C CYS A 116 -28.92 13.51 10.45
N GLU A 117 -30.21 13.82 10.26
CA GLU A 117 -30.78 14.20 8.96
C GLU A 117 -30.82 15.71 8.71
N THR A 118 -30.93 16.52 9.77
CA THR A 118 -31.22 17.97 9.68
C THR A 118 -30.23 18.85 10.44
N ASN A 119 -29.18 18.26 11.05
CA ASN A 119 -28.16 18.93 11.86
C ASN A 119 -28.74 19.82 12.99
N LEU A 120 -29.81 19.35 13.66
CA LEU A 120 -30.34 20.02 14.85
C LEU A 120 -29.32 20.00 16.02
N ARG A 121 -29.19 21.11 16.77
CA ARG A 121 -28.18 21.27 17.83
C ARG A 121 -28.59 20.74 19.22
N THR A 122 -29.87 20.48 19.46
CA THR A 122 -30.42 20.17 20.79
C THR A 122 -30.74 18.68 20.95
N THR A 123 -30.26 18.06 22.03
CA THR A 123 -30.17 16.59 22.17
C THR A 123 -31.15 15.95 23.17
N LYS A 124 -31.88 16.72 23.97
CA LYS A 124 -32.71 16.15 25.05
C LYS A 124 -34.02 16.88 25.23
N ALA A 125 -35.11 16.12 25.25
CA ALA A 125 -36.44 16.56 25.66
C ALA A 125 -36.90 15.72 26.85
N GLU A 126 -37.39 16.37 27.91
CA GLU A 126 -37.97 15.68 29.07
C GLU A 126 -39.49 15.54 28.94
N THR A 127 -40.12 16.46 28.21
CA THR A 127 -41.57 16.44 27.92
C THR A 127 -41.87 16.44 26.42
N PHE A 128 -43.09 16.00 26.06
CA PHE A 128 -43.55 16.02 24.68
C PHE A 128 -43.70 17.45 24.12
N GLN A 129 -44.01 18.42 24.96
CA GLN A 129 -44.12 19.84 24.57
C GLN A 129 -42.75 20.41 24.20
N GLU A 130 -41.71 20.15 24.99
CA GLU A 130 -40.32 20.52 24.65
C GLU A 130 -39.86 19.86 23.34
N PHE A 131 -40.22 18.60 23.12
CA PHE A 131 -39.93 17.89 21.88
C PHE A 131 -40.58 18.56 20.65
N GLU A 132 -41.84 18.97 20.76
CA GLU A 132 -42.57 19.66 19.69
C GLU A 132 -41.99 21.07 19.43
N GLU A 133 -41.64 21.81 20.48
CA GLU A 133 -40.97 23.11 20.36
C GLU A 133 -39.60 23.02 19.68
N ILE A 134 -38.81 21.99 19.98
CA ILE A 134 -37.51 21.73 19.35
C ILE A 134 -37.67 21.43 17.84
N LEU A 135 -38.66 20.63 17.47
CA LEU A 135 -38.90 20.26 16.06
C LEU A 135 -39.44 21.41 15.21
N VAL A 136 -40.22 22.32 15.80
CA VAL A 136 -40.82 23.48 15.12
C VAL A 136 -39.87 24.68 15.11
N GLY A 137 -39.05 24.86 16.16
CA GLY A 137 -38.12 25.99 16.31
C GLY A 137 -36.75 25.83 15.65
N GLY A 138 -36.38 24.62 15.20
CA GLY A 138 -35.08 24.35 14.60
C GLY A 138 -34.94 24.81 13.13
N GLU A 139 -33.90 25.60 12.82
CA GLU A 139 -33.47 25.84 11.43
C GLU A 139 -32.99 24.52 10.81
N ARG A 140 -33.81 23.91 9.96
CA ARG A 140 -33.44 22.70 9.21
C ARG A 140 -32.43 23.08 8.14
N ARG A 141 -31.17 22.70 8.33
CA ARG A 141 -30.16 22.73 7.25
C ARG A 141 -30.02 21.32 6.73
N ASN A 142 -29.95 21.16 5.40
CA ASN A 142 -29.70 19.86 4.79
C ASN A 142 -28.25 19.42 5.12
N GLY A 143 -28.07 18.79 6.27
CA GLY A 143 -26.87 18.06 6.64
C GLY A 143 -27.16 16.58 6.48
N HIS A 144 -26.80 16.00 5.33
CA HIS A 144 -26.90 14.55 5.15
C HIS A 144 -25.74 13.87 5.86
N CYS A 145 -25.88 13.51 7.15
CA CYS A 145 -24.94 12.61 7.82
C CYS A 145 -25.61 11.23 8.00
N GLU A 146 -25.67 10.44 6.92
CA GLU A 146 -26.39 9.15 6.91
C GLU A 146 -25.70 8.05 7.73
N GLU A 147 -24.39 8.19 7.92
CA GLU A 147 -23.49 7.37 8.75
C GLU A 147 -23.76 7.42 10.27
N GLU A 148 -23.91 8.64 10.81
CA GLU A 148 -24.24 8.89 12.22
C GLU A 148 -25.56 8.20 12.57
N HIS A 149 -26.55 8.30 11.69
CA HIS A 149 -27.84 7.63 11.83
C HIS A 149 -27.69 6.11 12.01
N HIS A 150 -26.84 5.46 11.22
CA HIS A 150 -26.54 4.03 11.32
C HIS A 150 -25.96 3.67 12.71
N SER A 151 -24.92 4.39 13.13
CA SER A 151 -24.22 4.15 14.40
C SER A 151 -25.12 4.39 15.62
N VAL A 152 -25.91 5.47 15.60
CA VAL A 152 -26.88 5.83 16.64
C VAL A 152 -27.96 4.75 16.72
N ALA A 153 -28.52 4.32 15.58
CA ALA A 153 -29.54 3.26 15.53
C ALA A 153 -29.04 1.94 16.16
N LEU A 154 -27.85 1.48 15.77
CA LEU A 154 -27.28 0.24 16.32
C LEU A 154 -26.96 0.36 17.82
N THR A 155 -26.40 1.49 18.25
CA THR A 155 -26.07 1.73 19.66
C THR A 155 -27.32 1.69 20.53
N TRP A 156 -28.41 2.31 20.08
CA TRP A 156 -29.69 2.28 20.77
C TRP A 156 -30.30 0.88 20.83
N LEU A 157 -30.26 0.13 19.73
CA LEU A 157 -30.76 -1.25 19.71
C LEU A 157 -29.95 -2.17 20.62
N ARG A 158 -28.62 -2.02 20.67
CA ARG A 158 -27.77 -2.74 21.63
C ARG A 158 -28.16 -2.39 23.07
N LYS A 159 -28.33 -1.11 23.39
CA LYS A 159 -28.78 -0.65 24.72
C LYS A 159 -30.16 -1.18 25.10
N ALA A 160 -31.09 -1.26 24.17
CA ALA A 160 -32.40 -1.87 24.40
C ALA A 160 -32.30 -3.39 24.60
N SER A 161 -31.42 -4.06 23.85
CA SER A 161 -31.27 -5.52 23.88
C SER A 161 -30.78 -6.08 25.21
N THR A 162 -29.99 -5.31 25.98
CA THR A 162 -29.41 -5.72 27.28
C THR A 162 -30.41 -5.75 28.42
N ARG A 163 -31.56 -5.06 28.29
CA ARG A 163 -32.58 -4.98 29.34
C ARG A 163 -33.34 -6.29 29.53
N GLY A 164 -33.32 -6.85 30.75
CA GLY A 164 -34.05 -8.08 31.06
C GLY A 164 -35.58 -7.91 31.24
N ARG A 165 -36.01 -6.76 31.80
CA ARG A 165 -37.43 -6.43 32.04
C ARG A 165 -37.89 -5.28 31.15
N CYS A 166 -39.15 -5.32 30.71
CA CYS A 166 -39.73 -4.24 29.91
C CYS A 166 -40.09 -3.02 30.79
N PRO A 167 -39.62 -1.80 30.48
CA PRO A 167 -39.97 -0.61 31.25
C PRO A 167 -41.44 -0.19 31.12
N LEU A 168 -42.16 -0.66 30.09
CA LEU A 168 -43.55 -0.28 29.82
C LEU A 168 -44.56 -1.20 30.50
N CYS A 169 -44.38 -2.53 30.41
CA CYS A 169 -45.33 -3.52 30.95
C CYS A 169 -44.76 -4.37 32.09
N ASN A 170 -43.50 -4.15 32.49
CA ASN A 170 -42.78 -4.88 33.54
C ASN A 170 -42.69 -6.42 33.36
N GLY A 171 -42.98 -6.92 32.16
CA GLY A 171 -42.91 -8.35 31.84
C GLY A 171 -41.48 -8.88 31.75
N THR A 172 -41.28 -10.13 32.17
CA THR A 172 -40.03 -10.89 31.98
C THR A 172 -39.99 -11.47 30.57
N ASN A 173 -38.96 -11.11 29.80
CA ASN A 173 -38.84 -11.53 28.40
C ASN A 173 -38.08 -12.84 28.24
N LYS A 174 -38.35 -13.53 27.12
CA LYS A 174 -37.60 -14.71 26.68
C LYS A 174 -36.15 -14.33 26.37
N LYS A 175 -35.20 -15.19 26.75
CA LYS A 175 -33.78 -15.01 26.43
C LYS A 175 -33.47 -15.72 25.12
N TYR A 176 -33.23 -14.93 24.06
CA TYR A 176 -32.82 -15.45 22.76
C TYR A 176 -31.31 -15.60 22.65
N LYS A 177 -30.86 -16.74 22.11
CA LYS A 177 -29.46 -17.07 21.81
C LYS A 177 -29.30 -17.39 20.32
N LYS A 178 -28.12 -17.13 19.78
CA LYS A 178 -27.77 -17.50 18.40
C LYS A 178 -27.45 -18.99 18.34
N GLY A 179 -28.12 -19.72 17.45
CA GLY A 179 -27.82 -21.11 17.12
C GLY A 179 -26.95 -21.25 15.87
N ALA A 180 -26.49 -22.47 15.57
CA ALA A 180 -25.79 -22.76 14.33
C ALA A 180 -26.67 -22.51 13.10
N ASN A 181 -26.05 -22.10 11.98
CA ASN A 181 -26.71 -21.80 10.69
C ASN A 181 -27.88 -20.80 10.80
N MET A 182 -27.67 -19.73 11.57
CA MET A 182 -28.63 -18.62 11.75
C MET A 182 -29.98 -19.04 12.33
N ARG A 183 -29.96 -20.07 13.18
CA ARG A 183 -31.12 -20.48 13.98
C ARG A 183 -31.27 -19.59 15.20
N ILE A 184 -32.49 -19.34 15.62
CA ILE A 184 -32.80 -18.61 16.85
C ILE A 184 -33.23 -19.62 17.91
N LEU A 185 -32.50 -19.64 19.03
CA LEU A 185 -32.79 -20.48 20.17
C LEU A 185 -33.40 -19.64 21.29
N CYS A 186 -34.37 -20.18 22.00
CA CYS A 186 -34.97 -19.58 23.18
C CYS A 186 -34.66 -20.47 24.39
N ASP A 187 -34.22 -19.88 25.50
CA ASP A 187 -34.17 -20.59 26.78
C ASP A 187 -35.60 -20.70 27.33
N ASP A 188 -36.20 -21.89 27.25
CA ASP A 188 -37.45 -22.23 27.92
C ASP A 188 -37.18 -22.84 29.32
N PRO A 189 -37.93 -22.45 30.37
CA PRO A 189 -37.67 -22.91 31.74
C PRO A 189 -37.84 -24.42 31.95
N MET A 190 -38.58 -25.11 31.08
CA MET A 190 -38.90 -26.54 31.19
C MET A 190 -38.06 -27.43 30.27
N ASP A 191 -37.87 -27.02 29.01
CA ASP A 191 -37.25 -27.84 27.95
C ASP A 191 -35.81 -27.42 27.58
N GLY A 192 -35.25 -26.41 28.26
CA GLY A 192 -33.90 -25.90 27.98
C GLY A 192 -33.86 -25.02 26.72
N LEU A 193 -32.83 -25.16 25.87
CA LEU A 193 -32.74 -24.40 24.62
C LEU A 193 -33.62 -25.03 23.53
N VAL A 194 -34.73 -24.38 23.19
CA VAL A 194 -35.65 -24.78 22.11
C VAL A 194 -35.42 -23.92 20.88
N THR A 195 -35.54 -24.50 19.68
CA THR A 195 -35.44 -23.75 18.42
C THR A 195 -36.78 -23.10 18.11
N VAL A 196 -36.80 -21.79 17.88
CA VAL A 196 -38.02 -21.05 17.56
C VAL A 196 -38.30 -21.14 16.06
N GLY A 197 -39.55 -21.40 15.68
CA GLY A 197 -39.95 -21.46 14.27
C GLY A 197 -39.85 -20.09 13.58
N ASN A 198 -39.36 -20.05 12.34
CA ASN A 198 -39.18 -18.81 11.58
C ASN A 198 -40.48 -18.00 11.42
N ARG A 199 -41.63 -18.67 11.30
CA ARG A 199 -42.95 -18.04 11.20
C ARG A 199 -43.35 -17.28 12.47
N ASP A 200 -42.99 -17.81 13.64
CA ASP A 200 -43.31 -17.17 14.91
C ASP A 200 -42.44 -15.94 15.13
N VAL A 201 -41.15 -16.02 14.77
CA VAL A 201 -40.25 -14.86 14.76
C VAL A 201 -40.80 -13.75 13.85
N MET A 202 -41.29 -14.10 12.66
CA MET A 202 -41.89 -13.13 11.73
C MET A 202 -43.13 -12.46 12.31
N LYS A 203 -44.01 -13.20 12.99
CA LYS A 203 -45.20 -12.63 13.65
C LYS A 203 -44.81 -11.67 14.77
N ASP A 204 -43.88 -12.05 15.64
CA ASP A 204 -43.45 -11.24 16.78
C ASP A 204 -42.81 -9.91 16.32
N VAL A 205 -41.98 -9.95 15.29
CA VAL A 205 -41.33 -8.76 14.73
C VAL A 205 -42.34 -7.86 14.02
N ASN A 206 -43.26 -8.41 13.23
CA ASN A 206 -44.31 -7.62 12.57
C ASN A 206 -45.28 -6.97 13.58
N ALA A 207 -45.62 -7.67 14.67
CA ALA A 207 -46.41 -7.10 15.76
C ALA A 207 -45.68 -5.93 16.45
N THR A 208 -44.36 -6.07 16.64
CA THR A 208 -43.52 -5.02 17.22
C THR A 208 -43.43 -3.79 16.32
N TYR A 209 -43.27 -4.01 15.01
CA TYR A 209 -43.27 -2.94 14.01
C TYR A 209 -44.60 -2.18 13.99
N ALA A 210 -45.73 -2.89 14.00
CA ALA A 210 -47.05 -2.25 13.97
C ALA A 210 -47.31 -1.34 15.18
N ASN A 211 -46.79 -1.71 16.37
CA ASN A 211 -46.97 -0.94 17.60
C ASN A 211 -46.05 0.29 17.71
N ASP A 212 -44.84 0.24 17.15
CA ASP A 212 -43.83 1.30 17.22
C ASP A 212 -43.44 1.83 15.82
N LYS A 213 -44.41 1.87 14.88
CA LYS A 213 -44.20 2.16 13.44
C LYS A 213 -43.35 3.42 13.20
N VAL A 214 -43.70 4.54 13.85
CA VAL A 214 -43.03 5.85 13.66
C VAL A 214 -41.52 5.78 13.94
N ILE A 215 -41.12 5.03 14.98
CA ILE A 215 -39.71 4.91 15.36
C ILE A 215 -38.98 4.02 14.37
N PHE A 216 -39.59 2.90 13.96
CA PHE A 216 -38.98 1.99 12.99
C PHE A 216 -38.84 2.62 11.60
N ASP A 217 -39.84 3.38 11.17
CA ASP A 217 -39.81 4.08 9.89
C ASP A 217 -38.67 5.11 9.87
N LYS A 218 -38.46 5.83 10.99
CA LYS A 218 -37.30 6.71 11.12
C LYS A 218 -35.98 5.94 11.20
N LEU A 219 -35.92 4.89 12.01
CA LEU A 219 -34.72 4.07 12.22
C LEU A 219 -34.19 3.47 10.90
N LEU A 220 -35.09 2.96 10.05
CA LEU A 220 -34.76 2.29 8.79
C LEU A 220 -34.98 3.17 7.54
N LYS A 221 -35.33 4.45 7.72
CA LYS A 221 -35.69 5.39 6.64
C LYS A 221 -36.75 4.83 5.68
N ILE A 222 -37.81 4.25 6.23
CA ILE A 222 -38.96 3.74 5.48
C ILE A 222 -39.90 4.91 5.18
N GLY A 223 -40.10 5.24 3.91
CA GLY A 223 -41.03 6.29 3.49
C GLY A 223 -42.49 5.83 3.61
N ASP A 224 -43.40 6.78 3.81
CA ASP A 224 -44.85 6.51 3.96
C ASP A 224 -45.48 5.81 2.73
N ASP A 225 -44.87 5.99 1.55
CA ASP A 225 -45.37 5.47 0.26
C ASP A 225 -45.04 3.98 0.00
N GLU A 226 -44.18 3.37 0.82
CA GLU A 226 -43.68 2.01 0.56
C GLU A 226 -44.52 0.91 1.22
N LYS A 227 -45.15 0.07 0.38
CA LYS A 227 -45.92 -1.11 0.81
C LYS A 227 -44.96 -2.25 1.18
N GLY A 228 -44.82 -2.55 2.47
CA GLY A 228 -44.08 -3.75 2.93
C GLY A 228 -43.30 -3.60 4.23
N GLY A 229 -43.04 -2.37 4.71
CA GLY A 229 -42.37 -2.11 5.99
C GLY A 229 -41.10 -2.93 6.20
N ILE A 230 -41.07 -3.74 7.26
CA ILE A 230 -39.92 -4.58 7.68
C ILE A 230 -39.90 -5.97 6.98
N GLY A 231 -40.77 -6.22 6.00
CA GLY A 231 -40.88 -7.51 5.32
C GLY A 231 -39.57 -8.04 4.70
N PHE A 232 -38.61 -7.17 4.39
CA PHE A 232 -37.30 -7.53 3.82
C PHE A 232 -36.38 -8.33 4.77
N LEU A 233 -36.67 -8.35 6.08
CA LEU A 233 -35.93 -9.20 7.03
C LEU A 233 -36.19 -10.70 6.80
N PHE A 234 -37.22 -11.04 6.04
CA PHE A 234 -37.59 -12.41 5.68
C PHE A 234 -37.61 -12.56 4.16
N LEU A 235 -37.21 -13.73 3.70
CA LEU A 235 -37.27 -14.14 2.30
C LEU A 235 -38.43 -15.14 2.13
N GLU A 236 -39.44 -14.74 1.37
CA GLU A 236 -40.55 -15.62 0.96
C GLU A 236 -40.42 -16.07 -0.51
N VAL A 237 -39.60 -15.37 -1.29
CA VAL A 237 -39.36 -15.66 -2.70
C VAL A 237 -37.88 -15.44 -2.98
N LEU A 238 -37.25 -16.39 -3.68
CA LEU A 238 -35.86 -16.25 -4.13
C LEU A 238 -35.84 -15.92 -5.63
N PRO A 239 -35.27 -14.78 -6.07
CA PRO A 239 -35.11 -14.48 -7.48
C PRO A 239 -34.07 -15.41 -8.12
N VAL A 240 -34.41 -15.96 -9.28
CA VAL A 240 -33.51 -16.75 -10.11
C VAL A 240 -32.92 -15.86 -11.20
N THR A 241 -31.60 -15.76 -11.25
CA THR A 241 -30.91 -14.92 -12.24
C THR A 241 -31.14 -15.43 -13.67
N PRO A 242 -31.16 -14.57 -14.69
CA PRO A 242 -31.33 -14.99 -16.08
C PRO A 242 -30.31 -16.03 -16.57
N ASN A 243 -30.67 -16.82 -17.57
CA ASN A 243 -29.82 -17.87 -18.15
C ASN A 243 -28.48 -17.34 -18.68
N LYS A 244 -28.45 -16.09 -19.15
CA LYS A 244 -27.24 -15.39 -19.62
C LYS A 244 -26.14 -15.29 -18.55
N PHE A 245 -26.52 -15.19 -17.28
CA PHE A 245 -25.58 -15.13 -16.15
C PHE A 245 -25.28 -16.50 -15.55
N ARG A 246 -26.03 -17.53 -15.96
CA ARG A 246 -25.83 -18.93 -15.54
C ARG A 246 -25.53 -19.84 -16.74
N PRO A 247 -24.59 -19.48 -17.64
CA PRO A 247 -24.41 -20.21 -18.89
C PRO A 247 -24.00 -21.66 -18.64
N ILE A 248 -24.38 -22.51 -19.59
CA ILE A 248 -23.99 -23.92 -19.63
C ILE A 248 -22.51 -24.00 -19.99
N LYS A 249 -21.72 -24.79 -19.23
CA LYS A 249 -20.29 -24.98 -19.51
C LYS A 249 -20.09 -26.23 -20.35
N LYS A 250 -19.46 -26.10 -21.52
CA LYS A 250 -19.10 -27.23 -22.39
C LYS A 250 -17.59 -27.49 -22.25
N ARG A 251 -17.19 -28.66 -21.73
CA ARG A 251 -15.78 -29.07 -21.60
C ARG A 251 -15.63 -30.49 -22.17
N ASP A 252 -14.71 -30.66 -23.12
CA ASP A 252 -14.42 -31.95 -23.78
C ASP A 252 -15.67 -32.64 -24.38
N GLY A 253 -16.62 -31.85 -24.91
CA GLY A 253 -17.88 -32.35 -25.47
C GLY A 253 -18.96 -32.71 -24.43
N PHE A 254 -18.62 -32.73 -23.14
CA PHE A 254 -19.59 -32.88 -22.07
C PHE A 254 -20.20 -31.54 -21.67
N VAL A 255 -21.50 -31.59 -21.39
CA VAL A 255 -22.30 -30.46 -20.92
C VAL A 255 -22.37 -30.51 -19.40
N PHE A 256 -21.83 -29.47 -18.76
CA PHE A 256 -21.87 -29.30 -17.31
C PHE A 256 -22.84 -28.17 -16.94
N GLU A 257 -23.69 -28.44 -15.96
CA GLU A 257 -24.55 -27.43 -15.36
C GLU A 257 -23.73 -26.40 -14.57
N ASN A 258 -24.26 -25.19 -14.47
CA ASN A 258 -23.65 -24.15 -13.64
C ASN A 258 -23.76 -24.52 -12.15
N ALA A 259 -22.72 -24.26 -11.36
CA ALA A 259 -22.70 -24.53 -9.93
C ALA A 259 -23.84 -23.83 -9.16
N THR A 260 -24.23 -22.62 -9.60
CA THR A 260 -25.35 -21.88 -9.01
C THR A 260 -26.69 -22.60 -9.22
N ASN A 261 -26.88 -23.29 -10.35
CA ASN A 261 -28.09 -24.08 -10.60
C ASN A 261 -28.16 -25.27 -9.65
N ALA A 262 -27.04 -25.93 -9.38
CA ALA A 262 -27.01 -27.04 -8.43
C ALA A 262 -27.46 -26.62 -7.03
N GLN A 263 -27.05 -25.43 -6.57
CA GLN A 263 -27.51 -24.85 -5.30
C GLN A 263 -29.00 -24.52 -5.31
N LEU A 264 -29.48 -23.84 -6.36
CA LEU A 264 -30.88 -23.47 -6.50
C LEU A 264 -31.79 -24.71 -6.61
N ASN A 265 -31.32 -25.79 -7.23
CA ASN A 265 -32.03 -27.07 -7.31
C ASN A 265 -32.19 -27.69 -5.92
N SER A 266 -31.13 -27.72 -5.11
CA SER A 266 -31.20 -28.18 -3.73
C SER A 266 -32.20 -27.35 -2.92
N ILE A 267 -32.18 -26.01 -3.06
CA ILE A 267 -33.14 -25.11 -2.38
C ILE A 267 -34.58 -25.39 -2.83
N LEU A 268 -34.83 -25.57 -4.13
CA LEU A 268 -36.16 -25.89 -4.64
C LEU A 268 -36.67 -27.23 -4.08
N THR A 269 -35.82 -28.27 -4.05
CA THR A 269 -36.20 -29.57 -3.47
C THR A 269 -36.52 -29.47 -1.98
N ALA A 270 -35.72 -28.73 -1.21
CA ALA A 270 -35.98 -28.48 0.20
C ALA A 270 -37.24 -27.63 0.41
N SER A 271 -37.54 -26.68 -0.48
CA SER A 271 -38.76 -25.86 -0.43
C SER A 271 -40.01 -26.75 -0.56
N LEU A 272 -40.04 -27.62 -1.58
CA LEU A 272 -41.14 -28.55 -1.82
C LEU A 272 -41.33 -29.55 -0.65
N LEU A 273 -40.25 -29.94 0.02
CA LEU A 273 -40.31 -30.79 1.21
C LEU A 273 -40.81 -30.03 2.45
N SER A 274 -40.36 -28.79 2.64
CA SER A 274 -40.76 -27.92 3.76
C SER A 274 -42.24 -27.53 3.70
N GLU A 275 -42.83 -27.46 2.50
CA GLU A 275 -44.28 -27.30 2.33
C GLU A 275 -45.09 -28.46 2.90
N ARG A 276 -44.52 -29.68 2.90
CA ARG A 276 -45.18 -30.88 3.42
C ARG A 276 -44.90 -31.07 4.91
N ASP A 277 -43.65 -30.86 5.34
CA ASP A 277 -43.18 -31.11 6.70
C ASP A 277 -42.32 -29.96 7.24
N GLU A 278 -42.73 -29.36 8.37
CA GLU A 278 -42.06 -28.20 8.98
C GLU A 278 -40.64 -28.50 9.49
N LYS A 279 -40.28 -29.79 9.65
CA LYS A 279 -38.93 -30.22 10.04
C LYS A 279 -37.85 -29.81 9.04
N TYR A 280 -38.20 -29.72 7.75
CA TYR A 280 -37.26 -29.34 6.68
C TYR A 280 -37.03 -27.83 6.57
N SER A 281 -37.78 -27.01 7.32
CA SER A 281 -37.58 -25.55 7.37
C SER A 281 -36.18 -25.16 7.84
N ALA A 282 -35.63 -25.93 8.78
CA ALA A 282 -34.28 -25.73 9.31
C ALA A 282 -33.18 -26.13 8.32
N GLU A 283 -33.46 -27.07 7.40
CA GLU A 283 -32.57 -27.45 6.31
C GLU A 283 -32.62 -26.40 5.20
N LEU A 284 -33.82 -25.93 4.84
CA LEU A 284 -34.02 -24.83 3.90
C LEU A 284 -33.25 -23.56 4.31
N GLN A 285 -33.34 -23.15 5.58
CA GLN A 285 -32.57 -22.01 6.11
C GLN A 285 -31.06 -22.20 5.93
N SER A 286 -30.56 -23.41 6.15
CA SER A 286 -29.13 -23.73 5.99
C SER A 286 -28.69 -23.64 4.54
N LEU A 287 -29.49 -24.15 3.60
CA LEU A 287 -29.20 -24.11 2.16
C LEU A 287 -29.25 -22.69 1.61
N VAL A 288 -30.24 -21.88 2.02
CA VAL A 288 -30.32 -20.46 1.65
C VAL A 288 -29.14 -19.68 2.25
N SER A 289 -28.74 -19.95 3.49
CA SER A 289 -27.54 -19.35 4.08
C SER A 289 -26.28 -19.68 3.27
N LEU A 290 -26.13 -20.93 2.83
CA LEU A 290 -24.99 -21.40 2.05
C LEU A 290 -24.92 -20.73 0.66
N TYR A 291 -26.06 -20.45 0.06
CA TYR A 291 -26.16 -19.75 -1.23
C TYR A 291 -25.57 -18.32 -1.16
N PHE A 292 -25.79 -17.61 -0.04
CA PHE A 292 -25.23 -16.28 0.17
C PHE A 292 -23.78 -16.30 0.67
N ASP A 293 -23.48 -17.13 1.68
CA ASP A 293 -22.15 -17.22 2.29
C ASP A 293 -21.72 -18.68 2.50
N SER A 294 -20.71 -19.10 1.74
CA SER A 294 -20.12 -20.43 1.82
C SER A 294 -18.85 -20.53 2.68
N ALA A 295 -18.54 -19.55 3.53
CA ALA A 295 -17.33 -19.57 4.35
C ALA A 295 -17.16 -20.83 5.23
N ARG A 296 -18.26 -21.56 5.50
CA ARG A 296 -18.26 -22.80 6.29
C ARG A 296 -18.11 -24.08 5.45
N ASP A 297 -18.22 -24.02 4.11
CA ASP A 297 -18.12 -25.18 3.22
C ASP A 297 -17.30 -24.87 1.97
N GLN A 298 -16.16 -25.55 1.79
CA GLN A 298 -15.20 -25.27 0.70
C GLN A 298 -15.66 -25.78 -0.68
N LYS A 299 -16.69 -26.64 -0.76
CA LYS A 299 -17.05 -27.32 -2.01
C LYS A 299 -17.81 -26.44 -3.01
N GLN A 300 -18.47 -25.37 -2.54
CA GLN A 300 -19.28 -24.51 -3.39
C GLN A 300 -19.03 -23.03 -3.05
N GLN A 301 -19.01 -22.17 -4.07
CA GLN A 301 -18.82 -20.73 -3.89
C GLN A 301 -20.18 -20.05 -3.76
N GLY A 302 -20.41 -19.38 -2.63
CA GLY A 302 -21.57 -18.51 -2.43
C GLY A 302 -21.42 -17.16 -3.14
N ILE A 303 -22.48 -16.36 -3.14
CA ILE A 303 -22.49 -15.03 -3.77
C ILE A 303 -21.43 -14.10 -3.15
N LYS A 304 -21.28 -14.14 -1.82
CA LYS A 304 -20.27 -13.35 -1.10
C LYS A 304 -18.87 -13.62 -1.63
N GLN A 305 -18.52 -14.90 -1.82
CA GLN A 305 -17.20 -15.31 -2.31
C GLN A 305 -16.94 -14.89 -3.76
N LEU A 306 -17.99 -14.70 -4.58
CA LEU A 306 -17.87 -14.23 -5.96
C LEU A 306 -17.67 -12.70 -6.03
N LEU A 307 -18.22 -11.97 -5.06
CA LEU A 307 -18.06 -10.52 -4.96
C LEU A 307 -16.78 -10.12 -4.23
N GLU A 308 -16.40 -10.87 -3.21
CA GLU A 308 -15.20 -10.64 -2.38
C GLU A 308 -13.97 -11.38 -2.92
N LYS A 309 -12.78 -11.10 -2.38
CA LYS A 309 -11.43 -11.49 -2.84
C LYS A 309 -10.81 -10.59 -3.93
N LYS A 310 -9.50 -10.78 -4.15
CA LYS A 310 -8.73 -10.10 -5.21
C LYS A 310 -9.28 -10.40 -6.62
N GLU A 311 -9.70 -11.65 -6.85
CA GLU A 311 -10.41 -12.11 -8.06
C GLU A 311 -11.91 -11.75 -8.06
N GLY A 312 -12.39 -11.03 -7.04
CA GLY A 312 -13.78 -10.63 -6.92
C GLY A 312 -14.22 -9.69 -8.04
N LEU A 313 -15.52 -9.71 -8.35
CA LEU A 313 -16.13 -8.96 -9.46
C LEU A 313 -15.70 -7.48 -9.51
N PHE A 314 -15.75 -6.77 -8.38
CA PHE A 314 -15.45 -5.34 -8.32
C PHE A 314 -14.00 -5.01 -8.72
N ARG A 315 -13.04 -5.81 -8.27
CA ARG A 315 -11.62 -5.54 -8.52
C ARG A 315 -11.19 -6.01 -9.91
N GLN A 316 -11.56 -7.22 -10.29
CA GLN A 316 -11.03 -7.86 -11.50
C GLN A 316 -11.78 -7.50 -12.78
N ASN A 317 -13.09 -7.24 -12.70
CA ASN A 317 -13.95 -7.06 -13.88
C ASN A 317 -14.56 -5.66 -13.99
N ILE A 318 -14.64 -4.90 -12.88
CA ILE A 318 -15.18 -3.53 -12.89
C ILE A 318 -14.04 -2.50 -12.89
N MET A 319 -13.19 -2.50 -11.86
CA MET A 319 -12.05 -1.57 -11.77
C MET A 319 -10.93 -1.95 -12.75
N GLY A 320 -10.53 -3.22 -12.78
CA GLY A 320 -9.69 -3.79 -13.82
C GLY A 320 -10.54 -4.33 -14.95
N LYS A 321 -10.15 -4.09 -16.21
CA LYS A 321 -10.80 -4.69 -17.39
C LYS A 321 -9.75 -5.08 -18.41
N ARG A 322 -10.00 -6.17 -19.13
CA ARG A 322 -9.28 -6.44 -20.38
C ARG A 322 -9.82 -5.52 -21.45
N VAL A 323 -8.92 -4.84 -22.17
CA VAL A 323 -9.29 -3.83 -23.17
C VAL A 323 -8.98 -4.30 -24.58
N ASN A 324 -9.86 -3.96 -25.52
CA ASN A 324 -9.64 -4.13 -26.95
C ASN A 324 -8.62 -3.11 -27.48
N TYR A 325 -8.16 -3.30 -28.72
CA TYR A 325 -7.21 -2.40 -29.39
C TYR A 325 -5.93 -2.14 -28.57
N SER A 326 -5.41 -3.20 -27.95
CA SER A 326 -4.14 -3.21 -27.26
C SER A 326 -3.21 -4.27 -27.83
N ALA A 327 -1.91 -4.09 -27.64
CA ALA A 327 -0.86 -5.04 -28.02
C ALA A 327 0.19 -5.12 -26.91
N ARG A 328 0.90 -6.25 -26.83
CA ARG A 328 2.01 -6.45 -25.90
C ARG A 328 3.18 -7.10 -26.64
N SER A 329 4.39 -6.66 -26.34
CA SER A 329 5.62 -7.30 -26.81
C SER A 329 6.78 -6.92 -25.91
N VAL A 330 7.83 -7.73 -25.97
CA VAL A 330 9.16 -7.39 -25.48
C VAL A 330 9.63 -6.07 -26.12
N ILE A 331 10.30 -5.24 -25.32
CA ILE A 331 10.94 -4.02 -25.78
C ILE A 331 12.40 -4.26 -26.17
N SER A 332 12.89 -3.46 -27.11
CA SER A 332 14.28 -3.45 -27.51
C SER A 332 14.76 -2.00 -27.68
N PRO A 333 16.03 -1.71 -27.39
CA PRO A 333 16.52 -0.36 -27.49
C PRO A 333 16.63 0.10 -28.95
N ASP A 334 16.42 1.40 -29.17
CA ASP A 334 16.70 2.08 -30.43
C ASP A 334 17.11 3.55 -30.18
N PRO A 335 18.38 3.92 -30.43
CA PRO A 335 18.86 5.30 -30.28
C PRO A 335 18.44 6.25 -31.40
N TRP A 336 17.94 5.75 -32.54
CA TRP A 336 17.72 6.57 -33.74
C TRP A 336 16.31 7.16 -33.81
N ILE A 337 15.34 6.52 -33.15
CA ILE A 337 13.97 7.05 -33.01
C ILE A 337 13.95 8.27 -32.09
N GLY A 338 12.92 9.12 -32.25
CA GLY A 338 12.72 10.27 -31.38
C GLY A 338 12.49 9.84 -29.93
N THR A 339 12.92 10.66 -28.96
CA THR A 339 12.75 10.31 -27.54
C THR A 339 11.28 10.21 -27.10
N GLY A 340 10.35 10.87 -27.79
CA GLY A 340 8.91 10.76 -27.58
C GLY A 340 8.20 9.80 -28.55
N GLU A 341 8.95 9.02 -29.31
CA GLU A 341 8.43 8.04 -30.26
C GLU A 341 8.55 6.61 -29.71
N ILE A 342 7.64 5.75 -30.17
CA ILE A 342 7.71 4.30 -29.98
C ILE A 342 7.70 3.61 -31.34
N GLY A 343 8.68 2.74 -31.57
CA GLY A 343 8.77 1.93 -32.77
C GLY A 343 7.80 0.75 -32.71
N VAL A 344 6.78 0.76 -33.57
CA VAL A 344 5.77 -0.29 -33.64
C VAL A 344 6.04 -1.20 -34.84
N PRO A 345 6.07 -2.53 -34.66
CA PRO A 345 6.28 -3.46 -35.75
C PRO A 345 5.07 -3.49 -36.70
N LEU A 346 5.33 -3.76 -37.98
CA LEU A 346 4.31 -3.82 -39.02
C LEU A 346 3.15 -4.80 -38.70
N VAL A 347 3.46 -5.88 -37.97
CA VAL A 347 2.47 -6.88 -37.52
C VAL A 347 1.37 -6.23 -36.68
N PHE A 348 1.74 -5.39 -35.72
CA PHE A 348 0.78 -4.67 -34.88
C PHE A 348 0.08 -3.56 -35.66
N ALA A 349 0.83 -2.83 -36.51
CA ALA A 349 0.26 -1.73 -37.28
C ALA A 349 -0.88 -2.17 -38.22
N ASN A 350 -0.78 -3.37 -38.82
CA ASN A 350 -1.82 -3.93 -39.68
C ASN A 350 -3.05 -4.46 -38.93
N GLN A 351 -2.92 -4.80 -37.65
CA GLN A 351 -4.01 -5.36 -36.83
C GLN A 351 -4.77 -4.27 -36.07
N LEU A 352 -4.04 -3.34 -35.45
CA LEU A 352 -4.61 -2.22 -34.74
C LEU A 352 -5.26 -1.26 -35.73
N THR A 353 -6.49 -0.86 -35.44
CA THR A 353 -7.24 0.04 -36.31
C THR A 353 -7.85 1.20 -35.56
N PHE A 354 -8.06 2.30 -36.30
CA PHE A 354 -8.69 3.51 -35.83
C PHE A 354 -9.96 3.78 -36.65
N PRO A 355 -11.12 4.05 -36.02
CA PRO A 355 -12.35 4.37 -36.70
C PRO A 355 -12.33 5.82 -37.22
N GLU A 356 -11.94 6.01 -38.47
CA GLU A 356 -11.91 7.32 -39.12
C GLU A 356 -13.23 7.57 -39.86
N ARG A 357 -13.95 8.64 -39.49
CA ARG A 357 -15.17 9.05 -40.21
C ARG A 357 -14.77 9.69 -41.54
N VAL A 358 -15.43 9.28 -42.63
CA VAL A 358 -15.17 9.87 -43.94
C VAL A 358 -15.78 11.27 -44.00
N ASN A 359 -14.96 12.27 -44.35
CA ASN A 359 -15.33 13.66 -44.54
C ASN A 359 -14.77 14.17 -45.88
N SER A 360 -15.06 15.43 -46.24
CA SER A 360 -14.60 16.03 -47.50
C SER A 360 -13.08 16.17 -47.60
N THR A 361 -12.37 16.31 -46.48
CA THR A 361 -10.92 16.52 -46.44
C THR A 361 -10.12 15.21 -46.53
N ASN A 362 -10.63 14.12 -45.95
CA ASN A 362 -9.96 12.82 -45.90
C ASN A 362 -10.47 11.81 -46.95
N LEU A 363 -11.49 12.14 -47.74
CA LEU A 363 -12.15 11.24 -48.69
C LEU A 363 -11.18 10.47 -49.60
N LYS A 364 -10.26 11.18 -50.27
CA LYS A 364 -9.29 10.56 -51.19
C LYS A 364 -8.41 9.52 -50.47
N LYS A 365 -7.89 9.91 -49.30
CA LYS A 365 -7.05 9.05 -48.46
C LYS A 365 -7.82 7.79 -48.02
N MET A 366 -9.08 7.94 -47.61
CA MET A 366 -9.91 6.79 -47.20
C MET A 366 -10.23 5.84 -48.37
N GLN A 367 -10.45 6.37 -49.57
CA GLN A 367 -10.67 5.56 -50.77
C GLN A 367 -9.44 4.70 -51.13
N GLU A 368 -8.24 5.28 -51.01
CA GLU A 368 -6.98 4.59 -51.24
C GLU A 368 -6.76 3.46 -50.24
N LEU A 369 -6.96 3.73 -48.94
CA LEU A 369 -6.80 2.75 -47.86
C LEU A 369 -7.75 1.55 -48.01
N VAL A 370 -9.03 1.80 -48.33
CA VAL A 370 -10.02 0.73 -48.56
C VAL A 370 -9.70 -0.07 -49.81
N THR A 371 -9.20 0.58 -50.86
CA THR A 371 -8.77 -0.09 -52.09
C THR A 371 -7.55 -0.99 -51.86
N GLY A 372 -6.59 -0.53 -51.04
CA GLY A 372 -5.44 -1.33 -50.59
C GLY A 372 -5.86 -2.53 -49.74
N GLY A 373 -6.85 -2.33 -48.86
CA GLY A 373 -7.38 -3.34 -47.96
C GLY A 373 -6.37 -3.74 -46.87
N PRO A 374 -6.50 -4.94 -46.28
CA PRO A 374 -5.78 -5.30 -45.05
C PRO A 374 -4.33 -5.75 -45.27
N CYS A 375 -3.93 -6.11 -46.49
CA CYS A 375 -2.60 -6.63 -46.79
C CYS A 375 -1.58 -5.56 -47.21
N ALA A 376 -2.05 -4.40 -47.66
CA ALA A 376 -1.20 -3.28 -48.04
C ALA A 376 -1.10 -2.31 -46.86
N TYR A 377 0.12 -1.94 -46.48
CA TYR A 377 0.35 -0.92 -45.46
C TYR A 377 0.82 0.39 -46.11
N PRO A 378 0.19 1.53 -45.81
CA PRO A 378 -1.00 1.70 -44.97
C PRO A 378 -2.30 1.24 -45.67
N GLY A 379 -3.22 0.63 -44.91
CA GLY A 379 -4.48 0.08 -45.42
C GLY A 379 -5.64 0.16 -44.43
N ALA A 380 -6.65 -0.71 -44.60
CA ALA A 380 -7.84 -0.77 -43.73
C ALA A 380 -8.37 -2.20 -43.59
N ASN A 381 -8.97 -2.51 -42.42
CA ASN A 381 -9.51 -3.84 -42.13
C ASN A 381 -11.04 -3.92 -42.27
N PHE A 382 -11.75 -2.89 -41.83
CA PHE A 382 -13.22 -2.87 -41.80
C PHE A 382 -13.79 -1.56 -42.32
N VAL A 383 -15.02 -1.61 -42.84
CA VAL A 383 -15.82 -0.43 -43.19
C VAL A 383 -17.19 -0.59 -42.55
N LEU A 384 -17.59 0.40 -41.75
CA LEU A 384 -18.92 0.50 -41.19
C LEU A 384 -19.76 1.40 -42.09
N GLU A 385 -20.86 0.86 -42.61
CA GLU A 385 -21.89 1.60 -43.34
C GLU A 385 -23.05 1.85 -42.39
N LYS A 386 -23.29 3.12 -42.05
CA LYS A 386 -24.37 3.54 -41.16
C LYS A 386 -25.48 4.20 -41.99
N THR A 387 -26.66 3.60 -41.91
CA THR A 387 -27.92 4.11 -42.46
C THR A 387 -28.87 4.39 -41.30
N ASP A 388 -29.86 5.26 -41.47
CA ASP A 388 -30.76 5.70 -40.38
C ASP A 388 -31.40 4.57 -39.55
N SER A 389 -31.57 3.37 -40.13
CA SER A 389 -32.17 2.20 -39.46
C SER A 389 -31.25 1.00 -39.27
N GLN A 390 -30.06 0.96 -39.92
CA GLN A 390 -29.17 -0.22 -39.88
C GLN A 390 -27.69 0.15 -39.92
N GLN A 391 -26.90 -0.56 -39.11
CA GLN A 391 -25.44 -0.50 -39.10
C GLN A 391 -24.88 -1.81 -39.66
N LYS A 392 -24.11 -1.73 -40.75
CA LYS A 392 -23.51 -2.89 -41.38
C LYS A 392 -21.99 -2.79 -41.35
N LEU A 393 -21.34 -3.70 -40.63
CA LEU A 393 -19.88 -3.83 -40.61
C LEU A 393 -19.42 -4.79 -41.71
N LEU A 394 -18.59 -4.30 -42.62
CA LEU A 394 -18.03 -5.06 -43.74
C LEU A 394 -16.55 -5.36 -43.49
N SER A 395 -16.18 -6.64 -43.51
CA SER A 395 -14.78 -7.07 -43.43
C SER A 395 -14.11 -7.02 -44.80
N LEU A 396 -13.02 -6.26 -44.92
CA LEU A 396 -12.26 -6.11 -46.18
C LEU A 396 -11.37 -7.32 -46.47
N LYS A 397 -11.13 -8.21 -45.49
CA LYS A 397 -10.34 -9.44 -45.65
C LYS A 397 -10.97 -10.42 -46.64
N VAL A 398 -12.29 -10.54 -46.62
CA VAL A 398 -13.04 -11.49 -47.48
C VAL A 398 -13.31 -10.90 -48.87
N LEU A 399 -13.22 -9.57 -49.03
CA LEU A 399 -13.65 -8.87 -50.25
C LEU A 399 -12.53 -8.77 -51.30
N SER A 400 -12.89 -8.98 -52.57
CA SER A 400 -12.01 -8.78 -53.71
C SER A 400 -11.66 -7.30 -53.94
N LYS A 401 -10.53 -7.03 -54.59
CA LYS A 401 -10.07 -5.66 -54.87
C LYS A 401 -11.06 -4.85 -55.72
N SER A 402 -11.77 -5.49 -56.65
CA SER A 402 -12.82 -4.84 -57.46
C SER A 402 -14.01 -4.42 -56.59
N ARG A 403 -14.46 -5.29 -55.68
CA ARG A 403 -15.55 -4.98 -54.74
C ARG A 403 -15.16 -3.88 -53.75
N ARG A 404 -13.91 -3.86 -53.29
CA ARG A 404 -13.38 -2.78 -52.44
C ARG A 404 -13.41 -1.42 -53.14
N ARG A 405 -13.00 -1.36 -54.42
CA ARG A 405 -13.09 -0.13 -55.23
C ARG A 405 -14.53 0.36 -55.38
N GLN A 406 -15.48 -0.55 -55.58
CA GLN A 406 -16.90 -0.19 -55.64
C GLN A 406 -17.39 0.43 -54.32
N ILE A 407 -17.00 -0.13 -53.17
CA ILE A 407 -17.33 0.42 -51.85
C ILE A 407 -16.70 1.80 -51.66
N ALA A 408 -15.41 1.95 -51.99
CA ALA A 408 -14.70 3.24 -51.91
C ALA A 408 -15.34 4.33 -52.80
N ALA A 409 -15.82 3.98 -53.99
CA ALA A 409 -16.50 4.92 -54.88
C ALA A 409 -17.83 5.44 -54.29
N ARG A 410 -18.52 4.63 -53.48
CA ARG A 410 -19.79 5.03 -52.84
C ARG A 410 -19.59 6.18 -51.85
N PHE A 411 -18.43 6.31 -51.22
CA PHE A 411 -18.16 7.37 -50.23
C PHE A 411 -18.45 8.79 -50.73
N ALA A 412 -18.29 9.05 -52.03
CA ALA A 412 -18.56 10.36 -52.62
C ALA A 412 -20.03 10.57 -53.03
N THR A 413 -20.83 9.50 -53.14
CA THR A 413 -22.13 9.51 -53.83
C THR A 413 -23.32 9.24 -52.91
N SER A 414 -23.14 8.42 -51.87
CA SER A 414 -24.25 7.97 -51.02
C SER A 414 -24.53 8.92 -49.84
N ARG A 415 -25.82 9.05 -49.48
CA ARG A 415 -26.30 9.70 -48.25
C ARG A 415 -25.94 8.94 -46.95
N CYS A 416 -25.36 7.75 -47.06
CA CYS A 416 -24.96 6.93 -45.92
C CYS A 416 -23.67 7.47 -45.30
N GLU A 417 -23.55 7.38 -43.97
CA GLU A 417 -22.31 7.72 -43.28
C GLU A 417 -21.37 6.51 -43.28
N PHE A 418 -20.11 6.72 -43.66
CA PHE A 418 -19.10 5.68 -43.65
C PHE A 418 -18.02 5.97 -42.62
N THR A 419 -17.66 4.94 -41.87
CA THR A 419 -16.50 4.94 -40.97
C THR A 419 -15.54 3.85 -41.42
N VAL A 420 -14.29 4.23 -41.71
CA VAL A 420 -13.25 3.31 -42.17
C VAL A 420 -12.33 2.99 -40.99
N TYR A 421 -12.18 1.70 -40.69
CA TYR A 421 -11.22 1.22 -39.70
C TYR A 421 -9.85 1.08 -40.37
N ARG A 422 -9.13 2.21 -40.44
CA ARG A 422 -7.78 2.31 -41.02
C ARG A 422 -6.75 1.68 -40.10
N HIS A 423 -5.65 1.20 -40.66
CA HIS A 423 -4.49 0.75 -39.88
C HIS A 423 -3.89 1.87 -39.02
N LEU A 424 -3.14 1.48 -37.99
CA LEU A 424 -2.27 2.37 -37.22
C LEU A 424 -1.19 2.94 -38.16
N VAL A 425 -1.01 4.26 -38.20
CA VAL A 425 0.01 4.89 -39.05
C VAL A 425 1.04 5.65 -38.22
N THR A 426 2.16 6.01 -38.86
CA THR A 426 3.17 6.87 -38.22
C THR A 426 2.57 8.24 -37.90
N GLY A 427 2.80 8.71 -36.68
CA GLY A 427 2.21 9.94 -36.13
C GLY A 427 0.94 9.74 -35.31
N ASP A 428 0.33 8.54 -35.30
CA ASP A 428 -0.76 8.25 -34.36
C ASP A 428 -0.24 8.28 -32.91
N ARG A 429 -1.12 8.62 -31.96
CA ARG A 429 -0.79 8.64 -30.53
C ARG A 429 -1.21 7.33 -29.86
N VAL A 430 -0.33 6.77 -29.04
CA VAL A 430 -0.60 5.56 -28.25
C VAL A 430 -0.19 5.77 -26.80
N LEU A 431 -0.87 5.10 -25.88
CA LEU A 431 -0.44 5.01 -24.49
C LEU A 431 0.42 3.76 -24.31
N VAL A 432 1.62 3.92 -23.78
CA VAL A 432 2.55 2.82 -23.50
C VAL A 432 2.69 2.67 -22.00
N ASN A 433 2.48 1.45 -21.51
CA ASN A 433 2.47 1.09 -20.11
C ASN A 433 3.45 -0.06 -19.81
N ARG A 434 4.28 0.07 -18.75
CA ARG A 434 5.04 -1.04 -18.16
C ARG A 434 4.40 -1.46 -16.83
N GLN A 435 4.20 -2.76 -16.66
CA GLN A 435 3.72 -3.34 -15.40
C GLN A 435 4.92 -3.71 -14.52
N PRO A 436 4.89 -3.45 -13.20
CA PRO A 436 3.85 -2.75 -12.43
C PRO A 436 3.88 -1.23 -12.61
N SER A 437 2.69 -0.61 -12.61
CA SER A 437 2.54 0.86 -12.81
C SER A 437 2.47 1.57 -11.46
N LEU A 438 3.62 2.03 -10.93
CA LEU A 438 3.72 2.64 -9.60
C LEU A 438 3.48 4.16 -9.60
N HIS A 439 3.68 4.83 -10.72
CA HIS A 439 3.46 6.27 -10.84
C HIS A 439 2.94 6.61 -12.23
N LYS A 440 2.42 7.83 -12.41
CA LYS A 440 1.83 8.25 -13.69
C LYS A 440 2.78 8.07 -14.89
N MET A 441 4.09 8.24 -14.70
CA MET A 441 5.07 8.14 -15.80
C MET A 441 5.35 6.69 -16.22
N SER A 442 4.90 5.70 -15.44
CA SER A 442 4.89 4.30 -15.90
C SER A 442 3.84 4.07 -17.00
N MET A 443 2.99 5.07 -17.31
CA MET A 443 2.04 5.09 -18.40
C MET A 443 2.06 6.46 -19.12
N MET A 444 2.79 6.56 -20.24
CA MET A 444 2.93 7.80 -21.00
C MET A 444 2.42 7.67 -22.43
N GLY A 445 2.08 8.81 -23.02
CA GLY A 445 1.75 8.95 -24.43
C GLY A 445 3.00 9.00 -25.29
N HIS A 446 3.04 8.20 -26.35
CA HIS A 446 4.10 8.20 -27.37
C HIS A 446 3.52 8.40 -28.76
N ARG A 447 4.34 8.97 -29.65
CA ARG A 447 4.05 9.02 -31.09
C ARG A 447 4.50 7.73 -31.74
N VAL A 448 3.65 7.12 -32.56
CA VAL A 448 3.98 5.88 -33.26
C VAL A 448 4.93 6.15 -34.41
N ARG A 449 6.01 5.39 -34.49
CA ARG A 449 6.83 5.23 -35.70
C ARG A 449 6.78 3.78 -36.16
N VAL A 450 6.27 3.52 -37.37
CA VAL A 450 6.08 2.14 -37.84
C VAL A 450 7.35 1.62 -38.51
N LEU A 451 7.85 0.49 -38.02
CA LEU A 451 9.07 -0.16 -38.48
C LEU A 451 8.74 -1.45 -39.23
N LYS A 452 9.27 -1.60 -40.46
CA LYS A 452 8.85 -2.67 -41.39
C LYS A 452 9.44 -4.05 -41.07
N ASN A 453 10.70 -4.11 -40.64
CA ASN A 453 11.46 -5.35 -40.48
C ASN A 453 11.56 -5.82 -39.03
N GLU A 454 10.86 -5.13 -38.12
CA GLU A 454 10.92 -5.38 -36.69
C GLU A 454 9.78 -6.28 -36.21
N LYS A 455 10.03 -7.01 -35.13
CA LYS A 455 9.02 -7.84 -34.44
C LYS A 455 8.75 -7.39 -33.00
N THR A 456 9.72 -6.72 -32.39
CA THR A 456 9.64 -6.19 -31.03
C THR A 456 9.27 -4.71 -31.06
N LEU A 457 8.89 -4.17 -29.89
CA LEU A 457 8.70 -2.74 -29.73
C LEU A 457 10.06 -2.07 -29.56
N ARG A 458 10.31 -0.98 -30.29
CA ARG A 458 11.56 -0.23 -30.19
C ARG A 458 11.37 1.03 -29.36
N MET A 459 12.23 1.25 -28.37
CA MET A 459 12.13 2.37 -27.43
C MET A 459 13.50 3.04 -27.21
N HIS A 460 13.48 4.37 -27.07
CA HIS A 460 14.68 5.14 -26.76
C HIS A 460 15.08 5.03 -25.27
N TYR A 461 16.38 5.00 -24.98
CA TYR A 461 16.96 4.81 -23.63
C TYR A 461 16.53 5.84 -22.57
N VAL A 462 16.22 7.06 -23.02
CA VAL A 462 15.75 8.17 -22.16
C VAL A 462 14.49 7.79 -21.38
N ASN A 463 13.67 6.89 -21.93
CA ASN A 463 12.41 6.47 -21.31
C ASN A 463 12.57 5.28 -20.36
N CYS A 464 13.76 4.67 -20.26
CA CYS A 464 14.01 3.54 -19.37
C CYS A 464 13.77 3.90 -17.90
N LYS A 465 14.30 5.02 -17.42
CA LYS A 465 14.14 5.45 -16.02
C LYS A 465 12.67 5.73 -15.65
N PRO A 466 11.87 6.48 -16.45
CA PRO A 466 10.44 6.63 -16.22
C PRO A 466 9.64 5.33 -16.13
N TYR A 467 9.99 4.32 -16.94
CA TYR A 467 9.30 3.03 -16.92
C TYR A 467 9.93 2.03 -15.94
N ASN A 468 11.07 2.38 -15.32
CA ASN A 468 11.94 1.48 -14.58
C ASN A 468 12.32 0.21 -15.38
N ALA A 469 12.60 0.38 -16.68
CA ALA A 469 12.87 -0.70 -17.64
C ALA A 469 14.37 -0.87 -17.92
N ASP A 470 14.84 -2.09 -18.14
CA ASP A 470 16.26 -2.44 -18.31
C ASP A 470 16.59 -3.31 -19.55
N PHE A 471 15.61 -3.57 -20.42
CA PHE A 471 15.75 -4.31 -21.69
C PHE A 471 16.26 -5.76 -21.55
N ASP A 472 15.97 -6.43 -20.44
CA ASP A 472 16.36 -7.82 -20.19
C ASP A 472 15.35 -8.87 -20.71
N GLY A 473 14.25 -8.43 -21.30
CA GLY A 473 13.09 -9.27 -21.64
C GLY A 473 11.76 -8.65 -21.24
N ASP A 474 11.80 -7.50 -20.54
CA ASP A 474 10.66 -6.64 -20.24
C ASP A 474 9.60 -6.54 -21.36
N GLU A 475 8.35 -6.78 -20.99
CA GLU A 475 7.19 -6.60 -21.86
C GLU A 475 6.47 -5.28 -21.56
N MET A 476 6.09 -4.53 -22.60
CA MET A 476 5.26 -3.34 -22.47
C MET A 476 3.95 -3.47 -23.23
N ASN A 477 2.90 -2.86 -22.69
CA ASN A 477 1.59 -2.78 -23.29
C ASN A 477 1.44 -1.48 -24.09
N ILE A 478 0.87 -1.58 -25.28
CA ILE A 478 0.43 -0.44 -26.09
C ILE A 478 -1.09 -0.43 -26.11
N HIS A 479 -1.68 0.71 -25.78
CA HIS A 479 -3.12 0.95 -25.86
C HIS A 479 -3.38 1.99 -26.94
N PHE A 480 -4.20 1.62 -27.93
CA PHE A 480 -4.52 2.49 -29.04
C PHE A 480 -5.89 3.16 -28.86
N PRO A 481 -5.95 4.47 -28.48
CA PRO A 481 -7.20 5.20 -28.29
C PRO A 481 -8.08 5.18 -29.55
N GLN A 482 -9.39 5.04 -29.37
CA GLN A 482 -10.37 4.88 -30.45
C GLN A 482 -11.18 6.16 -30.75
N SER A 483 -10.97 7.25 -30.00
CA SER A 483 -11.65 8.53 -30.20
C SER A 483 -10.64 9.67 -30.37
N HIS A 484 -11.03 10.72 -31.11
CA HIS A 484 -10.21 11.92 -31.24
C HIS A 484 -10.04 12.67 -29.93
N ALA A 485 -11.06 12.66 -29.05
CA ALA A 485 -10.97 13.25 -27.71
C ALA A 485 -9.85 12.59 -26.88
N ALA A 486 -9.81 11.25 -26.84
CA ALA A 486 -8.74 10.54 -26.14
C ALA A 486 -7.36 10.76 -26.78
N GLN A 487 -7.28 10.87 -28.12
CA GLN A 487 -6.02 11.22 -28.78
C GLN A 487 -5.53 12.64 -28.43
N ALA A 488 -6.44 13.61 -28.28
CA ALA A 488 -6.11 14.96 -27.87
C ALA A 488 -5.62 15.01 -26.41
N GLU A 489 -6.26 14.27 -25.51
CA GLU A 489 -5.78 14.12 -24.11
C GLU A 489 -4.36 13.55 -24.06
N ILE A 490 -4.07 12.53 -24.88
CA ILE A 490 -2.74 11.94 -24.93
C ILE A 490 -1.71 12.95 -25.47
N GLU A 491 -2.08 13.77 -26.45
CA GLU A 491 -1.19 14.74 -27.06
C GLU A 491 -0.84 15.92 -26.15
N GLU A 492 -1.81 16.46 -25.41
CA GLU A 492 -1.58 17.66 -24.59
C GLU A 492 -1.32 17.35 -23.10
N VAL A 493 -1.79 16.22 -22.57
CA VAL A 493 -1.65 15.89 -21.13
C VAL A 493 -0.64 14.77 -20.90
N CYS A 494 -0.78 13.64 -21.63
CA CYS A 494 -0.02 12.43 -21.31
C CYS A 494 1.30 12.28 -22.09
N LEU A 495 1.57 13.13 -23.08
CA LEU A 495 2.73 13.00 -23.95
C LEU A 495 4.02 13.04 -23.13
N THR A 496 5.03 12.29 -23.57
CA THR A 496 6.35 12.28 -22.94
C THR A 496 6.97 13.69 -22.77
N ASP A 497 6.58 14.64 -23.62
CA ASP A 497 7.04 16.03 -23.65
C ASP A 497 6.71 16.78 -22.35
N PHE A 498 5.52 16.56 -21.80
CA PHE A 498 5.07 17.19 -20.56
C PHE A 498 5.46 16.38 -19.32
N ASN A 499 5.75 15.09 -19.51
CA ASN A 499 6.19 14.17 -18.48
C ASN A 499 7.71 14.15 -18.34
N PHE A 500 8.31 15.33 -18.12
CA PHE A 500 9.76 15.48 -17.92
C PHE A 500 10.17 15.46 -16.45
N LEU A 501 9.34 16.01 -15.56
CA LEU A 501 9.60 16.17 -14.13
C LEU A 501 8.83 15.13 -13.32
N VAL A 502 9.46 14.54 -12.30
CA VAL A 502 8.75 13.66 -11.36
C VAL A 502 7.88 14.52 -10.45
N PRO A 503 6.59 14.22 -10.28
CA PRO A 503 5.74 14.96 -9.36
C PRO A 503 6.21 14.93 -7.89
N SER A 504 6.96 13.89 -7.47
CA SER A 504 7.37 13.70 -6.07
C SER A 504 8.47 14.65 -5.62
N THR A 505 9.43 14.97 -6.51
CA THR A 505 10.62 15.79 -6.19
C THR A 505 10.77 17.02 -7.09
N ASN A 506 9.96 17.10 -8.15
CA ASN A 506 10.08 18.07 -9.22
C ASN A 506 11.46 18.07 -9.90
N GLU A 507 12.15 16.92 -9.82
CA GLU A 507 13.40 16.67 -10.50
C GLU A 507 13.17 16.07 -11.89
N PRO A 508 14.05 16.33 -12.86
CA PRO A 508 13.96 15.72 -14.17
C PRO A 508 14.20 14.21 -14.10
N ILE A 509 13.31 13.41 -14.67
CA ILE A 509 13.48 11.93 -14.75
C ILE A 509 14.00 11.47 -16.10
N ARG A 510 13.75 12.25 -17.16
CA ARG A 510 14.20 11.97 -18.51
C ARG A 510 15.54 12.66 -18.75
N GLY A 511 16.53 11.90 -19.19
CA GLY A 511 17.87 12.40 -19.44
C GLY A 511 18.68 11.37 -20.21
N LEU A 512 19.78 11.80 -20.83
CA LEU A 512 20.72 10.87 -21.45
C LEU A 512 21.46 10.08 -20.36
N THR A 513 21.74 8.81 -20.62
CA THR A 513 22.33 7.87 -19.67
C THR A 513 23.43 7.04 -20.32
N GLN A 514 24.24 6.38 -19.49
CA GLN A 514 25.27 5.41 -19.91
C GLN A 514 26.22 5.98 -20.98
N ASP A 515 26.32 5.33 -22.13
CA ASP A 515 27.26 5.63 -23.21
C ASP A 515 27.15 7.08 -23.67
N HIS A 516 25.94 7.63 -23.74
CA HIS A 516 25.72 9.01 -24.12
C HIS A 516 26.46 10.01 -23.21
N LEU A 517 26.56 9.72 -21.90
CA LEU A 517 27.21 10.61 -20.94
C LEU A 517 28.74 10.52 -20.98
N VAL A 518 29.28 9.30 -21.07
CA VAL A 518 30.73 9.09 -21.17
C VAL A 518 31.26 9.67 -22.47
N VAL A 519 30.61 9.34 -23.57
CA VAL A 519 31.06 9.77 -24.89
C VAL A 519 30.90 11.28 -25.04
N ALA A 520 29.85 11.90 -24.46
CA ALA A 520 29.75 13.36 -24.42
C ALA A 520 30.91 14.02 -23.64
N ALA A 521 31.34 13.43 -22.52
CA ALA A 521 32.48 13.92 -21.74
C ALA A 521 33.79 13.79 -22.52
N VAL A 522 34.02 12.65 -23.19
CA VAL A 522 35.20 12.43 -24.04
C VAL A 522 35.19 13.37 -25.24
N MET A 523 34.05 13.49 -25.93
CA MET A 523 33.89 14.33 -27.13
C MET A 523 34.18 15.81 -26.84
N THR A 524 33.82 16.30 -25.64
CA THR A 524 34.03 17.69 -25.21
C THR A 524 35.38 17.93 -24.54
N SER A 525 36.22 16.90 -24.43
CA SER A 525 37.58 17.02 -23.91
C SER A 525 38.43 17.98 -24.74
N LYS A 526 39.28 18.76 -24.07
CA LYS A 526 40.23 19.69 -24.72
C LYS A 526 41.25 18.99 -25.62
N ASN A 527 41.45 17.69 -25.42
CA ASN A 527 42.41 16.90 -26.18
C ASN A 527 41.85 16.39 -27.52
N GLU A 528 40.51 16.43 -27.71
CA GLU A 528 39.87 15.96 -28.93
C GLU A 528 39.73 17.10 -29.95
N ILE A 529 40.22 16.85 -31.16
CA ILE A 529 40.18 17.78 -32.30
C ILE A 529 39.55 17.05 -33.49
N TYR A 530 38.69 17.77 -34.22
CA TYR A 530 37.91 17.24 -35.33
C TYR A 530 38.28 17.93 -36.64
N ASP A 531 38.42 17.12 -37.69
CA ASP A 531 38.52 17.64 -39.05
C ASP A 531 37.15 18.15 -39.55
N ARG A 532 37.17 18.98 -40.60
CA ARG A 532 35.95 19.55 -41.19
C ARG A 532 34.91 18.48 -41.55
N ASP A 533 35.35 17.34 -42.11
CA ASP A 533 34.45 16.28 -42.54
C ASP A 533 33.83 15.52 -41.36
N GLU A 534 34.63 15.24 -40.32
CA GLU A 534 34.14 14.64 -39.07
C GLU A 534 33.13 15.56 -38.38
N TYR A 535 33.46 16.86 -38.28
CA TYR A 535 32.59 17.88 -37.70
C TYR A 535 31.25 17.97 -38.44
N HIS A 536 31.26 18.07 -39.77
CA HIS A 536 30.04 18.11 -40.56
C HIS A 536 29.24 16.81 -40.44
N HIS A 537 29.90 15.65 -40.40
CA HIS A 537 29.22 14.36 -40.25
C HIS A 537 28.47 14.27 -38.92
N ILE A 538 29.09 14.67 -37.81
CA ILE A 538 28.48 14.66 -36.48
C ILE A 538 27.31 15.64 -36.42
N VAL A 539 27.49 16.87 -36.90
CA VAL A 539 26.43 17.91 -36.89
C VAL A 539 25.24 17.49 -37.77
N HIS A 540 25.51 16.96 -38.97
CA HIS A 540 24.46 16.48 -39.85
C HIS A 540 23.69 15.31 -39.24
N SER A 541 24.39 14.34 -38.62
CA SER A 541 23.75 13.21 -37.94
C SER A 541 22.84 13.65 -36.80
N ALA A 542 23.22 14.73 -36.09
CA ALA A 542 22.43 15.29 -35.01
C ALA A 542 21.15 15.99 -35.50
N LEU A 543 21.22 16.73 -36.63
CA LEU A 543 20.16 17.66 -37.07
C LEU A 543 19.28 17.15 -38.24
N TYR A 544 19.58 15.98 -38.82
CA TYR A 544 19.02 15.45 -40.07
C TYR A 544 17.47 15.48 -40.26
N GLU A 545 16.68 15.40 -39.18
CA GLU A 545 15.19 15.47 -39.25
C GLU A 545 14.60 16.61 -38.40
N GLU A 546 15.44 17.42 -37.73
CA GLU A 546 14.98 18.29 -36.64
C GLU A 546 15.00 19.77 -36.96
N VAL A 547 15.70 20.23 -38.00
CA VAL A 547 15.80 21.66 -38.34
C VAL A 547 15.34 21.90 -39.77
N ASP A 548 14.37 22.80 -39.92
CA ASP A 548 13.91 23.27 -41.22
C ASP A 548 14.81 24.43 -41.72
N GLY A 549 15.45 24.23 -42.86
CA GLY A 549 16.26 25.25 -43.55
C GLY A 549 17.78 25.05 -43.46
N PRO A 550 18.58 26.01 -43.95
CA PRO A 550 20.04 25.87 -44.00
C PRO A 550 20.66 25.98 -42.61
N LEU A 551 21.59 25.05 -42.34
CA LEU A 551 22.36 24.98 -41.11
C LEU A 551 23.35 26.16 -41.02
N VAL A 552 23.44 26.75 -39.83
CA VAL A 552 24.42 27.78 -39.48
C VAL A 552 25.60 27.10 -38.79
N PHE A 553 26.80 27.27 -39.31
CA PHE A 553 28.03 26.71 -38.73
C PHE A 553 28.81 27.79 -37.99
N VAL A 554 29.43 27.42 -36.87
CA VAL A 554 30.28 28.30 -36.04
C VAL A 554 31.68 28.39 -36.63
N ASP A 555 32.39 29.48 -36.35
CA ASP A 555 33.78 29.67 -36.76
C ASP A 555 34.71 28.56 -36.24
N PRO A 556 35.74 28.18 -37.02
CA PRO A 556 36.64 27.09 -36.64
C PRO A 556 37.56 27.46 -35.48
N PHE A 557 37.91 26.46 -34.68
CA PHE A 557 38.81 26.63 -33.53
C PHE A 557 40.25 26.96 -33.96
N LEU A 558 40.76 26.25 -34.98
CA LEU A 558 42.11 26.44 -35.48
C LEU A 558 42.13 26.30 -37.00
N THR A 559 42.79 27.23 -37.69
CA THR A 559 43.09 27.12 -39.11
C THR A 559 44.61 27.06 -39.27
N VAL A 560 45.12 25.96 -39.84
CA VAL A 560 46.54 25.81 -40.16
C VAL A 560 46.71 25.89 -41.68
N SER A 561 47.62 26.74 -42.14
CA SER A 561 47.93 26.92 -43.56
C SER A 561 49.35 26.45 -43.85
N ASP A 562 49.50 25.28 -44.46
CA ASP A 562 50.76 24.77 -44.98
C ASP A 562 50.81 24.96 -46.50
N GLY A 563 51.27 26.15 -46.93
CA GLY A 563 51.56 26.49 -48.33
C GLY A 563 50.35 26.41 -49.29
N GLU A 564 50.04 25.21 -49.77
CA GLU A 564 48.96 24.92 -50.74
C GLU A 564 47.71 24.29 -50.11
N SER A 565 47.77 23.80 -48.86
CA SER A 565 46.64 23.13 -48.20
C SER A 565 46.22 23.84 -46.90
N ARG A 566 44.94 24.25 -46.85
CA ARG A 566 44.32 24.86 -45.67
C ARG A 566 43.55 23.78 -44.89
N ARG A 567 44.05 23.40 -43.72
CA ARG A 567 43.36 22.47 -42.81
C ARG A 567 42.64 23.26 -41.73
N VAL A 568 41.38 22.89 -41.51
CA VAL A 568 40.48 23.57 -40.57
C VAL A 568 40.06 22.56 -39.52
N PHE A 569 40.31 22.91 -38.27
CA PHE A 569 40.06 22.07 -37.11
C PHE A 569 38.99 22.70 -36.21
N TYR A 570 38.14 21.84 -35.68
CA TYR A 570 37.07 22.18 -34.77
C TYR A 570 37.30 21.49 -33.42
N SER A 571 36.82 22.12 -32.34
CA SER A 571 36.77 21.48 -31.02
C SER A 571 35.39 20.87 -30.77
N GLY A 572 35.29 19.97 -29.78
CA GLY A 572 34.00 19.43 -29.34
C GLY A 572 33.03 20.50 -28.85
N LEU A 573 33.55 21.62 -28.33
CA LEU A 573 32.75 22.77 -27.92
C LEU A 573 32.06 23.42 -29.13
N ASN A 574 32.75 23.53 -30.27
CA ASN A 574 32.18 24.06 -31.51
C ASN A 574 31.01 23.19 -32.02
N VAL A 575 31.10 21.86 -31.88
CA VAL A 575 30.01 20.93 -32.24
C VAL A 575 28.75 21.25 -31.43
N VAL A 576 28.88 21.32 -30.11
CA VAL A 576 27.77 21.59 -29.18
C VAL A 576 27.17 22.98 -29.43
N SER A 577 28.01 24.00 -29.61
CA SER A 577 27.56 25.37 -29.95
C SER A 577 26.77 25.39 -31.26
N THR A 578 27.26 24.68 -32.28
CA THR A 578 26.58 24.61 -33.59
C THR A 578 25.20 23.97 -33.48
N VAL A 579 25.10 22.88 -32.72
CA VAL A 579 23.82 22.22 -32.46
C VAL A 579 22.85 23.17 -31.76
N LEU A 580 23.26 23.83 -30.68
CA LEU A 580 22.39 24.72 -29.92
C LEU A 580 21.97 25.95 -30.72
N VAL A 581 22.89 26.61 -31.43
CA VAL A 581 22.58 27.79 -32.25
C VAL A 581 21.51 27.49 -33.30
N ASN A 582 21.56 26.31 -33.93
CA ASN A 582 20.56 25.90 -34.90
C ASN A 582 19.20 25.54 -34.27
N VAL A 583 19.18 24.95 -33.07
CA VAL A 583 17.92 24.63 -32.38
C VAL A 583 17.26 25.89 -31.82
N THR A 584 18.05 26.83 -31.32
CA THR A 584 17.54 28.10 -30.78
C THR A 584 17.22 29.14 -31.85
N LYS A 585 17.48 28.83 -33.12
CA LYS A 585 17.26 29.74 -34.26
C LYS A 585 15.78 30.12 -34.36
N GLY A 586 15.48 31.40 -34.14
CA GLY A 586 14.12 31.94 -34.17
C GLY A 586 13.40 31.98 -32.81
N LEU A 587 14.04 31.58 -31.71
CA LEU A 587 13.52 31.78 -30.36
C LEU A 587 13.89 33.18 -29.81
N PRO A 588 13.05 33.77 -28.94
CA PRO A 588 13.22 35.16 -28.48
C PRO A 588 14.39 35.39 -27.52
N THR A 589 14.95 34.33 -26.91
CA THR A 589 15.96 34.43 -25.84
C THR A 589 17.15 33.52 -26.14
N SER A 590 18.38 33.99 -25.93
CA SER A 590 19.59 33.17 -26.05
C SER A 590 19.99 32.52 -24.73
N LEU A 591 20.58 31.33 -24.75
CA LEU A 591 21.01 30.64 -23.53
C LEU A 591 22.30 31.25 -22.97
N THR A 592 22.24 31.83 -21.76
CA THR A 592 23.42 32.25 -21.00
C THR A 592 23.33 31.72 -19.57
N HIS A 593 24.10 30.70 -19.22
CA HIS A 593 24.03 30.04 -17.91
C HIS A 593 25.34 29.34 -17.54
N ARG A 594 25.60 29.21 -16.23
CA ARG A 594 26.75 28.47 -15.68
C ARG A 594 26.27 27.21 -14.97
N PHE A 595 26.81 26.06 -15.36
CA PHE A 595 26.51 24.76 -14.78
C PHE A 595 27.69 24.25 -13.95
N LYS A 596 27.39 23.51 -12.88
CA LYS A 596 28.38 22.81 -12.07
C LYS A 596 28.63 21.43 -12.67
N SER A 597 29.87 21.14 -13.06
CA SER A 597 30.25 19.79 -13.47
C SER A 597 30.33 18.87 -12.25
N LYS A 598 30.04 17.59 -12.45
CA LYS A 598 30.32 16.50 -11.52
C LYS A 598 31.82 16.24 -11.43
N ILE A 599 32.56 16.53 -12.50
CA ILE A 599 34.00 16.44 -12.53
C ILE A 599 34.58 17.57 -11.67
N THR A 600 35.46 17.20 -10.73
CA THR A 600 36.04 18.10 -9.73
C THR A 600 36.85 19.22 -10.40
N GLY A 601 36.45 20.47 -10.17
CA GLY A 601 37.20 21.66 -10.59
C GLY A 601 36.78 22.30 -11.91
N GLU A 602 35.82 21.73 -12.63
CA GLU A 602 35.34 22.27 -13.91
C GLU A 602 33.94 22.90 -13.83
N THR A 603 33.75 23.99 -14.57
CA THR A 603 32.44 24.64 -14.72
C THR A 603 32.09 24.76 -16.19
N VAL A 604 30.84 24.46 -16.52
CA VAL A 604 30.35 24.54 -17.90
C VAL A 604 29.68 25.89 -18.09
N ILE A 605 30.13 26.66 -19.09
CA ILE A 605 29.66 28.03 -19.32
C ILE A 605 29.09 28.13 -20.72
N PHE A 606 27.83 28.55 -20.80
CA PHE A 606 27.17 28.94 -22.04
C PHE A 606 26.94 30.45 -22.05
N ARG A 607 27.22 31.07 -23.20
CA ARG A 607 26.94 32.49 -23.46
C ARG A 607 26.37 32.61 -24.86
N GLU A 608 25.22 33.27 -25.00
CA GLU A 608 24.57 33.46 -26.30
C GLU A 608 24.36 32.14 -27.09
N SER A 609 24.03 31.06 -26.37
CA SER A 609 23.88 29.69 -26.90
C SER A 609 25.17 29.02 -27.40
N GLU A 610 26.35 29.61 -27.15
CA GLU A 610 27.65 29.00 -27.41
C GLU A 610 28.30 28.47 -26.13
N MET A 611 28.89 27.26 -26.21
CA MET A 611 29.65 26.63 -25.14
C MET A 611 31.09 27.13 -25.15
N LEU A 612 31.51 27.80 -24.07
CA LEU A 612 32.87 28.38 -23.98
C LEU A 612 33.87 27.44 -23.29
N THR A 613 33.44 26.78 -22.20
CA THR A 613 34.32 25.93 -21.38
C THR A 613 33.54 24.82 -20.71
N GLY A 614 34.23 23.73 -20.35
CA GLY A 614 33.73 22.63 -19.50
C GLY A 614 33.41 21.35 -20.28
N LEU A 615 33.13 20.27 -19.56
CA LEU A 615 32.76 18.96 -20.11
C LEU A 615 31.28 18.67 -19.90
N LEU A 616 30.67 17.98 -20.87
CA LEU A 616 29.30 17.49 -20.74
C LEU A 616 29.28 16.17 -19.98
N ASP A 617 28.41 16.08 -18.99
CA ASP A 617 28.38 15.04 -17.96
C ASP A 617 26.94 14.80 -17.47
N LYS A 618 26.76 13.95 -16.45
CA LYS A 618 25.44 13.69 -15.85
C LYS A 618 24.76 14.96 -15.32
N ASN A 619 25.51 15.92 -14.78
CA ASN A 619 24.91 17.13 -14.21
C ASN A 619 24.39 18.09 -15.28
N THR A 620 24.93 18.01 -16.50
CA THR A 620 24.53 18.85 -17.63
C THR A 620 23.51 18.18 -18.57
N LEU A 621 23.72 16.94 -19.00
CA LEU A 621 22.85 16.23 -19.96
C LEU A 621 21.96 15.15 -19.33
N GLY A 622 22.21 14.80 -18.07
CA GLY A 622 21.47 13.77 -17.35
C GLY A 622 20.25 14.31 -16.59
N THR A 623 19.83 13.52 -15.61
CA THR A 623 18.62 13.75 -14.80
C THR A 623 18.88 14.65 -13.59
N ALA A 624 19.81 15.60 -13.67
CA ALA A 624 20.15 16.49 -12.56
C ALA A 624 19.30 17.77 -12.54
N VAL A 625 19.05 18.31 -11.36
CA VAL A 625 18.40 19.62 -11.20
C VAL A 625 19.29 20.72 -11.77
N ASN A 626 18.68 21.71 -12.43
CA ASN A 626 19.38 22.75 -13.19
C ASN A 626 20.34 22.21 -14.26
N SER A 627 20.04 21.03 -14.83
CA SER A 627 20.72 20.56 -16.04
C SER A 627 20.44 21.46 -17.24
N LEU A 628 21.23 21.32 -18.30
CA LEU A 628 21.06 22.08 -19.54
C LEU A 628 19.65 21.92 -20.09
N ILE A 629 19.14 20.69 -20.12
CA ILE A 629 17.81 20.36 -20.64
C ILE A 629 16.72 20.95 -19.74
N HIS A 630 16.88 20.91 -18.42
CA HIS A 630 15.92 21.49 -17.47
C HIS A 630 15.87 23.02 -17.60
N VAL A 631 17.01 23.70 -17.68
CA VAL A 631 17.06 25.16 -17.88
C VAL A 631 16.45 25.55 -19.23
N CYS A 632 16.74 24.80 -20.29
CA CYS A 632 16.11 25.01 -21.59
C CYS A 632 14.58 24.81 -21.53
N GLY A 633 14.09 23.87 -20.73
CA GLY A 633 12.66 23.64 -20.52
C GLY A 633 11.96 24.81 -19.84
N LYS A 634 12.61 25.42 -18.84
CA LYS A 634 12.09 26.62 -18.17
C LYS A 634 12.11 27.86 -19.07
N LEU A 635 13.11 28.00 -19.94
CA LEU A 635 13.26 29.17 -20.80
C LEU A 635 12.44 29.08 -22.10
N PHE A 636 12.40 27.90 -22.72
CA PHE A 636 11.83 27.69 -24.07
C PHE A 636 10.59 26.80 -24.07
N GLY A 637 10.24 26.18 -22.94
CA GLY A 637 9.16 25.20 -22.82
C GLY A 637 9.62 23.75 -23.04
N TYR A 638 8.89 22.81 -22.44
CA TYR A 638 9.28 21.40 -22.39
C TYR A 638 9.14 20.64 -23.72
N LYS A 639 8.36 21.15 -24.70
CA LYS A 639 8.29 20.57 -26.06
C LYS A 639 9.65 20.58 -26.75
N ILE A 640 10.48 21.60 -26.53
CA ILE A 640 11.83 21.72 -27.13
C ILE A 640 12.83 20.78 -26.44
N CYS A 641 12.64 20.45 -25.16
CA CYS A 641 13.52 19.55 -24.42
C CYS A 641 13.63 18.16 -25.07
N ASN A 642 12.53 17.61 -25.59
CA ASN A 642 12.55 16.29 -26.24
C ASN A 642 13.30 16.30 -27.56
N ARG A 643 13.19 17.40 -28.31
CA ARG A 643 13.98 17.60 -29.52
C ARG A 643 15.46 17.70 -29.17
N LEU A 644 15.81 18.51 -28.17
CA LEU A 644 17.20 18.61 -27.67
C LEU A 644 17.76 17.25 -27.23
N LEU A 645 17.01 16.46 -26.46
CA LEU A 645 17.41 15.12 -26.04
C LEU A 645 17.67 14.18 -27.23
N THR A 646 16.80 14.23 -28.24
CA THR A 646 16.95 13.43 -29.47
C THR A 646 18.20 13.85 -30.24
N ILE A 647 18.42 15.16 -30.39
CA ILE A 647 19.55 15.74 -31.11
C ILE A 647 20.87 15.41 -30.41
N PHE A 648 20.96 15.60 -29.09
CA PHE A 648 22.15 15.25 -28.32
C PHE A 648 22.43 13.75 -28.33
N GLY A 649 21.39 12.90 -28.28
CA GLY A 649 21.56 11.46 -28.45
C GLY A 649 22.16 11.11 -29.81
N ARG A 650 21.57 11.61 -30.90
CA ARG A 650 22.07 11.38 -32.28
C ARG A 650 23.47 11.96 -32.51
N MET A 651 23.79 13.12 -31.93
CA MET A 651 25.12 13.73 -31.97
C MET A 651 26.17 12.77 -31.39
N VAL A 652 25.92 12.24 -30.20
CA VAL A 652 26.84 11.30 -29.53
C VAL A 652 26.95 10.00 -30.31
N ASN A 653 25.85 9.48 -30.87
CA ASN A 653 25.88 8.28 -31.70
C ASN A 653 26.66 8.47 -33.00
N GLY A 654 26.58 9.66 -33.62
CA GLY A 654 27.40 10.01 -34.77
C GLY A 654 28.90 10.00 -34.45
N TYR A 655 29.29 10.52 -33.28
CA TYR A 655 30.68 10.41 -32.81
C TYR A 655 31.08 8.96 -32.52
N MET A 656 30.22 8.19 -31.84
CA MET A 656 30.51 6.81 -31.44
C MET A 656 30.71 5.90 -32.65
N ALA A 657 29.98 6.13 -33.74
CA ALA A 657 30.16 5.44 -35.01
C ALA A 657 31.54 5.67 -35.65
N LEU A 658 32.20 6.80 -35.35
CA LEU A 658 33.53 7.15 -35.87
C LEU A 658 34.66 6.62 -34.99
N ARG A 659 34.61 6.84 -33.67
CA ARG A 659 35.76 6.60 -32.77
C ARG A 659 35.60 5.48 -31.74
N GLY A 660 34.40 4.94 -31.56
CA GLY A 660 34.13 3.85 -30.60
C GLY A 660 34.48 4.19 -29.14
N PHE A 661 34.12 3.29 -28.22
CA PHE A 661 34.52 3.37 -26.80
C PHE A 661 34.69 1.95 -26.26
N THR A 662 35.71 1.71 -25.44
CA THR A 662 36.02 0.37 -24.91
C THR A 662 36.62 0.46 -23.51
N LEU A 663 36.54 -0.61 -22.74
CA LEU A 663 37.20 -0.76 -21.44
C LEU A 663 38.12 -1.99 -21.48
N GLY A 664 39.38 -1.81 -21.08
CA GLY A 664 40.40 -2.85 -21.07
C GLY A 664 40.76 -3.33 -19.66
N HIS A 665 41.56 -4.38 -19.57
CA HIS A 665 42.09 -4.87 -18.28
C HIS A 665 43.08 -3.88 -17.64
N ASP A 666 43.81 -3.15 -18.47
CA ASP A 666 44.78 -2.13 -18.09
C ASP A 666 44.14 -0.89 -17.43
N ASP A 667 42.84 -0.65 -17.65
CA ASP A 667 42.07 0.39 -16.96
C ASP A 667 41.86 0.09 -15.47
N LEU A 668 42.04 -1.17 -15.04
CA LEU A 668 41.78 -1.63 -13.67
C LEU A 668 43.03 -1.65 -12.79
N LEU A 669 44.21 -1.52 -13.39
CA LEU A 669 45.50 -1.71 -12.72
C LEU A 669 45.93 -0.45 -11.97
N LEU A 670 46.53 -0.69 -10.79
CA LEU A 670 47.24 0.33 -10.04
C LEU A 670 48.68 0.45 -10.54
N ASP A 671 49.26 1.63 -10.37
CA ASP A 671 50.70 1.82 -10.54
C ASP A 671 51.51 0.96 -9.57
N GLU A 672 52.76 0.65 -9.92
CA GLU A 672 53.64 -0.15 -9.04
C GLU A 672 53.82 0.47 -7.65
N GLU A 673 53.85 1.80 -7.55
CA GLU A 673 53.91 2.53 -6.28
C GLU A 673 52.59 2.42 -5.50
N GLY A 674 51.46 2.51 -6.21
CA GLY A 674 50.12 2.34 -5.67
C GLY A 674 49.92 0.94 -5.08
N GLU A 675 50.35 -0.09 -5.80
CA GLU A 675 50.25 -1.49 -5.38
C GLU A 675 51.10 -1.77 -4.13
N LYS A 676 52.34 -1.24 -4.07
CA LYS A 676 53.20 -1.34 -2.86
C LYS A 676 52.56 -0.64 -1.66
N ARG A 677 51.98 0.54 -1.88
CA ARG A 677 51.31 1.31 -0.83
C ARG A 677 50.07 0.59 -0.30
N LEU A 678 49.28 0.02 -1.20
CA LEU A 678 48.12 -0.79 -0.87
C LEU A 678 48.52 -2.00 -0.01
N GLN A 679 49.52 -2.77 -0.44
CA GLN A 679 49.99 -3.95 0.30
C GLN A 679 50.50 -3.57 1.71
N ASN A 680 51.29 -2.50 1.81
CA ASN A 680 51.77 -2.00 3.11
C ASN A 680 50.62 -1.60 4.03
N GLU A 681 49.62 -0.90 3.50
CA GLU A 681 48.46 -0.47 4.27
C GLU A 681 47.57 -1.65 4.72
N LEU A 682 47.35 -2.65 3.87
CA LEU A 682 46.60 -3.86 4.24
C LEU A 682 47.35 -4.69 5.32
N LEU A 683 48.67 -4.80 5.21
CA LEU A 683 49.51 -5.49 6.19
C LEU A 683 49.54 -4.80 7.56
N VAL A 684 49.68 -3.46 7.58
CA VAL A 684 49.63 -2.67 8.82
C VAL A 684 48.28 -2.83 9.52
N ARG A 685 47.18 -2.87 8.76
CA ARG A 685 45.84 -3.05 9.32
C ARG A 685 45.65 -4.43 9.93
N ASN A 686 46.05 -5.50 9.23
CA ASN A 686 45.98 -6.85 9.77
C ASN A 686 46.79 -7.02 11.08
N ARG A 687 47.91 -6.30 11.22
CA ARG A 687 48.73 -6.30 12.45
C ARG A 687 48.18 -5.42 13.57
N ARG A 688 47.70 -4.20 13.30
CA ARG A 688 47.14 -3.30 14.32
C ARG A 688 45.88 -3.87 14.98
N SER A 689 44.99 -4.48 14.19
CA SER A 689 43.75 -5.06 14.71
C SER A 689 43.97 -6.21 15.71
N ARG A 690 45.08 -6.96 15.58
CA ARG A 690 45.48 -8.01 16.54
C ARG A 690 46.03 -7.49 17.87
N VAL A 691 46.51 -6.24 17.93
CA VAL A 691 47.21 -5.68 19.11
C VAL A 691 46.27 -4.86 20.01
N GLU A 692 45.21 -4.27 19.48
CA GLU A 692 44.21 -3.50 20.26
C GLU A 692 43.10 -4.37 20.90
N SER A 693 43.19 -5.70 20.77
CA SER A 693 42.16 -6.69 21.10
C SER A 693 41.93 -6.95 22.59
N GLU A 694 42.82 -6.51 23.48
CA GLU A 694 42.67 -6.76 24.93
C GLU A 694 41.64 -5.84 25.61
N ASN A 695 41.14 -4.78 24.94
CA ASN A 695 40.37 -3.72 25.62
C ASN A 695 38.97 -3.38 25.06
N LYS A 696 38.33 -4.19 24.21
CA LYS A 696 36.95 -3.88 23.75
C LYS A 696 36.03 -5.12 23.69
N SER A 697 35.12 -5.22 24.66
CA SER A 697 33.94 -6.10 24.64
C SER A 697 32.85 -5.65 23.64
N ASN A 698 33.03 -4.50 22.97
CA ASN A 698 32.01 -3.92 22.08
C ASN A 698 32.33 -4.14 20.60
N ILE A 699 31.76 -5.21 20.03
CA ILE A 699 31.86 -5.61 18.62
C ILE A 699 31.48 -4.47 17.65
N GLN A 700 30.59 -3.56 18.06
CA GLN A 700 30.16 -2.40 17.25
C GLN A 700 31.26 -1.34 17.04
N VAL A 701 32.19 -1.17 17.98
CA VAL A 701 33.29 -0.19 17.85
C VAL A 701 34.28 -0.67 16.78
N LEU A 702 34.55 -1.97 16.77
CA LEU A 702 35.44 -2.59 15.78
C LEU A 702 34.91 -2.42 14.34
N LEU A 703 33.59 -2.56 14.14
CA LEU A 703 32.92 -2.33 12.85
C LEU A 703 33.11 -0.89 12.34
N ARG A 704 33.01 0.10 13.24
CA ARG A 704 33.15 1.51 12.87
C ARG A 704 34.59 1.86 12.48
N GLU A 705 35.55 1.29 13.19
CA GLU A 705 36.99 1.47 12.92
C GLU A 705 37.39 0.84 11.57
N THR A 706 36.88 -0.37 11.26
CA THR A 706 37.17 -1.02 9.96
C THR A 706 36.57 -0.26 8.79
N ASN A 707 35.34 0.26 8.92
CA ASN A 707 34.71 1.07 7.86
C ASN A 707 35.39 2.43 7.67
N GLY A 708 35.79 3.12 8.75
CA GLY A 708 36.55 4.38 8.66
C GLY A 708 37.91 4.19 7.97
N ALA A 709 38.55 3.04 8.17
CA ALA A 709 39.81 2.70 7.54
C ALA A 709 39.69 2.44 6.02
N LEU A 710 38.54 1.92 5.57
CA LEU A 710 38.25 1.66 4.15
C LEU A 710 38.06 2.95 3.36
N SER A 711 37.40 3.96 3.93
CA SER A 711 37.30 5.29 3.30
C SER A 711 38.67 5.94 3.06
N GLY A 712 39.64 5.69 3.95
CA GLY A 712 41.02 6.13 3.76
C GLY A 712 41.71 5.45 2.56
N LEU A 713 41.45 4.17 2.33
CA LEU A 713 41.97 3.42 1.18
C LEU A 713 41.39 3.92 -0.15
N GLN A 714 40.09 4.26 -0.18
CA GLN A 714 39.44 4.76 -1.39
C GLN A 714 40.10 6.03 -1.94
N GLY A 715 40.70 6.86 -1.07
CA GLY A 715 41.47 8.04 -1.47
C GLY A 715 42.70 7.73 -2.34
N LEU A 716 43.21 6.50 -2.31
CA LEU A 716 44.36 6.07 -3.12
C LEU A 716 44.02 5.92 -4.61
N LEU A 717 42.77 5.60 -4.95
CA LEU A 717 42.33 5.42 -6.35
C LEU A 717 42.49 6.68 -7.19
N ALA A 718 42.37 7.86 -6.56
CA ALA A 718 42.43 9.12 -7.29
C ALA A 718 43.84 9.47 -7.77
N SER A 719 44.88 8.91 -7.14
CA SER A 719 46.28 9.29 -7.36
C SER A 719 47.17 8.17 -7.89
N SER A 720 46.73 6.92 -7.82
CA SER A 720 47.61 5.74 -7.94
C SER A 720 47.20 4.75 -9.05
N MET A 721 46.36 5.17 -10.00
CA MET A 721 45.88 4.36 -11.12
C MET A 721 46.81 4.50 -12.33
N GLN A 722 47.08 3.38 -13.02
CA GLN A 722 48.06 3.32 -14.12
C GLN A 722 47.75 4.25 -15.29
N LYS A 723 46.47 4.44 -15.58
CA LYS A 723 46.00 5.42 -16.57
C LYS A 723 45.39 6.62 -15.86
N SER A 724 45.73 7.80 -16.36
CA SER A 724 45.25 9.07 -15.83
C SER A 724 43.79 9.36 -16.20
N PHE A 725 43.15 10.21 -15.40
CA PHE A 725 41.79 10.75 -15.49
C PHE A 725 40.92 10.32 -16.70
N LEU A 726 41.07 10.95 -17.88
CA LEU A 726 40.28 10.66 -19.10
C LEU A 726 40.90 9.58 -20.01
N GLY A 727 42.17 9.21 -19.77
CA GLY A 727 42.79 8.08 -20.44
C GLY A 727 42.33 6.74 -19.86
N ASN A 728 41.83 6.75 -18.62
CA ASN A 728 41.24 5.58 -17.98
C ASN A 728 39.72 5.55 -18.20
N ASN A 729 39.27 4.58 -18.98
CA ASN A 729 37.87 4.49 -19.37
C ASN A 729 36.94 4.11 -18.20
N ILE A 730 37.39 3.36 -17.18
CA ILE A 730 36.54 3.07 -16.00
C ILE A 730 36.34 4.31 -15.13
N LEU A 731 37.40 5.12 -14.97
CA LEU A 731 37.31 6.37 -14.22
C LEU A 731 36.45 7.38 -14.97
N ALA A 732 36.60 7.48 -16.29
CA ALA A 732 35.75 8.30 -17.14
C ALA A 732 34.27 7.92 -16.98
N MET A 733 33.92 6.62 -16.92
CA MET A 733 32.55 6.14 -16.65
C MET A 733 31.99 6.59 -15.30
N VAL A 734 32.77 6.45 -14.24
CA VAL A 734 32.32 6.77 -12.87
C VAL A 734 32.22 8.28 -12.65
N GLN A 735 33.22 9.04 -13.11
CA GLN A 735 33.32 10.49 -12.89
C GLN A 735 32.33 11.26 -13.75
N SER A 736 32.14 10.90 -15.01
CA SER A 736 31.06 11.46 -15.86
C SER A 736 29.66 11.10 -15.32
N GLY A 737 29.56 9.99 -14.58
CA GLY A 737 28.32 9.51 -14.00
C GLY A 737 27.47 8.65 -14.94
N ALA A 738 28.08 8.06 -15.96
CA ALA A 738 27.42 7.10 -16.85
C ALA A 738 27.00 5.83 -16.12
N LYS A 739 27.96 5.13 -15.49
CA LYS A 739 27.71 3.88 -14.77
C LYS A 739 28.82 3.60 -13.75
N GLY A 740 28.43 3.04 -12.61
CA GLY A 740 29.32 2.70 -11.51
C GLY A 740 29.60 3.85 -10.54
N SER A 741 30.20 3.51 -9.40
CA SER A 741 30.63 4.43 -8.35
C SER A 741 32.11 4.21 -8.02
N MET A 742 32.70 5.13 -7.25
CA MET A 742 34.06 4.94 -6.74
C MET A 742 34.19 3.72 -5.82
N VAL A 743 33.09 3.32 -5.17
CA VAL A 743 33.06 2.09 -4.36
C VAL A 743 33.24 0.86 -5.25
N ASN A 744 32.60 0.81 -6.43
CA ASN A 744 32.76 -0.30 -7.37
C ASN A 744 34.21 -0.44 -7.84
N VAL A 745 34.85 0.68 -8.22
CA VAL A 745 36.26 0.68 -8.63
C VAL A 745 37.16 0.26 -7.47
N SER A 746 36.86 0.71 -6.24
CA SER A 746 37.57 0.28 -5.03
C SER A 746 37.46 -1.23 -4.79
N GLN A 747 36.29 -1.83 -4.97
CA GLN A 747 36.12 -3.27 -4.77
C GLN A 747 36.85 -4.10 -5.84
N ILE A 748 36.98 -3.56 -7.05
CA ILE A 748 37.72 -4.21 -8.14
C ILE A 748 39.23 -4.10 -7.91
N SER A 749 39.74 -2.89 -7.65
CA SER A 749 41.17 -2.58 -7.67
C SER A 749 41.85 -2.51 -6.30
N ILE A 750 41.11 -2.35 -5.19
CA ILE A 750 41.69 -2.23 -3.83
C ILE A 750 41.32 -3.44 -2.95
N CYS A 751 40.08 -3.49 -2.45
CA CYS A 751 39.57 -4.57 -1.60
C CYS A 751 38.04 -4.51 -1.49
N LEU A 752 37.40 -5.64 -1.19
CA LEU A 752 35.95 -5.71 -1.01
C LEU A 752 35.46 -5.02 0.27
N GLY A 753 36.23 -5.15 1.37
CA GLY A 753 35.89 -4.58 2.67
C GLY A 753 34.99 -5.47 3.53
N GLN A 754 34.35 -4.86 4.53
CA GLN A 754 33.48 -5.54 5.49
C GLN A 754 32.20 -6.04 4.80
N GLN A 755 31.88 -7.32 4.96
CA GLN A 755 30.56 -7.87 4.63
C GLN A 755 29.65 -7.74 5.84
N GLU A 756 28.55 -7.03 5.68
CA GLU A 756 27.55 -6.78 6.74
C GLU A 756 26.31 -7.63 6.45
N LEU A 757 25.72 -8.21 7.51
CA LEU A 757 24.45 -8.94 7.46
C LEU A 757 23.48 -8.31 8.47
N GLU A 758 22.34 -7.79 8.03
CA GLU A 758 21.35 -7.09 8.86
C GLU A 758 21.95 -5.93 9.69
N GLY A 759 22.95 -5.22 9.14
CA GLY A 759 23.70 -4.16 9.85
C GLY A 759 24.61 -4.67 10.97
N LYS A 760 24.85 -5.99 11.03
CA LYS A 760 25.78 -6.65 11.95
C LYS A 760 26.92 -7.30 11.19
N ARG A 761 27.94 -7.74 11.91
CA ARG A 761 28.99 -8.63 11.36
C ARG A 761 28.40 -10.01 11.10
N VAL A 762 29.10 -10.80 10.30
CA VAL A 762 28.74 -12.20 10.02
C VAL A 762 28.50 -12.95 11.34
N PRO A 763 27.36 -13.66 11.50
CA PRO A 763 27.03 -14.31 12.76
C PRO A 763 27.97 -15.47 13.07
N ALA A 764 28.28 -15.64 14.35
CA ALA A 764 28.98 -16.83 14.85
C ALA A 764 27.99 -17.97 15.10
N GLN A 765 28.42 -19.20 14.85
CA GLN A 765 27.69 -20.42 15.19
C GLN A 765 27.69 -20.64 16.72
N ALA A 766 26.89 -21.59 17.20
CA ALA A 766 26.84 -21.95 18.62
C ALA A 766 28.21 -22.40 19.19
N SER A 767 29.13 -22.85 18.34
CA SER A 767 30.52 -23.16 18.69
C SER A 767 31.42 -21.93 18.90
N GLY A 768 30.91 -20.72 18.65
CA GLY A 768 31.68 -19.46 18.63
C GLY A 768 32.44 -19.21 17.32
N LYS A 769 32.42 -20.16 16.38
CA LYS A 769 33.10 -20.05 15.07
C LYS A 769 32.18 -19.42 14.02
N SER A 770 32.70 -18.52 13.19
CA SER A 770 31.97 -18.00 12.03
C SER A 770 31.98 -18.97 10.84
N LEU A 771 33.12 -19.65 10.61
CA LEU A 771 33.27 -20.77 9.68
C LEU A 771 34.15 -21.85 10.31
N ALA A 772 34.05 -23.07 9.79
CA ALA A 772 34.85 -24.20 10.26
C ALA A 772 36.38 -23.99 10.11
N CYS A 773 36.81 -23.10 9.21
CA CYS A 773 38.21 -22.76 9.00
C CYS A 773 38.78 -21.75 10.01
N PHE A 774 37.93 -21.12 10.83
CA PHE A 774 38.35 -20.17 11.86
C PHE A 774 38.25 -20.80 13.25
N GLU A 775 39.12 -20.36 14.16
CA GLU A 775 38.98 -20.69 15.58
C GLU A 775 37.97 -19.78 16.28
N ALA A 776 37.40 -20.24 17.40
CA ALA A 776 36.38 -19.47 18.11
C ALA A 776 36.90 -18.10 18.60
N ASP A 777 38.15 -18.06 19.07
CA ASP A 777 38.79 -16.83 19.54
C ASP A 777 39.11 -15.85 18.39
N GLU A 778 39.23 -16.36 17.16
CA GLU A 778 39.50 -15.53 15.99
C GLU A 778 38.33 -14.63 15.62
N TYR A 779 37.10 -14.99 15.97
CA TYR A 779 35.93 -14.15 15.69
C TYR A 779 36.01 -12.76 16.37
N PHE A 780 36.57 -12.74 17.59
CA PHE A 780 36.73 -11.52 18.38
C PHE A 780 38.03 -10.77 18.05
N THR A 781 39.08 -11.49 17.66
CA THR A 781 40.42 -10.93 17.47
C THR A 781 40.74 -10.59 16.00
N SER A 782 40.15 -11.31 15.04
CA SER A 782 40.42 -11.17 13.61
C SER A 782 39.25 -10.50 12.88
N PRO A 783 39.47 -9.38 12.17
CA PRO A 783 38.46 -8.79 11.29
C PRO A 783 37.98 -9.77 10.22
N ALA A 784 38.87 -10.61 9.68
CA ALA A 784 38.57 -11.56 8.62
C ALA A 784 37.56 -12.63 9.05
N ALA A 785 37.69 -13.14 10.27
CA ALA A 785 36.77 -14.14 10.81
C ALA A 785 35.35 -13.59 10.97
N GLY A 786 35.18 -12.28 11.22
CA GLY A 786 33.86 -11.64 11.23
C GLY A 786 33.53 -10.90 9.94
N GLY A 787 34.03 -11.35 8.79
CA GLY A 787 33.55 -10.95 7.47
C GLY A 787 34.30 -9.81 6.77
N PHE A 788 35.47 -9.38 7.26
CA PHE A 788 36.28 -8.37 6.55
C PHE A 788 37.11 -9.02 5.43
N VAL A 789 36.87 -8.63 4.18
CA VAL A 789 37.56 -9.19 3.01
C VAL A 789 38.66 -8.23 2.54
N TYR A 790 39.91 -8.65 2.73
CA TYR A 790 41.11 -7.91 2.29
C TYR A 790 41.39 -8.04 0.79
N GLU A 791 40.85 -9.09 0.16
CA GLU A 791 41.05 -9.41 -1.25
C GLU A 791 40.13 -8.56 -2.15
N ARG A 792 40.43 -8.54 -3.45
CA ARG A 792 39.74 -7.74 -4.47
C ARG A 792 39.31 -8.60 -5.65
N PHE A 793 38.32 -8.15 -6.43
CA PHE A 793 37.82 -8.93 -7.57
C PHE A 793 38.90 -9.17 -8.65
N LEU A 794 39.83 -8.23 -8.82
CA LEU A 794 40.91 -8.34 -9.81
C LEU A 794 41.83 -9.55 -9.57
N THR A 795 42.12 -9.87 -8.29
CA THR A 795 43.04 -10.96 -7.92
C THR A 795 42.32 -12.25 -7.53
N GLY A 796 40.99 -12.20 -7.38
CA GLY A 796 40.17 -13.31 -6.90
C GLY A 796 40.01 -13.34 -5.38
N LEU A 797 39.04 -14.13 -4.91
CA LEU A 797 38.67 -14.30 -3.51
C LEU A 797 39.02 -15.71 -3.02
N SER A 798 39.49 -15.81 -1.78
CA SER A 798 39.65 -17.05 -1.04
C SER A 798 38.31 -17.70 -0.71
N PRO A 799 38.24 -19.03 -0.49
CA PRO A 799 36.97 -19.72 -0.24
C PRO A 799 36.18 -19.19 0.96
N GLY A 800 36.84 -18.80 2.05
CA GLY A 800 36.19 -18.24 3.24
C GLY A 800 35.57 -16.87 2.96
N SER A 801 36.33 -15.96 2.31
CA SER A 801 35.84 -14.65 1.91
C SER A 801 34.74 -14.72 0.86
N PHE A 802 34.86 -15.65 -0.11
CA PHE A 802 33.83 -15.92 -1.10
C PHE A 802 32.51 -16.33 -0.46
N TYR A 803 32.55 -17.19 0.56
CA TYR A 803 31.36 -17.64 1.27
C TYR A 803 30.66 -16.49 2.01
N PHE A 804 31.42 -15.64 2.73
CA PHE A 804 30.86 -14.43 3.36
C PHE A 804 30.27 -13.45 2.35
N HIS A 805 30.92 -13.29 1.20
CA HIS A 805 30.39 -12.46 0.12
C HIS A 805 29.08 -13.03 -0.45
N CYS A 806 28.97 -14.35 -0.60
CA CYS A 806 27.73 -15.00 -1.02
C CYS A 806 26.60 -14.82 -0.01
N MET A 807 26.90 -14.79 1.30
CA MET A 807 25.90 -14.51 2.33
C MET A 807 25.34 -13.09 2.16
N ALA A 808 26.22 -12.08 2.06
CA ALA A 808 25.80 -10.69 1.86
C ALA A 808 25.02 -10.50 0.55
N GLY A 809 25.43 -11.18 -0.53
CA GLY A 809 24.71 -11.14 -1.80
C GLY A 809 23.30 -11.74 -1.73
N ARG A 810 23.08 -12.81 -0.94
CA ARG A 810 21.77 -13.46 -0.80
C ARG A 810 20.78 -12.66 0.01
N GLU A 811 21.23 -11.92 1.02
CA GLU A 811 20.37 -11.04 1.83
C GLU A 811 19.61 -10.05 0.94
N GLY A 812 20.28 -9.45 -0.05
CA GLY A 812 19.63 -8.54 -1.00
C GLY A 812 18.57 -9.16 -1.88
N LEU A 813 18.73 -10.43 -2.24
CA LEU A 813 17.71 -11.15 -2.99
C LEU A 813 16.50 -11.47 -2.12
N ILE A 814 16.72 -11.86 -0.85
CA ILE A 814 15.64 -12.17 0.11
C ILE A 814 14.83 -10.92 0.43
N ASP A 815 15.49 -9.80 0.71
CA ASP A 815 14.84 -8.53 1.01
C ASP A 815 13.97 -8.03 -0.15
N THR A 816 14.48 -8.17 -1.38
CA THR A 816 13.73 -7.84 -2.61
C THR A 816 12.49 -8.73 -2.77
N ALA A 817 12.59 -10.02 -2.42
CA ALA A 817 11.47 -10.97 -2.53
C ALA A 817 10.37 -10.72 -1.48
N VAL A 818 10.74 -10.41 -0.23
CA VAL A 818 9.79 -10.31 0.89
C VAL A 818 9.17 -8.91 1.02
N LYS A 819 9.97 -7.85 0.85
CA LYS A 819 9.55 -6.49 1.23
C LYS A 819 8.73 -5.78 0.14
N THR A 820 8.79 -6.23 -1.12
CA THR A 820 8.13 -5.59 -2.28
C THR A 820 6.60 -5.59 -2.17
N ALA A 821 5.97 -6.70 -1.76
CA ALA A 821 4.50 -6.80 -1.66
C ALA A 821 3.88 -5.76 -0.69
N ASN A 822 4.58 -5.45 0.40
CA ASN A 822 4.08 -4.53 1.44
C ASN A 822 3.91 -3.09 0.95
N SER A 823 4.76 -2.65 0.02
CA SER A 823 4.72 -1.29 -0.53
C SER A 823 3.52 -1.05 -1.46
N GLY A 824 3.13 -2.06 -2.25
CA GLY A 824 2.00 -1.98 -3.17
C GLY A 824 0.65 -1.86 -2.45
N TYR A 825 0.47 -2.57 -1.33
CA TYR A 825 -0.74 -2.46 -0.51
C TYR A 825 -0.88 -1.07 0.11
N LEU A 826 0.20 -0.52 0.68
CA LEU A 826 0.24 0.86 1.21
C LEU A 826 -0.20 1.88 0.15
N GLN A 827 0.39 1.81 -1.04
CA GLN A 827 0.05 2.72 -2.13
C GLN A 827 -1.43 2.59 -2.53
N ARG A 828 -1.96 1.37 -2.61
CA ARG A 828 -3.37 1.12 -2.93
C ARG A 828 -4.31 1.78 -1.91
N CYS A 829 -4.00 1.67 -0.62
CA CYS A 829 -4.77 2.31 0.44
C CYS A 829 -4.79 3.83 0.29
N LEU A 830 -3.62 4.44 0.06
CA LEU A 830 -3.49 5.87 -0.15
C LEU A 830 -4.30 6.35 -1.38
N VAL A 831 -4.11 5.70 -2.53
CA VAL A 831 -4.81 6.07 -3.78
C VAL A 831 -6.33 5.94 -3.59
N LYS A 832 -6.80 4.88 -2.93
CA LYS A 832 -8.24 4.64 -2.76
C LYS A 832 -8.93 5.65 -1.86
N HIS A 833 -8.23 6.27 -0.91
CA HIS A 833 -8.78 7.36 -0.10
C HIS A 833 -8.67 8.71 -0.82
N LEU A 834 -7.56 8.94 -1.53
CA LEU A 834 -7.25 10.24 -2.14
C LEU A 834 -7.68 10.38 -3.61
N GLU A 835 -8.36 9.39 -4.21
CA GLU A 835 -8.79 9.43 -5.61
C GLU A 835 -9.81 10.53 -5.93
N GLY A 836 -10.63 10.93 -4.94
CA GLY A 836 -11.61 12.01 -5.07
C GLY A 836 -11.06 13.42 -4.77
N THR A 837 -9.79 13.53 -4.35
CA THR A 837 -9.19 14.81 -3.94
C THR A 837 -8.65 15.59 -5.14
N THR A 838 -9.32 16.69 -5.47
CA THR A 838 -9.02 17.55 -6.63
C THR A 838 -8.98 19.02 -6.24
N ILE A 839 -8.26 19.83 -7.04
CA ILE A 839 -8.31 21.29 -6.95
C ILE A 839 -9.61 21.79 -7.61
N CYS A 840 -10.39 22.59 -6.90
CA CYS A 840 -11.59 23.24 -7.43
C CYS A 840 -11.25 24.60 -8.08
N TYR A 841 -12.16 25.15 -8.89
CA TYR A 841 -11.99 26.44 -9.55
C TYR A 841 -11.85 27.64 -8.60
N ASP A 842 -12.22 27.48 -7.34
CA ASP A 842 -12.02 28.48 -6.28
C ASP A 842 -10.62 28.41 -5.63
N GLY A 843 -9.74 27.52 -6.10
CA GLY A 843 -8.39 27.29 -5.57
C GLY A 843 -8.34 26.34 -4.38
N THR A 844 -9.48 25.94 -3.83
CA THR A 844 -9.53 25.02 -2.68
C THR A 844 -9.28 23.57 -3.12
N VAL A 845 -8.63 22.78 -2.26
CA VAL A 845 -8.48 21.34 -2.45
C VAL A 845 -9.63 20.64 -1.75
N ARG A 846 -10.46 19.93 -2.50
CA ARG A 846 -11.64 19.26 -1.97
C ARG A 846 -11.60 17.78 -2.25
N ASN A 847 -12.02 16.99 -1.26
CA ASN A 847 -12.50 15.64 -1.48
C ASN A 847 -14.03 15.75 -1.61
N HIS A 848 -14.52 15.72 -2.85
CA HIS A 848 -15.93 15.96 -3.16
C HIS A 848 -16.44 17.34 -2.70
N ARG A 849 -17.31 17.37 -1.68
CA ARG A 849 -17.85 18.60 -1.09
C ARG A 849 -16.99 19.14 0.05
N ARG A 850 -16.18 18.26 0.67
CA ARG A 850 -15.41 18.58 1.86
C ARG A 850 -14.09 19.23 1.46
N ILE A 851 -13.80 20.37 2.07
CA ILE A 851 -12.53 21.07 1.90
C ILE A 851 -11.49 20.35 2.76
N VAL A 852 -10.38 19.95 2.13
CA VAL A 852 -9.21 19.36 2.80
C VAL A 852 -8.16 20.44 3.03
N GLN A 853 -7.89 21.27 2.00
CA GLN A 853 -7.01 22.43 2.10
C GLN A 853 -7.68 23.65 1.46
N PHE A 854 -7.42 24.83 2.02
CA PHE A 854 -7.92 26.09 1.45
C PHE A 854 -7.16 26.54 0.21
N GLU A 855 -5.88 26.19 0.12
CA GLU A 855 -5.01 26.53 -0.99
C GLU A 855 -4.02 25.37 -1.18
N TYR A 856 -3.71 25.07 -2.44
CA TYR A 856 -2.66 24.12 -2.77
C TYR A 856 -1.33 24.89 -2.89
N ASP A 857 -0.31 24.46 -2.16
CA ASP A 857 1.01 25.09 -2.21
C ASP A 857 1.73 24.76 -3.55
N GLY A 858 1.40 25.55 -4.58
CA GLY A 858 2.06 25.53 -5.90
C GLY A 858 1.15 25.81 -7.11
N ASP A 859 1.79 25.99 -8.27
CA ASP A 859 1.11 26.21 -9.56
C ASP A 859 0.47 24.91 -10.07
N ALA A 860 -0.83 24.73 -9.83
CA ALA A 860 -1.59 23.60 -10.36
C ALA A 860 -2.95 24.06 -10.91
N ASP A 861 -3.34 23.49 -12.05
CA ASP A 861 -4.59 23.85 -12.71
C ASP A 861 -5.81 23.27 -11.96
N PRO A 862 -6.96 23.97 -11.97
CA PRO A 862 -8.23 23.42 -11.49
C PRO A 862 -8.57 22.09 -12.17
N GLY A 863 -9.07 21.14 -11.39
CA GLY A 863 -9.36 19.77 -11.82
C GLY A 863 -8.20 18.80 -11.66
N ALA A 864 -6.98 19.25 -11.35
CA ALA A 864 -5.84 18.37 -11.12
C ALA A 864 -6.08 17.41 -9.93
N SER A 865 -5.83 16.12 -10.16
CA SER A 865 -5.99 15.06 -9.15
C SER A 865 -4.78 14.99 -8.21
N VAL A 866 -4.60 16.03 -7.39
CA VAL A 866 -3.49 16.15 -6.44
C VAL A 866 -3.43 15.02 -5.41
N GLY A 867 -4.58 14.45 -5.02
CA GLY A 867 -4.60 13.33 -4.08
C GLY A 867 -3.92 12.06 -4.62
N VAL A 868 -4.21 11.69 -5.87
CA VAL A 868 -3.56 10.54 -6.53
C VAL A 868 -2.06 10.79 -6.71
N LEU A 869 -1.67 12.03 -7.04
CA LEU A 869 -0.27 12.41 -7.17
C LEU A 869 0.46 12.30 -5.83
N ALA A 870 -0.12 12.79 -4.73
CA ALA A 870 0.47 12.67 -3.40
C ALA A 870 0.61 11.20 -2.97
N ALA A 871 -0.42 10.38 -3.22
CA ALA A 871 -0.37 8.95 -2.95
C ALA A 871 0.74 8.23 -3.73
N GLN A 872 0.93 8.55 -5.01
CA GLN A 872 2.01 7.99 -5.82
C GLN A 872 3.39 8.48 -5.37
N SER A 873 3.50 9.76 -4.98
CA SER A 873 4.75 10.37 -4.51
C SER A 873 5.26 9.77 -3.20
N ILE A 874 4.39 9.18 -2.37
CA ILE A 874 4.79 8.42 -1.17
C ILE A 874 4.95 6.93 -1.50
N GLY A 875 4.05 6.36 -2.30
CA GLY A 875 4.02 4.94 -2.63
C GLY A 875 5.21 4.46 -3.47
N GLU A 876 5.55 5.17 -4.55
CA GLU A 876 6.64 4.78 -5.45
C GLU A 876 8.00 4.79 -4.74
N PRO A 877 8.43 5.85 -4.02
CA PRO A 877 9.72 5.84 -3.34
C PRO A 877 9.77 4.85 -2.18
N SER A 878 8.61 4.45 -1.62
CA SER A 878 8.56 3.39 -0.62
C SER A 878 9.07 2.05 -1.15
N THR A 879 8.91 1.77 -2.45
CA THR A 879 9.52 0.59 -3.09
C THR A 879 11.04 0.67 -3.14
N GLN A 880 11.61 1.88 -3.20
CA GLN A 880 13.06 2.09 -3.20
C GLN A 880 13.64 1.91 -1.79
N MET A 881 12.90 2.24 -0.73
CA MET A 881 13.34 2.03 0.66
C MET A 881 13.60 0.57 0.98
N THR A 882 12.86 -0.37 0.38
CA THR A 882 13.11 -1.81 0.57
C THR A 882 14.44 -2.25 -0.02
N LEU A 883 14.87 -1.60 -1.10
CA LEU A 883 16.09 -1.90 -1.82
C LEU A 883 17.31 -1.15 -1.25
N ASN A 884 17.16 0.07 -0.73
CA ASN A 884 18.30 0.89 -0.29
C ASN A 884 18.84 0.56 1.12
N THR A 885 18.28 -0.44 1.80
CA THR A 885 18.82 -0.93 3.09
C THR A 885 20.31 -1.32 3.00
N PHE A 886 20.81 -1.68 1.80
CA PHE A 886 22.20 -2.10 1.56
C PHE A 886 23.27 -1.02 1.74
N HIS A 887 22.97 0.26 1.50
CA HIS A 887 24.01 1.29 1.47
C HIS A 887 24.22 2.01 2.81
N LEU A 888 23.30 1.83 3.75
CA LEU A 888 23.25 2.56 5.03
C LEU A 888 23.24 1.64 6.26
N ALA A 889 23.43 0.33 6.07
CA ALA A 889 23.40 -0.69 7.13
C ALA A 889 24.38 -0.42 8.31
N GLY A 890 25.40 0.42 8.10
CA GLY A 890 26.32 0.86 9.15
C GLY A 890 25.79 1.94 10.12
N VAL A 891 24.59 2.49 9.91
CA VAL A 891 23.97 3.51 10.78
C VAL A 891 23.00 2.90 11.81
N ALA A 892 22.89 1.56 11.85
CA ALA A 892 21.98 0.77 12.71
C ALA A 892 22.20 0.92 14.23
N GLY A 893 23.04 1.85 14.70
CA GLY A 893 23.22 2.16 16.12
C GLY A 893 22.06 2.92 16.76
N LYS A 894 21.02 3.32 16.02
CA LYS A 894 19.83 4.00 16.55
C LYS A 894 18.64 3.03 16.61
N ASN A 895 18.19 2.73 17.83
CA ASN A 895 17.04 1.84 18.13
C ASN A 895 15.69 2.45 17.70
N MET A 896 15.50 2.76 16.42
CA MET A 896 14.25 3.31 15.88
C MET A 896 13.65 2.33 14.87
N THR A 897 12.32 2.21 14.84
CA THR A 897 11.65 1.57 13.70
C THR A 897 11.89 2.43 12.46
N LEU A 898 12.51 1.85 11.42
CA LEU A 898 12.90 2.54 10.19
C LEU A 898 12.16 1.96 8.98
N GLY A 899 12.05 2.77 7.92
CA GLY A 899 11.52 2.37 6.62
C GLY A 899 10.01 2.10 6.62
N ILE A 900 9.59 1.14 5.80
CA ILE A 900 8.16 0.82 5.59
C ILE A 900 7.40 0.48 6.88
N PRO A 901 7.92 -0.34 7.82
CA PRO A 901 7.20 -0.63 9.06
C PRO A 901 6.78 0.63 9.83
N ARG A 902 7.65 1.64 9.90
CA ARG A 902 7.33 2.92 10.54
C ARG A 902 6.29 3.70 9.75
N LEU A 903 6.43 3.74 8.43
CA LEU A 903 5.46 4.40 7.55
C LEU A 903 4.05 3.76 7.66
N ARG A 904 3.97 2.44 7.85
CA ARG A 904 2.69 1.73 8.10
C ARG A 904 2.08 2.08 9.45
N GLU A 905 2.88 2.16 10.51
CA GLU A 905 2.41 2.56 11.85
C GLU A 905 1.79 3.97 11.82
N ILE A 906 2.39 4.89 11.08
CA ILE A 906 1.90 6.25 10.91
C ILE A 906 0.66 6.24 9.99
N VAL A 907 0.85 5.91 8.72
CA VAL A 907 -0.15 6.17 7.68
C VAL A 907 -1.30 5.16 7.71
N MET A 908 -1.05 3.87 7.94
CA MET A 908 -2.07 2.83 7.73
C MET A 908 -2.82 2.41 8.98
N VAL A 909 -2.12 2.32 10.11
CA VAL A 909 -2.71 1.84 11.35
C VAL A 909 -3.09 3.01 12.27
N ALA A 910 -2.36 4.13 12.18
CA ALA A 910 -2.41 5.20 13.18
C ALA A 910 -2.30 4.62 14.59
N SER A 911 -1.25 3.82 14.83
CA SER A 911 -1.09 3.02 16.04
C SER A 911 -1.08 3.90 17.30
N LYS A 912 -2.00 3.62 18.24
CA LYS A 912 -2.00 4.24 19.58
C LYS A 912 -0.76 3.88 20.40
N ASN A 913 -0.29 2.63 20.25
CA ASN A 913 0.90 2.13 20.93
C ASN A 913 1.98 1.81 19.89
N ILE A 914 2.91 2.74 19.69
CA ILE A 914 4.04 2.54 18.78
C ILE A 914 5.12 1.65 19.41
N LYS A 915 5.88 0.90 18.58
CA LYS A 915 6.88 -0.06 19.08
C LYS A 915 8.05 0.62 19.81
N THR A 916 8.50 1.76 19.31
CA THR A 916 9.64 2.52 19.86
C THR A 916 9.25 3.99 20.08
N PRO A 917 8.53 4.32 21.17
CA PRO A 917 8.19 5.70 21.51
C PRO A 917 9.41 6.45 22.05
N ILE A 918 9.66 7.64 21.52
CA ILE A 918 10.83 8.44 21.82
C ILE A 918 10.43 9.92 22.01
N ILE A 919 11.06 10.58 22.98
CA ILE A 919 11.07 12.03 23.15
C ILE A 919 12.50 12.55 22.98
N LYS A 920 12.69 13.51 22.08
CA LYS A 920 13.95 14.22 21.83
C LYS A 920 13.89 15.58 22.51
N MET A 921 14.89 15.88 23.33
CA MET A 921 14.98 17.14 24.06
C MET A 921 16.34 17.79 23.80
N ALA A 922 16.37 19.11 23.57
CA ALA A 922 17.60 19.87 23.51
C ALA A 922 18.00 20.30 24.93
N VAL A 923 19.14 19.81 25.42
CA VAL A 923 19.54 19.93 26.83
C VAL A 923 21.05 20.19 26.93
N ASP A 924 21.47 20.95 27.94
CA ASP A 924 22.89 21.11 28.27
C ASP A 924 23.50 19.79 28.79
N GLU A 925 24.78 19.52 28.50
CA GLU A 925 25.46 18.26 28.89
C GLU A 925 25.33 17.94 30.40
N LYS A 926 25.44 18.97 31.26
CA LYS A 926 25.32 18.81 32.72
C LYS A 926 23.92 18.39 33.16
N MET A 927 22.90 18.87 32.46
CA MET A 927 21.51 18.54 32.73
C MET A 927 21.16 17.17 32.12
N GLY A 928 21.70 16.85 30.94
CA GLY A 928 21.59 15.52 30.32
C GLY A 928 22.10 14.39 31.21
N MET A 929 23.30 14.52 31.80
CA MET A 929 23.83 13.51 32.71
C MET A 929 22.96 13.28 33.96
N LYS A 930 22.34 14.35 34.49
CA LYS A 930 21.40 14.24 35.62
C LYS A 930 20.11 13.55 35.21
N LEU A 931 19.58 13.88 34.03
CA LEU A 931 18.37 13.24 33.50
C LEU A 931 18.62 11.75 33.24
N GLU A 932 19.77 11.37 32.70
CA GLU A 932 20.14 9.96 32.49
C GLU A 932 20.10 9.16 33.80
N GLN A 933 20.62 9.72 34.90
CA GLN A 933 20.55 9.09 36.22
C GLN A 933 19.13 8.99 36.78
N VAL A 934 18.26 9.96 36.48
CA VAL A 934 16.87 9.99 36.95
C VAL A 934 16.00 8.98 36.20
N PHE A 935 16.15 8.89 34.88
CA PHE A 935 15.36 8.00 34.01
C PHE A 935 15.89 6.57 33.95
N ARG A 936 17.07 6.29 34.51
CA ARG A 936 17.58 4.92 34.64
C ARG A 936 16.63 4.10 35.52
N ARG A 937 15.98 3.11 34.90
CA ARG A 937 15.22 2.06 35.58
C ARG A 937 16.15 1.25 36.48
N VAL A 938 15.76 1.12 37.75
CA VAL A 938 16.51 0.33 38.74
C VAL A 938 15.61 -0.80 39.22
N THR A 939 16.02 -2.03 38.92
CA THR A 939 15.36 -3.26 39.37
C THR A 939 16.00 -3.79 40.64
N ALA A 940 15.29 -4.62 41.40
CA ALA A 940 15.86 -5.26 42.58
C ALA A 940 17.06 -6.15 42.25
N SER A 941 17.14 -6.71 41.03
CA SER A 941 18.33 -7.42 40.57
C SER A 941 19.57 -6.53 40.45
N ASP A 942 19.42 -5.25 40.06
CA ASP A 942 20.57 -4.33 39.92
C ASP A 942 21.19 -3.99 41.28
N CYS A 943 20.38 -4.04 42.35
CA CYS A 943 20.80 -3.77 43.73
C CYS A 943 21.33 -5.01 44.46
N VAL A 944 21.22 -6.21 43.88
CA VAL A 944 21.65 -7.48 44.49
C VAL A 944 22.93 -7.97 43.83
N GLY A 945 24.03 -8.00 44.58
CA GLY A 945 25.33 -8.41 44.06
C GLY A 945 25.53 -9.92 44.03
N GLN A 946 25.00 -10.65 45.02
CA GLN A 946 25.11 -12.10 45.13
C GLN A 946 23.81 -12.69 45.70
N LEU A 947 23.37 -13.82 45.16
CA LEU A 947 22.19 -14.58 45.56
C LEU A 947 22.55 -16.07 45.62
N TRP A 948 22.27 -16.74 46.73
CA TRP A 948 22.41 -18.20 46.85
C TRP A 948 21.31 -18.78 47.73
N ALA A 949 21.05 -20.08 47.59
CA ALA A 949 20.05 -20.79 48.37
C ALA A 949 20.66 -22.02 49.03
N GLU A 950 20.36 -22.24 50.31
CA GLU A 950 20.79 -23.40 51.08
C GLU A 950 19.57 -24.26 51.42
N GLU A 951 19.62 -25.55 51.09
CA GLU A 951 18.52 -26.50 51.35
C GLU A 951 18.87 -27.41 52.53
N GLN A 952 17.96 -27.54 53.48
CA GLN A 952 18.08 -28.41 54.66
C GLN A 952 16.78 -29.19 54.89
N PHE A 953 16.87 -30.50 55.11
CA PHE A 953 15.72 -31.30 55.53
C PHE A 953 15.62 -31.30 57.05
N VAL A 954 14.56 -30.71 57.59
CA VAL A 954 14.35 -30.59 59.04
C VAL A 954 13.17 -31.46 59.45
N LYS A 955 13.35 -32.26 60.53
CA LYS A 955 12.29 -33.08 61.10
C LYS A 955 11.42 -32.22 62.02
N GLU A 956 10.14 -32.00 61.67
CA GLU A 956 9.18 -31.28 62.53
C GLU A 956 8.59 -32.22 63.60
N ARG A 957 8.39 -31.71 64.83
CA ARG A 957 7.96 -32.51 66.00
C ARG A 957 6.43 -32.54 66.23
N ASN A 958 5.61 -32.08 65.29
CA ASN A 958 4.16 -31.93 65.52
C ASN A 958 3.30 -32.94 64.72
N ALA A 959 2.73 -33.89 65.49
CA ALA A 959 1.51 -34.69 65.35
C ALA A 959 1.04 -35.28 63.99
N VAL A 960 0.97 -36.62 64.00
CA VAL A 960 0.21 -37.60 63.18
C VAL A 960 0.89 -38.20 61.94
N ALA A 961 1.96 -37.61 61.40
CA ALA A 961 2.86 -38.30 60.47
C ALA A 961 4.30 -37.80 60.64
N ASP A 962 5.26 -38.72 60.73
CA ASP A 962 6.69 -38.44 60.89
C ASP A 962 7.26 -37.86 59.57
N GLY A 963 6.89 -36.62 59.23
CA GLY A 963 7.22 -35.94 57.98
C GLY A 963 8.50 -35.12 58.06
N PHE A 964 9.41 -35.31 57.12
CA PHE A 964 10.50 -34.36 56.87
C PHE A 964 9.95 -33.14 56.14
N VAL A 965 10.35 -31.93 56.53
CA VAL A 965 10.03 -30.69 55.79
C VAL A 965 11.30 -30.21 55.11
N LYS A 966 11.20 -29.86 53.83
CA LYS A 966 12.33 -29.29 53.08
C LYS A 966 12.38 -27.79 53.37
N ARG A 967 13.35 -27.34 54.16
CA ARG A 967 13.61 -25.92 54.46
C ARG A 967 14.61 -25.37 53.46
N VAL A 968 14.27 -24.29 52.78
CA VAL A 968 15.17 -23.59 51.86
C VAL A 968 15.40 -22.18 52.37
N VAL A 969 16.67 -21.82 52.58
CA VAL A 969 17.09 -20.50 53.03
C VAL A 969 17.71 -19.77 51.84
N VAL A 970 17.03 -18.74 51.34
CA VAL A 970 17.53 -17.89 50.25
C VAL A 970 18.24 -16.69 50.87
N THR A 971 19.54 -16.53 50.61
CA THR A 971 20.35 -15.43 51.12
C THR A 971 20.79 -14.54 49.97
N PHE A 972 20.67 -13.23 50.13
CA PHE A 972 21.15 -12.25 49.16
C PHE A 972 21.91 -11.11 49.81
N ARG A 973 22.88 -10.56 49.06
CA ARG A 973 23.69 -9.40 49.44
C ARG A 973 23.23 -8.17 48.66
N ILE A 974 22.74 -7.17 49.37
CA ILE A 974 22.34 -5.87 48.81
C ILE A 974 23.58 -4.97 48.71
N LEU A 975 23.75 -4.28 47.58
CA LEU A 975 24.86 -3.34 47.33
C LEU A 975 24.54 -1.90 47.78
N ASP A 976 23.26 -1.49 47.71
CA ASP A 976 22.78 -0.15 48.10
C ASP A 976 21.82 -0.23 49.31
N GLU A 977 22.21 0.32 50.46
CA GLU A 977 21.45 0.30 51.72
C GLU A 977 20.37 1.41 51.82
N GLU A 978 19.65 1.70 50.73
CA GLU A 978 18.50 2.61 50.82
C GLU A 978 17.29 1.90 51.44
N GLY A 979 16.67 2.49 52.47
CA GLY A 979 15.53 1.87 53.18
C GLY A 979 14.31 1.52 52.30
N ALA A 980 14.16 2.19 51.15
CA ALA A 980 13.12 1.89 50.17
C ALA A 980 13.35 0.54 49.45
N VAL A 981 14.60 0.15 49.23
CA VAL A 981 14.98 -1.13 48.59
C VAL A 981 14.61 -2.29 49.49
N VAL A 982 14.94 -2.17 50.78
CA VAL A 982 14.65 -3.19 51.80
C VAL A 982 13.15 -3.40 51.95
N HIS A 983 12.37 -2.32 52.01
CA HIS A 983 10.90 -2.40 52.10
C HIS A 983 10.26 -3.02 50.84
N ALA A 984 10.76 -2.66 49.65
CA ALA A 984 10.27 -3.23 48.39
C ALA A 984 10.54 -4.75 48.32
N ILE A 985 11.73 -5.18 48.75
CA ILE A 985 12.09 -6.59 48.80
C ILE A 985 11.25 -7.32 49.86
N ASP A 986 11.11 -6.81 51.08
CA ASP A 986 10.38 -7.52 52.15
C ASP A 986 8.90 -7.78 51.78
N ASN A 987 8.21 -6.81 51.17
CA ASN A 987 6.77 -6.93 50.89
C ASN A 987 6.45 -7.46 49.47
N LEU A 988 7.08 -6.93 48.43
CA LEU A 988 6.73 -7.28 47.04
C LEU A 988 7.41 -8.57 46.55
N PHE A 989 8.63 -8.87 47.02
CA PHE A 989 9.32 -10.12 46.66
C PHE A 989 8.62 -11.32 47.28
N VAL A 990 8.34 -11.27 48.58
CA VAL A 990 7.73 -12.39 49.32
C VAL A 990 6.34 -12.71 48.78
N SER A 991 5.51 -11.69 48.53
CA SER A 991 4.16 -11.87 47.99
C SER A 991 4.17 -12.45 46.56
N LYS A 992 5.01 -11.93 45.65
CA LYS A 992 5.12 -12.44 44.27
C LYS A 992 5.74 -13.83 44.21
N LEU A 993 6.76 -14.10 45.03
CA LEU A 993 7.40 -15.41 45.11
C LEU A 993 6.41 -16.47 45.60
N ASN A 994 5.64 -16.19 46.65
CA ASN A 994 4.57 -17.06 47.14
C ASN A 994 3.49 -17.34 46.09
N ARG A 995 3.09 -16.31 45.33
CA ARG A 995 2.13 -16.47 44.23
C ARG A 995 2.69 -17.37 43.12
N MET A 996 3.95 -17.19 42.71
CA MET A 996 4.58 -18.04 41.69
C MET A 996 4.77 -19.48 42.14
N ILE A 997 5.07 -19.71 43.43
CA ILE A 997 5.14 -21.05 44.03
C ILE A 997 3.77 -21.73 44.00
N LYS A 998 2.70 -21.02 44.38
CA LYS A 998 1.31 -21.55 44.37
C LYS A 998 0.79 -21.89 42.97
N VAL A 999 1.12 -21.07 41.96
CA VAL A 999 0.70 -21.31 40.56
C VAL A 999 1.40 -22.55 40.00
N LYS A 1000 2.70 -22.72 40.26
CA LYS A 1000 3.45 -23.90 39.81
C LYS A 1000 3.06 -25.19 40.55
N SER A 1001 2.53 -25.12 41.77
CA SER A 1001 2.02 -26.30 42.47
C SER A 1001 0.66 -26.77 41.94
N THR A 1002 -0.14 -25.87 41.34
CA THR A 1002 -1.44 -26.22 40.73
C THR A 1002 -1.30 -26.77 39.30
N SER A 1003 -0.26 -26.38 38.55
CA SER A 1003 -0.03 -26.87 37.18
C SER A 1003 0.50 -28.30 37.07
N CYS A 1004 0.93 -28.93 38.18
CA CYS A 1004 1.44 -30.31 38.18
C CYS A 1004 0.34 -31.40 38.23
N GLY A 1005 -0.94 -31.04 38.23
CA GLY A 1005 -2.08 -31.98 38.33
C GLY A 1005 -2.81 -32.27 37.01
N ILE A 1006 -2.32 -31.79 35.87
CA ILE A 1006 -2.93 -32.07 34.55
C ILE A 1006 -2.04 -33.08 33.84
N GLU A 1007 -2.50 -34.34 33.79
CA GLU A 1007 -1.94 -35.36 32.92
C GLU A 1007 -2.04 -34.89 31.47
N MET A 1008 -0.89 -34.85 30.80
CA MET A 1008 -0.78 -34.59 29.37
C MET A 1008 -1.32 -35.81 28.62
N ASN A 1009 -2.47 -35.66 27.96
CA ASN A 1009 -2.83 -36.54 26.85
C ASN A 1009 -1.92 -36.18 25.67
N GLU A 1010 -0.86 -36.97 25.49
CA GLU A 1010 -0.12 -37.07 24.24
C GLU A 1010 -0.98 -37.84 23.23
N GLN A 1011 -1.83 -37.11 22.49
CA GLN A 1011 -2.45 -37.56 21.25
C GLN A 1011 -2.99 -36.31 20.54
N ASP A 1012 -2.15 -35.72 19.68
CA ASP A 1012 -2.49 -35.14 18.36
C ASP A 1012 -1.40 -34.14 17.92
N GLU A 1013 -0.23 -34.68 17.57
CA GLU A 1013 0.65 -34.07 16.56
C GLU A 1013 0.67 -35.00 15.34
N GLN A 1014 -0.42 -35.01 14.58
CA GLN A 1014 -0.36 -35.40 13.18
C GLN A 1014 -0.02 -34.16 12.35
N VAL A 1015 1.22 -34.16 11.86
CA VAL A 1015 1.73 -33.33 10.79
C VAL A 1015 0.81 -33.48 9.57
N HIS A 1016 -0.07 -32.50 9.35
CA HIS A 1016 -0.75 -32.36 8.08
C HIS A 1016 0.22 -31.74 7.06
N GLU A 1017 0.90 -32.61 6.31
CA GLU A 1017 1.58 -32.22 5.06
C GLU A 1017 0.53 -31.63 4.10
N THR A 1018 0.51 -30.31 3.96
CA THR A 1018 -0.19 -29.64 2.88
C THR A 1018 0.69 -29.72 1.64
N LYS A 1019 0.29 -30.59 0.69
CA LYS A 1019 0.76 -30.53 -0.68
C LYS A 1019 0.40 -29.16 -1.26
N LYS A 1020 1.42 -28.33 -1.47
CA LYS A 1020 1.34 -27.12 -2.29
C LYS A 1020 1.16 -27.55 -3.75
N GLU A 1021 -0.03 -27.39 -4.28
CA GLU A 1021 -0.20 -27.17 -5.72
C GLU A 1021 0.02 -25.68 -5.98
N GLU A 1022 0.91 -25.41 -6.92
CA GLU A 1022 1.29 -24.09 -7.40
C GLU A 1022 0.08 -23.37 -8.00
N ASN A 1023 -0.29 -22.22 -7.45
CA ASN A 1023 -0.74 -21.05 -8.19
C ASN A 1023 -0.54 -19.79 -7.32
N SER A 1024 -0.07 -18.75 -7.98
CA SER A 1024 0.49 -17.50 -7.45
C SER A 1024 -0.55 -16.53 -6.86
N ASP A 1025 -0.07 -15.70 -5.92
CA ASP A 1025 -0.63 -14.41 -5.47
C ASP A 1025 -1.46 -14.31 -4.17
N ASP A 1026 -1.33 -15.29 -3.26
CA ASP A 1026 -1.79 -15.11 -1.87
C ASP A 1026 -0.69 -14.52 -0.98
N GLU A 1027 -0.92 -13.27 -0.57
CA GLU A 1027 -0.09 -12.51 0.36
C GLU A 1027 -0.10 -13.17 1.76
N SER A 1028 1.07 -13.29 2.37
CA SER A 1028 1.25 -13.87 3.71
C SER A 1028 0.52 -13.05 4.77
N THR A 1029 -0.47 -13.69 5.38
CA THR A 1029 -1.27 -13.23 6.52
C THR A 1029 -0.44 -13.25 7.81
N ASP A 1030 0.23 -12.13 8.13
CA ASP A 1030 0.76 -11.86 9.48
C ASP A 1030 0.18 -10.56 10.07
N VAL A 1031 -0.87 -9.97 9.45
CA VAL A 1031 -1.40 -8.64 9.85
C VAL A 1031 -2.89 -8.65 10.22
N ASP A 1032 -3.64 -9.72 9.93
CA ASP A 1032 -5.06 -9.77 10.32
C ASP A 1032 -5.26 -9.93 11.85
N ASP A 1033 -4.23 -10.33 12.61
CA ASP A 1033 -4.33 -10.51 14.06
C ASP A 1033 -4.22 -9.20 14.89
N THR A 1034 -4.02 -8.04 14.27
CA THR A 1034 -3.96 -6.75 15.00
C THR A 1034 -5.03 -5.74 14.63
N THR A 1035 -5.97 -6.09 13.74
CA THR A 1035 -7.05 -5.17 13.32
C THR A 1035 -8.46 -5.60 13.74
N VAL A 1036 -8.59 -6.60 14.62
CA VAL A 1036 -9.87 -6.98 15.24
C VAL A 1036 -9.71 -7.10 16.76
N ASP A 1037 -9.61 -5.96 17.43
CA ASP A 1037 -10.02 -5.83 18.83
C ASP A 1037 -10.83 -4.53 18.97
N GLY A 1038 -11.95 -4.51 18.25
CA GLY A 1038 -13.00 -3.50 18.34
C GLY A 1038 -14.33 -4.20 18.56
N GLU A 1039 -14.70 -4.36 19.84
CA GLU A 1039 -16.02 -4.76 20.34
C GLU A 1039 -16.63 -6.05 19.76
N THR A 1040 -16.01 -7.20 20.02
CA THR A 1040 -16.80 -8.41 20.28
C THR A 1040 -16.97 -8.57 21.78
N GLU A 1041 -18.19 -8.33 22.28
CA GLU A 1041 -18.65 -8.85 23.58
C GLU A 1041 -18.64 -10.38 23.55
N THR A 1042 -17.45 -10.98 23.62
CA THR A 1042 -17.34 -12.27 24.30
C THR A 1042 -17.45 -11.94 25.78
N ASN A 1043 -18.59 -12.31 26.36
CA ASN A 1043 -18.73 -12.50 27.80
C ASN A 1043 -17.70 -13.54 28.25
N LYS A 1044 -16.44 -13.13 28.43
CA LYS A 1044 -15.66 -13.56 29.57
C LYS A 1044 -16.19 -12.72 30.73
N THR A 1045 -17.32 -13.16 31.27
CA THR A 1045 -17.58 -12.91 32.69
C THR A 1045 -16.28 -13.27 33.42
N PRO A 1046 -15.71 -12.38 34.25
CA PRO A 1046 -14.75 -12.83 35.23
C PRO A 1046 -15.41 -14.01 35.93
N LEU A 1047 -14.73 -15.16 35.99
CA LEU A 1047 -15.15 -16.23 36.88
C LEU A 1047 -15.44 -15.57 38.22
N SER A 1048 -16.71 -15.67 38.61
CA SER A 1048 -17.28 -15.10 39.80
C SER A 1048 -16.40 -15.48 40.99
N GLU A 1049 -15.72 -14.49 41.56
CA GLU A 1049 -15.56 -14.41 43.00
C GLU A 1049 -16.98 -14.32 43.57
N SER A 1050 -17.52 -15.45 43.99
CA SER A 1050 -18.80 -15.53 44.69
C SER A 1050 -18.60 -16.34 45.98
N GLY A 1051 -18.74 -15.63 47.11
CA GLY A 1051 -18.69 -16.13 48.49
C GLY A 1051 -17.26 -16.06 49.04
N ASP A 1052 -16.89 -15.11 49.89
CA ASP A 1052 -17.54 -14.87 51.17
C ASP A 1052 -17.70 -13.38 51.52
N SER A 1053 -18.85 -13.11 52.14
CA SER A 1053 -19.29 -11.84 52.71
C SER A 1053 -18.45 -11.39 53.90
N ASP A 1054 -18.20 -10.08 53.97
CA ASP A 1054 -17.86 -9.38 55.20
C ASP A 1054 -18.91 -9.67 56.30
N SER A 1055 -18.49 -10.37 57.34
CA SER A 1055 -19.16 -10.33 58.64
C SER A 1055 -18.11 -10.37 59.75
N SER A 1056 -18.00 -9.24 60.45
CA SER A 1056 -17.65 -9.06 61.86
C SER A 1056 -16.52 -9.91 62.47
N GLU A 1057 -15.52 -9.20 62.99
CA GLU A 1057 -14.57 -9.65 64.01
C GLU A 1057 -15.19 -10.65 65.01
N SER A 1058 -14.60 -11.84 65.09
CA SER A 1058 -14.55 -12.63 66.32
C SER A 1058 -13.36 -13.59 66.27
N GLU A 1059 -12.55 -13.55 67.33
CA GLU A 1059 -11.41 -14.42 67.56
C GLU A 1059 -11.84 -15.89 67.60
N HIS A 1060 -11.16 -16.79 66.86
CA HIS A 1060 -10.73 -18.11 67.33
C HIS A 1060 -9.83 -18.85 66.30
N SER A 1061 -8.53 -18.89 66.60
CA SER A 1061 -7.56 -19.99 66.50
C SER A 1061 -7.55 -21.03 65.36
N HIS A 1062 -6.33 -21.14 64.78
CA HIS A 1062 -5.59 -22.31 64.22
C HIS A 1062 -5.69 -22.66 62.73
N GLY A 1063 -4.57 -22.51 62.00
CA GLY A 1063 -4.29 -23.26 60.76
C GLY A 1063 -3.32 -22.64 59.75
N SER A 1064 -2.03 -22.50 60.10
CA SER A 1064 -0.87 -22.33 59.19
C SER A 1064 -0.92 -21.25 58.09
N SER A 1065 -0.68 -19.99 58.47
CA SER A 1065 -0.08 -19.00 57.57
C SER A 1065 1.45 -19.19 57.56
N ASN A 1066 2.03 -19.51 56.40
CA ASN A 1066 3.49 -19.43 56.21
C ASN A 1066 3.91 -17.95 56.30
N LEU A 1067 4.18 -17.47 57.51
CA LEU A 1067 4.83 -16.19 57.78
C LEU A 1067 6.30 -16.29 57.34
N ILE A 1068 6.57 -15.88 56.12
CA ILE A 1068 7.93 -15.70 55.61
C ILE A 1068 8.40 -14.32 56.11
N HIS A 1069 9.39 -14.29 57.00
CA HIS A 1069 10.01 -13.04 57.48
C HIS A 1069 11.43 -12.90 56.94
N LEU A 1070 11.76 -11.72 56.41
CA LEU A 1070 13.13 -11.36 56.05
C LEU A 1070 13.94 -11.13 57.33
N ARG A 1071 15.04 -11.88 57.53
CA ARG A 1071 15.95 -11.68 58.67
C ARG A 1071 17.24 -11.03 58.21
N MET A 1072 17.58 -9.92 58.85
CA MET A 1072 18.90 -9.30 58.72
C MET A 1072 19.90 -9.98 59.64
N THR A 1073 21.01 -10.44 59.06
CA THR A 1073 22.17 -10.91 59.83
C THR A 1073 23.15 -9.75 60.07
N LYS A 1074 23.98 -9.86 61.12
CA LYS A 1074 24.93 -8.81 61.56
C LYS A 1074 25.98 -8.40 60.52
N SER A 1075 26.05 -9.10 59.38
CA SER A 1075 27.01 -8.92 58.28
C SER A 1075 26.42 -8.21 57.05
N GLY A 1076 25.21 -7.65 57.13
CA GLY A 1076 24.56 -6.98 55.98
C GLY A 1076 23.96 -7.94 54.95
N LEU A 1077 23.81 -9.23 55.31
CA LEU A 1077 23.14 -10.24 54.48
C LEU A 1077 21.69 -10.41 54.91
N TYR A 1078 20.80 -10.48 53.92
CA TYR A 1078 19.37 -10.70 54.11
C TYR A 1078 19.05 -12.16 53.79
N SER A 1079 18.43 -12.88 54.72
CA SER A 1079 18.01 -14.26 54.52
C SER A 1079 16.50 -14.42 54.64
N LEU A 1080 15.96 -15.27 53.77
CA LEU A 1080 14.56 -15.63 53.67
C LEU A 1080 14.41 -17.14 53.88
N GLU A 1081 13.64 -17.55 54.89
CA GLU A 1081 13.40 -18.97 55.18
C GLU A 1081 12.03 -19.40 54.60
N ILE A 1082 12.03 -20.42 53.73
CA ILE A 1082 10.83 -20.98 53.12
C ILE A 1082 10.74 -22.49 53.43
N ASN A 1083 9.60 -22.95 53.94
CA ASN A 1083 9.36 -24.36 54.21
C ASN A 1083 8.46 -24.98 53.12
N PHE A 1084 8.92 -26.06 52.49
CA PHE A 1084 8.21 -26.84 51.47
C PHE A 1084 7.90 -28.25 51.95
N GLN A 1085 6.86 -28.86 51.37
CA GLN A 1085 6.65 -30.30 51.50
C GLN A 1085 7.82 -31.07 50.85
N PRO A 1086 8.23 -32.23 51.40
CA PRO A 1086 9.41 -32.97 50.96
C PRO A 1086 9.29 -33.50 49.51
N THR A 1087 8.08 -33.52 48.94
CA THR A 1087 7.79 -33.93 47.56
C THR A 1087 8.13 -32.88 46.50
N MET A 1088 8.39 -31.62 46.87
CA MET A 1088 8.72 -30.56 45.90
C MET A 1088 10.20 -30.55 45.52
N THR A 1089 10.50 -30.86 44.26
CA THR A 1089 11.85 -30.88 43.67
C THR A 1089 12.24 -29.59 42.93
N GLN A 1090 11.43 -28.52 43.03
CA GLN A 1090 11.65 -27.29 42.25
C GLN A 1090 12.89 -26.51 42.72
N ASN A 1091 13.70 -26.04 41.76
CA ASN A 1091 14.82 -25.14 42.02
C ASN A 1091 14.29 -23.70 42.19
N ILE A 1092 14.50 -23.12 43.38
CA ILE A 1092 13.95 -21.81 43.77
C ILE A 1092 14.83 -20.66 43.28
N LEU A 1093 16.11 -20.90 43.00
CA LEU A 1093 17.06 -19.85 42.61
C LEU A 1093 16.67 -19.14 41.29
N PRO A 1094 16.36 -19.86 40.18
CA PRO A 1094 15.89 -19.19 38.95
C PRO A 1094 14.55 -18.48 39.14
N LEU A 1095 13.71 -18.98 40.06
CA LEU A 1095 12.44 -18.35 40.40
C LEU A 1095 12.68 -17.02 41.14
N ALA A 1096 13.63 -17.00 42.08
CA ALA A 1096 14.04 -15.81 42.81
C ALA A 1096 14.66 -14.77 41.87
N GLU A 1097 15.56 -15.16 40.96
CA GLU A 1097 16.13 -14.26 39.95
C GLU A 1097 15.06 -13.67 39.02
N ALA A 1098 14.12 -14.50 38.56
CA ALA A 1098 13.00 -14.06 37.73
C ALA A 1098 12.03 -13.13 38.48
N VAL A 1099 11.90 -13.26 39.80
CA VAL A 1099 11.08 -12.34 40.62
C VAL A 1099 11.84 -11.04 40.88
N LEU A 1100 13.15 -11.08 41.17
CA LEU A 1100 13.99 -9.90 41.40
C LEU A 1100 14.05 -8.99 40.18
N SER A 1101 14.22 -9.56 38.98
CA SER A 1101 14.20 -8.80 37.71
C SER A 1101 12.84 -8.16 37.39
N LYS A 1102 11.75 -8.65 37.98
CA LYS A 1102 10.38 -8.08 37.84
C LYS A 1102 10.03 -7.05 38.92
N ILE A 1103 10.84 -6.93 39.97
CA ILE A 1103 10.61 -5.93 41.02
C ILE A 1103 11.36 -4.67 40.63
N VAL A 1104 10.57 -3.64 40.36
CA VAL A 1104 11.07 -2.32 40.02
C VAL A 1104 11.12 -1.51 41.31
N ILE A 1105 12.30 -1.00 41.65
CA ILE A 1105 12.50 -0.13 42.82
C ILE A 1105 12.19 1.31 42.42
N ARG A 1106 12.76 1.75 41.29
CA ARG A 1106 12.62 3.11 40.78
C ARG A 1106 12.43 3.06 39.27
N GLU A 1107 11.29 3.54 38.83
CA GLU A 1107 10.93 3.72 37.42
C GLU A 1107 9.97 4.89 37.34
N ILE A 1108 10.15 5.72 36.32
CA ILE A 1108 9.19 6.76 35.99
C ILE A 1108 8.16 6.10 35.07
N PRO A 1109 6.88 6.05 35.47
CA PRO A 1109 5.86 5.34 34.71
C PRO A 1109 5.75 5.92 33.30
N GLY A 1110 5.87 5.06 32.29
CA GLY A 1110 5.83 5.44 30.88
C GLY A 1110 7.18 5.68 30.22
N PHE A 1111 8.30 5.48 30.93
CA PHE A 1111 9.65 5.57 30.37
C PHE A 1111 10.51 4.34 30.66
N ALA A 1112 11.18 3.82 29.64
CA ALA A 1112 12.08 2.66 29.75
C ALA A 1112 13.53 3.06 30.09
N GLY A 1113 13.95 4.28 29.70
CA GLY A 1113 15.29 4.80 29.93
C GLY A 1113 15.57 6.08 29.13
N GLY A 1114 16.77 6.63 29.25
CA GLY A 1114 17.22 7.78 28.46
C GLY A 1114 18.71 7.73 28.15
N LYS A 1115 19.13 8.30 27.03
CA LYS A 1115 20.52 8.35 26.57
C LYS A 1115 20.86 9.70 25.95
N MET A 1116 22.09 10.17 26.20
CA MET A 1116 22.63 11.39 25.59
C MET A 1116 23.43 11.05 24.32
N ASP A 1117 23.22 11.79 23.24
CA ASP A 1117 23.99 11.63 22.00
C ASP A 1117 25.16 12.64 21.97
N THR A 1118 26.39 12.14 22.09
CA THR A 1118 27.63 12.94 22.09
C THR A 1118 28.29 13.04 20.71
N THR A 1119 27.63 12.58 19.64
CA THR A 1119 28.28 12.30 18.35
C THR A 1119 28.57 13.51 17.45
N ARG A 1120 28.32 14.75 17.88
CA ARG A 1120 28.67 15.97 17.10
C ARG A 1120 29.73 16.83 17.80
N PRO A 1121 31.01 16.44 17.77
CA PRO A 1121 32.09 17.21 18.42
C PRO A 1121 32.39 18.58 17.79
N ASN A 1122 31.83 18.92 16.62
CA ASN A 1122 32.23 20.09 15.82
C ASN A 1122 31.14 21.14 15.53
N HIS A 1123 29.95 21.07 16.17
CA HIS A 1123 28.94 22.13 16.05
C HIS A 1123 28.65 22.75 17.42
N PRO A 1124 28.76 24.09 17.58
CA PRO A 1124 28.35 24.77 18.80
C PRO A 1124 26.82 24.78 18.89
N GLY A 1125 26.23 23.75 19.49
CA GLY A 1125 24.79 23.62 19.69
C GLY A 1125 24.46 22.79 20.92
N PRO A 1126 23.25 22.90 21.48
CA PRO A 1126 22.81 22.11 22.64
C PRO A 1126 22.84 20.61 22.33
N ALA A 1127 23.22 19.80 23.32
CA ALA A 1127 23.24 18.34 23.17
C ALA A 1127 21.81 17.80 23.10
N THR A 1128 21.59 16.76 22.31
CA THR A 1128 20.27 16.10 22.20
C THR A 1128 20.19 14.93 23.17
N PHE A 1129 19.18 14.96 24.04
CA PHE A 1129 18.84 13.88 24.96
C PHE A 1129 17.64 13.10 24.42
N TYR A 1130 17.75 11.78 24.38
CA TYR A 1130 16.71 10.87 23.90
C TYR A 1130 16.11 10.12 25.09
N LEU A 1131 14.79 10.15 25.21
CA LEU A 1131 14.01 9.41 26.20
C LEU A 1131 13.18 8.35 25.51
N ASP A 1132 13.21 7.12 26.02
CA ASP A 1132 12.38 6.02 25.53
C ASP A 1132 11.05 6.04 26.29
N GLY A 1133 10.00 6.62 25.71
CA GLY A 1133 8.66 6.77 26.31
C GLY A 1133 7.82 7.85 25.63
N SER A 1134 6.57 8.02 26.07
CA SER A 1134 5.63 9.00 25.48
C SER A 1134 4.75 9.78 26.46
N ASN A 1135 4.96 9.62 27.77
CA ASN A 1135 4.08 10.23 28.79
C ASN A 1135 4.48 11.68 29.15
N PHE A 1136 3.94 12.65 28.42
CA PHE A 1136 4.19 14.08 28.62
C PHE A 1136 3.71 14.61 29.99
N THR A 1137 2.61 14.11 30.53
CA THR A 1137 2.09 14.55 31.83
C THR A 1137 3.09 14.23 32.95
N THR A 1138 3.65 13.02 32.94
CA THR A 1138 4.70 12.64 33.91
C THR A 1138 6.00 13.40 33.67
N LEU A 1139 6.34 13.70 32.42
CA LEU A 1139 7.55 14.44 32.06
C LEU A 1139 7.51 15.88 32.62
N PHE A 1140 6.37 16.55 32.51
CA PHE A 1140 6.19 17.92 32.98
C PHE A 1140 6.29 18.03 34.52
N ASN A 1141 5.82 17.02 35.25
CA ASN A 1141 5.85 16.99 36.72
C ASN A 1141 7.26 16.79 37.31
N ILE A 1142 8.27 16.47 36.50
CA ILE A 1142 9.64 16.32 36.97
C ILE A 1142 10.23 17.70 37.28
N THR A 1143 10.69 17.89 38.51
CA THR A 1143 11.20 19.17 39.03
C THR A 1143 12.30 19.80 38.16
N LEU A 1144 13.20 18.98 37.58
CA LEU A 1144 14.27 19.45 36.69
C LEU A 1144 13.74 20.07 35.39
N ILE A 1145 12.60 19.59 34.89
CA ILE A 1145 11.98 20.03 33.63
C ILE A 1145 10.99 21.15 33.91
N SER A 1146 10.22 21.07 34.99
CA SER A 1146 9.31 22.14 35.43
C SER A 1146 10.03 23.49 35.67
N ASN A 1147 11.28 23.43 36.15
CA ASN A 1147 12.12 24.62 36.32
C ASN A 1147 12.64 25.24 35.00
N ASN A 1148 12.57 24.51 33.87
CA ASN A 1148 13.01 24.96 32.55
C ASN A 1148 11.95 24.64 31.49
N PRO A 1149 10.83 25.39 31.46
CA PRO A 1149 9.69 25.09 30.58
C PRO A 1149 10.06 25.13 29.09
N ASP A 1150 11.05 25.93 28.70
CA ASP A 1150 11.53 26.02 27.32
C ASP A 1150 12.05 24.68 26.79
N VAL A 1151 12.61 23.83 27.65
CA VAL A 1151 13.10 22.50 27.27
C VAL A 1151 11.93 21.55 26.96
N PHE A 1152 10.80 21.72 27.66
CA PHE A 1152 9.60 20.93 27.44
C PHE A 1152 8.87 21.35 26.16
N TYR A 1153 8.67 22.65 25.92
CA TYR A 1153 7.97 23.12 24.72
C TYR A 1153 8.78 22.95 23.43
N ASN A 1154 10.11 22.89 23.51
CA ASN A 1154 10.97 22.54 22.38
C ASN A 1154 11.22 21.03 22.25
N SER A 1155 10.57 20.20 23.07
CA SER A 1155 10.70 18.75 22.96
C SER A 1155 9.90 18.21 21.77
N TYR A 1156 10.45 17.20 21.12
CA TYR A 1156 9.84 16.52 19.98
C TYR A 1156 9.54 15.08 20.35
N SER A 1157 8.36 14.56 19.99
CA SER A 1157 8.07 13.12 20.12
C SER A 1157 7.60 12.55 18.80
N ASN A 1158 7.84 11.25 18.63
CA ASN A 1158 7.37 10.47 17.51
C ASN A 1158 5.99 9.82 17.77
N ASP A 1159 5.42 9.97 18.97
CA ASP A 1159 4.08 9.47 19.32
C ASP A 1159 3.01 10.54 19.03
N ILE A 1160 2.38 10.39 17.87
CA ILE A 1160 1.40 11.33 17.32
C ILE A 1160 0.12 11.38 18.17
N HIS A 1161 -0.35 10.25 18.73
CA HIS A 1161 -1.54 10.22 19.58
C HIS A 1161 -1.30 10.95 20.89
N SER A 1162 -0.14 10.72 21.51
CA SER A 1162 0.25 11.45 22.72
C SER A 1162 0.34 12.96 22.47
N ILE A 1163 0.87 13.38 21.31
CA ILE A 1163 0.93 14.80 20.94
C ILE A 1163 -0.46 15.38 20.69
N CYS A 1164 -1.31 14.67 19.96
CA CYS A 1164 -2.69 15.08 19.70
C CYS A 1164 -3.47 15.30 21.01
N GLY A 1165 -3.28 14.42 22.00
CA GLY A 1165 -3.93 14.51 23.30
C GLY A 1165 -3.46 15.67 24.19
N HIS A 1166 -2.20 16.11 24.06
CA HIS A 1166 -1.62 17.14 24.94
C HIS A 1166 -1.47 18.52 24.26
N PHE A 1167 -1.05 18.57 23.00
CA PHE A 1167 -0.75 19.79 22.25
C PHE A 1167 -1.79 20.12 21.17
N GLY A 1168 -2.74 19.21 20.90
CA GLY A 1168 -3.80 19.40 19.92
C GLY A 1168 -3.45 18.87 18.51
N ILE A 1169 -4.44 18.96 17.61
CA ILE A 1169 -4.39 18.31 16.29
C ILE A 1169 -3.38 18.96 15.33
N GLU A 1170 -3.21 20.28 15.37
CA GLU A 1170 -2.23 20.99 14.51
C GLU A 1170 -0.78 20.63 14.85
N ALA A 1171 -0.49 20.43 16.13
CA ALA A 1171 0.82 19.93 16.56
C ALA A 1171 1.04 18.49 16.04
N ALA A 1172 0.00 17.65 16.10
CA ALA A 1172 0.05 16.29 15.57
C ALA A 1172 0.25 16.27 14.04
N ARG A 1173 -0.44 17.14 13.30
CA ARG A 1173 -0.28 17.33 11.84
C ARG A 1173 1.17 17.61 11.46
N ASN A 1174 1.80 18.59 12.12
CA ASN A 1174 3.19 18.95 11.84
C ASN A 1174 4.18 17.81 12.18
N VAL A 1175 3.89 17.04 13.24
CA VAL A 1175 4.69 15.87 13.59
C VAL A 1175 4.54 14.74 12.57
N ILE A 1176 3.34 14.52 12.01
CA ILE A 1176 3.13 13.55 10.93
C ILE A 1176 4.02 13.88 9.74
N VAL A 1177 4.04 15.15 9.29
CA VAL A 1177 4.90 15.59 8.18
C VAL A 1177 6.37 15.34 8.50
N ALA A 1178 6.84 15.79 9.67
CA ALA A 1178 8.24 15.63 10.08
C ALA A 1178 8.65 14.16 10.24
N GLU A 1179 7.78 13.30 10.76
CA GLU A 1179 8.04 11.86 10.90
C GLU A 1179 8.11 11.17 9.53
N ILE A 1180 7.18 11.46 8.61
CA ILE A 1180 7.20 10.89 7.26
C ILE A 1180 8.47 11.36 6.51
N GLU A 1181 8.80 12.64 6.57
CA GLU A 1181 10.03 13.18 5.98
C GLU A 1181 11.27 12.48 6.55
N SER A 1182 11.33 12.30 7.88
CA SER A 1182 12.45 11.61 8.53
C SER A 1182 12.63 10.15 8.09
N VAL A 1183 11.53 9.45 7.74
CA VAL A 1183 11.59 8.08 7.24
C VAL A 1183 12.26 8.03 5.85
N PHE A 1184 11.96 8.99 4.98
CA PHE A 1184 12.53 9.06 3.62
C PHE A 1184 13.95 9.63 3.61
N ASP A 1185 14.25 10.61 4.46
CA ASP A 1185 15.56 11.26 4.57
C ASP A 1185 16.69 10.28 4.91
N VAL A 1186 16.40 9.25 5.71
CA VAL A 1186 17.38 8.19 6.03
C VAL A 1186 17.91 7.52 4.76
N TYR A 1187 17.09 7.41 3.72
CA TYR A 1187 17.44 6.81 2.43
C TYR A 1187 17.92 7.83 1.39
N GLY A 1188 18.06 9.11 1.76
CA GLY A 1188 18.40 10.19 0.83
C GLY A 1188 17.31 10.50 -0.19
N ILE A 1189 16.08 10.06 0.07
CA ILE A 1189 14.91 10.32 -0.78
C ILE A 1189 14.27 11.60 -0.28
N ARG A 1190 14.16 12.59 -1.16
CA ARG A 1190 13.41 13.80 -0.88
C ARG A 1190 12.00 13.65 -1.41
N ILE A 1191 11.02 14.20 -0.72
CA ILE A 1191 9.64 14.32 -1.20
C ILE A 1191 9.25 15.77 -0.99
N GLU A 1192 8.55 16.36 -1.95
CA GLU A 1192 8.03 17.71 -1.79
C GLU A 1192 6.99 17.76 -0.66
N THR A 1193 7.15 18.76 0.20
CA THR A 1193 6.33 18.98 1.40
C THR A 1193 4.84 19.06 1.07
N ARG A 1194 4.47 19.64 -0.08
CA ARG A 1194 3.06 19.73 -0.53
C ARG A 1194 2.29 18.40 -0.51
N HIS A 1195 2.95 17.29 -0.84
CA HIS A 1195 2.32 15.97 -0.84
C HIS A 1195 2.18 15.43 0.58
N LEU A 1196 3.16 15.70 1.43
CA LEU A 1196 3.15 15.32 2.85
C LEU A 1196 2.09 16.12 3.61
N ASP A 1197 1.99 17.42 3.34
CA ASP A 1197 0.98 18.32 3.90
C ASP A 1197 -0.42 17.85 3.54
N LEU A 1198 -0.69 17.56 2.26
CA LEU A 1198 -2.00 17.07 1.83
C LEU A 1198 -2.39 15.75 2.52
N VAL A 1199 -1.42 14.86 2.71
CA VAL A 1199 -1.63 13.58 3.40
C VAL A 1199 -1.86 13.80 4.89
N ALA A 1200 -1.10 14.68 5.53
CA ALA A 1200 -1.29 15.04 6.94
C ALA A 1200 -2.65 15.70 7.17
N ASP A 1201 -3.04 16.65 6.32
CA ASP A 1201 -4.35 17.31 6.37
C ASP A 1201 -5.51 16.32 6.21
N TYR A 1202 -5.35 15.34 5.32
CA TYR A 1202 -6.33 14.29 5.17
C TYR A 1202 -6.42 13.40 6.42
N LEU A 1203 -5.28 13.03 7.04
CA LEU A 1203 -5.22 12.24 8.27
C LEU A 1203 -5.84 12.96 9.48
N THR A 1204 -5.83 14.30 9.48
CA THR A 1204 -6.31 15.14 10.59
C THR A 1204 -7.64 15.86 10.31
N ARG A 1205 -8.31 15.56 9.20
CA ARG A 1205 -9.50 16.30 8.72
C ARG A 1205 -10.65 16.42 9.71
N ASP A 1206 -10.85 15.42 10.57
CA ASP A 1206 -11.96 15.35 11.54
C ASP A 1206 -11.59 15.93 12.92
N GLY A 1207 -10.41 16.54 13.05
CA GLY A 1207 -9.86 16.93 14.36
C GLY A 1207 -9.35 15.74 15.18
N LEU A 1208 -9.27 14.55 14.56
CA LEU A 1208 -8.74 13.31 15.11
C LEU A 1208 -7.68 12.75 14.16
N TYR A 1209 -6.72 11.99 14.70
CA TYR A 1209 -5.74 11.26 13.91
C TYR A 1209 -6.33 9.94 13.40
N GLN A 1210 -6.77 9.93 12.15
CA GLN A 1210 -7.31 8.76 11.44
C GLN A 1210 -6.25 8.16 10.53
N ALA A 1211 -6.31 6.85 10.27
CA ALA A 1211 -5.38 6.18 9.37
C ALA A 1211 -5.91 6.09 7.93
N PHE A 1212 -5.18 5.43 7.03
CA PHE A 1212 -5.64 4.99 5.70
C PHE A 1212 -6.01 3.50 5.73
N ASN A 1213 -7.11 3.17 6.41
CA ASN A 1213 -7.60 1.79 6.53
C ASN A 1213 -9.10 1.69 6.25
N ARG A 1214 -9.68 0.51 6.46
CA ARG A 1214 -11.11 0.27 6.24
C ARG A 1214 -12.01 1.07 7.18
N GLN A 1215 -11.56 1.36 8.40
CA GLN A 1215 -12.33 2.02 9.45
C GLN A 1215 -12.38 3.53 9.25
N SER A 1216 -11.36 4.10 8.61
CA SER A 1216 -11.18 5.53 8.40
C SER A 1216 -11.85 6.08 7.14
N PHE A 1217 -12.46 5.25 6.29
CA PHE A 1217 -13.28 5.76 5.21
C PHE A 1217 -14.41 6.61 5.79
N ASP A 1218 -14.52 7.84 5.30
CA ASP A 1218 -15.47 8.82 5.81
C ASP A 1218 -16.88 8.52 5.29
N MET A 1219 -17.85 9.18 5.89
CA MET A 1219 -19.27 9.00 5.65
C MET A 1219 -19.73 9.77 4.40
N ASP A 1220 -18.98 10.81 4.02
CA ASP A 1220 -19.11 11.52 2.74
C ASP A 1220 -18.48 10.75 1.55
N ASP A 1221 -17.63 9.75 1.82
CA ASP A 1221 -17.00 8.95 0.77
C ASP A 1221 -18.03 8.02 0.10
N SER A 1222 -17.85 7.79 -1.20
CA SER A 1222 -18.79 7.00 -1.98
C SER A 1222 -18.92 5.56 -1.46
N ILE A 1223 -20.15 5.04 -1.40
CA ILE A 1223 -20.41 3.65 -0.99
C ILE A 1223 -19.76 2.68 -1.97
N LEU A 1224 -19.84 2.98 -3.28
CA LEU A 1224 -19.20 2.17 -4.32
C LEU A 1224 -17.66 2.20 -4.20
N GLN A 1225 -17.07 3.30 -3.76
CA GLN A 1225 -15.64 3.38 -3.45
C GLN A 1225 -15.28 2.39 -2.33
N ARG A 1226 -16.03 2.42 -1.23
CA ARG A 1226 -15.85 1.51 -0.08
C ARG A 1226 -16.04 0.05 -0.48
N MET A 1227 -17.03 -0.25 -1.33
CA MET A 1227 -17.25 -1.58 -1.90
C MET A 1227 -16.08 -2.04 -2.78
N SER A 1228 -15.47 -1.13 -3.55
CA SER A 1228 -14.33 -1.44 -4.43
C SER A 1228 -13.02 -1.65 -3.68
N PHE A 1229 -12.94 -1.17 -2.43
CA PHE A 1229 -11.76 -1.30 -1.59
C PHE A 1229 -11.66 -2.72 -1.02
N GLU A 1230 -12.48 -3.03 0.00
CA GLU A 1230 -12.47 -4.31 0.74
C GLU A 1230 -13.84 -4.58 1.41
N SER A 1231 -14.15 -5.85 1.68
CA SER A 1231 -15.40 -6.28 2.36
C SER A 1231 -16.68 -5.76 1.69
N CYS A 1232 -16.76 -5.92 0.36
CA CYS A 1232 -17.86 -5.44 -0.46
C CYS A 1232 -19.24 -5.88 0.06
N PHE A 1233 -19.35 -7.13 0.51
CA PHE A 1233 -20.65 -7.69 0.87
C PHE A 1233 -21.22 -7.05 2.14
N GLU A 1234 -20.35 -6.77 3.12
CA GLU A 1234 -20.74 -6.10 4.36
C GLU A 1234 -21.20 -4.66 4.11
N ARG A 1235 -20.49 -3.93 3.25
CA ARG A 1235 -20.86 -2.54 2.90
C ARG A 1235 -22.17 -2.47 2.11
N VAL A 1236 -22.41 -3.39 1.17
CA VAL A 1236 -23.69 -3.47 0.44
C VAL A 1236 -24.84 -3.77 1.40
N LYS A 1237 -24.63 -4.70 2.34
CA LYS A 1237 -25.60 -5.05 3.37
C LYS A 1237 -25.97 -3.84 4.21
N ASP A 1238 -24.99 -3.10 4.71
CA ASP A 1238 -25.23 -1.90 5.52
C ASP A 1238 -25.90 -0.80 4.70
N ALA A 1239 -25.43 -0.54 3.48
CA ALA A 1239 -26.03 0.46 2.59
C ALA A 1239 -27.50 0.14 2.25
N SER A 1240 -27.84 -1.13 2.05
CA SER A 1240 -29.21 -1.56 1.75
C SER A 1240 -30.11 -1.55 2.99
N LEU A 1241 -29.59 -1.86 4.17
CA LEU A 1241 -30.33 -1.81 5.44
C LEU A 1241 -30.78 -0.39 5.79
N PHE A 1242 -29.92 0.61 5.56
CA PHE A 1242 -30.19 2.01 5.89
C PHE A 1242 -30.59 2.86 4.67
N ARG A 1243 -30.75 2.21 3.51
CA ARG A 1243 -31.26 2.80 2.27
C ARG A 1243 -30.47 4.01 1.79
N LEU A 1244 -29.15 3.90 1.92
CA LEU A 1244 -28.21 4.97 1.59
C LEU A 1244 -28.24 5.26 0.09
N SER A 1245 -27.81 6.47 -0.26
CA SER A 1245 -27.69 6.90 -1.65
C SER A 1245 -26.26 7.35 -1.99
N ASP A 1246 -25.82 7.06 -3.20
CA ASP A 1246 -24.50 7.44 -3.70
C ASP A 1246 -24.66 8.42 -4.88
N ASN A 1247 -24.09 9.62 -4.71
CA ASN A 1247 -24.23 10.75 -5.64
C ASN A 1247 -23.29 10.69 -6.85
N MET A 1248 -22.59 9.56 -7.09
CA MET A 1248 -21.75 9.34 -8.28
C MET A 1248 -20.68 10.43 -8.50
N ASN A 1249 -20.18 11.07 -7.45
CA ASN A 1249 -19.14 12.10 -7.60
C ASN A 1249 -17.74 11.49 -7.68
N ASN A 1250 -17.52 10.35 -7.02
CA ASN A 1250 -16.21 9.74 -6.89
C ASN A 1250 -15.77 8.99 -8.16
N PRO A 1251 -14.47 8.98 -8.53
CA PRO A 1251 -14.00 8.24 -9.71
C PRO A 1251 -14.35 6.75 -9.69
N SER A 1252 -14.20 6.05 -8.56
CA SER A 1252 -14.57 4.62 -8.50
C SER A 1252 -16.07 4.38 -8.77
N ALA A 1253 -16.94 5.26 -8.27
CA ALA A 1253 -18.38 5.16 -8.53
C ALA A 1253 -18.70 5.36 -10.01
N ASN A 1254 -18.09 6.38 -10.62
CA ASN A 1254 -18.27 6.67 -12.04
C ASN A 1254 -17.74 5.55 -12.94
N ILE A 1255 -16.59 4.94 -12.60
CA ILE A 1255 -16.04 3.79 -13.32
C ILE A 1255 -16.94 2.57 -13.21
N CYS A 1256 -17.53 2.31 -12.03
CA CYS A 1256 -18.45 1.20 -11.82
C CYS A 1256 -19.65 1.23 -12.78
N VAL A 1257 -20.20 2.43 -12.98
CA VAL A 1257 -21.43 2.64 -13.75
C VAL A 1257 -21.15 2.98 -15.22
N GLY A 1258 -19.91 3.36 -15.55
CA GLY A 1258 -19.51 3.78 -16.89
C GLY A 1258 -19.85 5.24 -17.22
N ASN A 1259 -19.94 6.10 -16.19
CA ASN A 1259 -20.03 7.55 -16.35
C ASN A 1259 -18.64 8.16 -16.66
N MET A 1260 -18.64 9.37 -17.19
CA MET A 1260 -17.43 10.18 -17.26
C MET A 1260 -16.98 10.59 -15.85
N ILE A 1261 -15.67 10.61 -15.62
CA ILE A 1261 -15.11 10.99 -14.31
C ILE A 1261 -15.03 12.51 -14.24
N HIS A 1262 -15.45 13.11 -13.13
CA HIS A 1262 -15.43 14.57 -12.92
C HIS A 1262 -14.07 15.16 -12.54
N ASN A 1263 -12.98 14.42 -12.73
CA ASN A 1263 -11.61 14.84 -12.45
C ASN A 1263 -10.91 15.25 -13.76
N GLY A 1264 -9.94 16.16 -13.68
CA GLY A 1264 -9.14 16.57 -14.83
C GLY A 1264 -9.99 17.18 -15.95
N THR A 1265 -9.92 16.61 -17.15
CA THR A 1265 -10.67 17.09 -18.33
C THR A 1265 -12.19 16.95 -18.21
N GLY A 1266 -12.69 16.15 -17.27
CA GLY A 1266 -14.13 15.98 -17.03
C GLY A 1266 -14.72 16.89 -15.96
N CYS A 1267 -13.97 17.86 -15.42
CA CYS A 1267 -14.45 18.76 -14.36
C CYS A 1267 -15.36 19.89 -14.88
N PHE A 1268 -15.46 20.07 -16.21
CA PHE A 1268 -16.33 21.04 -16.85
C PHE A 1268 -17.05 20.43 -18.05
N ASP A 1269 -18.17 21.03 -18.42
CA ASP A 1269 -18.92 20.68 -19.63
C ASP A 1269 -18.63 21.68 -20.75
N LEU A 1270 -18.51 21.17 -21.98
CA LEU A 1270 -18.37 21.99 -23.19
C LEU A 1270 -19.73 22.21 -23.83
N LEU A 1271 -20.13 23.48 -23.96
CA LEU A 1271 -21.36 23.91 -24.63
C LEU A 1271 -21.00 24.61 -25.93
N TYR A 1272 -21.67 24.24 -27.03
CA TYR A 1272 -21.55 24.97 -28.30
C TYR A 1272 -22.50 26.14 -28.29
N ASP A 1273 -21.98 27.33 -28.61
CA ASP A 1273 -22.81 28.48 -28.92
C ASP A 1273 -23.35 28.32 -30.35
N LEU A 1274 -24.65 28.05 -30.48
CA LEU A 1274 -25.32 27.85 -31.76
C LEU A 1274 -25.75 29.18 -32.40
N ASP A 1275 -25.61 30.30 -31.68
CA ASP A 1275 -26.02 31.63 -32.12
C ASP A 1275 -24.90 32.41 -32.84
N ILE A 1276 -23.71 31.81 -32.96
CA ILE A 1276 -22.54 32.30 -33.73
C ILE A 1276 -22.43 31.52 -35.04
#